data_AF-A0A952C204-F1
#
_entry.id   AF-A0A952C204-F1
#
_cell.length_a   1.000
_cell.length_b   1.000
_cell.length_c   1.000
_cell.angle_alpha   90.00
_cell.angle_beta   90.00
_cell.angle_gamma   90.00
#
_symmetry.space_group_name_H-M   'P 1'
#
loop_
_entity.id
_entity.type
_entity.pdbx_description
1 polymer ?
#
loop_
_entity_poly.entity_id
_entity_poly.type
_entity_poly.pdbx_seq_one_letter_code
_entity_poly.pdbx_strand_id
1 'polypeptide(L)'
;MHKRTAWIQTILTALMIVGLVGSPLPSLAQEPGSNNGDPSAPTQVYLPTVIQNAASAADSAATVQKKPAAPPSSAGKFIFFGADGMRPDLMEKYAGEGAMPTYADLMKQGVRGDNGLVQAFPPNTGVGWYTLATGTYPGEHGSTNNTFFRTGEGNFNNRTSFATTGILQADTLQQAAERAGKKVASIEWVGSRGLAPSLQGPVIDFRNFFSTRGVLTFPLVAAEQAGANAFGLSYQVAAISPAGGWSNTPAGDDAVSPPRQTVLTVATTFAAQNPDRIYDVYIYDSVVDGVAAYDRVLLVRAGLAKNASLPAANLGTGNWADVRLTGADGLIGARAGQTAGFYVKLLNLAGDLSTFKLYFTSVTRAIAACACDPNFESTLVDMFPTSTAADFAPLEAGIVDEDTYVEQGLKWADFHWPALQYILTTVQPDTDLLLLGNPVTDEFSHQFMGLVTPADMDGDPNPYYDDVTGDGIPDGRIAIREGYIRAAYAEADQTLALGRSLMGGNPTVFASSDHGFAPQWYAVNVSKVLADLGMGAEQSSNCRAAAGAKAKECHAGGTAQIYINLAGRDPGGVVPAADYEAVRNQIIAAFQNLTDPANPGKQVVAAVFKKEELRNVAGSDSLHPNRSGDVVVVFRPPYQTDAATPGQTIAFSQFFGQHGYLPDLVDLAHNVNMRGTFVAAGPAIRHQGAVGGVRAIDLAPTLAFLMNIPGPQNARGKILYNLTTGQGRYKEVSILQISDYHGQLVPLSEAADNLSGGGANNPTFAIGGAAFLKLWFDLYRGEAKEGSLTVAGGDSVGATPPISNFFGDKPTIEIMNMMGFTSDGLGNHNFDAGQTYLRTELIPLANFPFLSANIIDPATGQPPAEWQRSKVFNFEGFKLGVVGFSNEDLTTLIFPGNLDPFVVTSATAAVNAETARLRGKNVKVVIVVGHEGATAGTLTNPTGPLISLADNVQGVDAVLGDHTDFQVLAVRPNGVLVTENRSRGIRFTRIRLVVDASTQSVVYKTADWHRPWNIGVTPDPAIQARIDDLNAQLAPIFNTVIGNSTVYIPRADACGNGAGRTCESLVGNLTTDAMRVAYNTDFAITNSGGLRADLTCPTTDNPSDFCPPYTPPPFPISRGQVLAVLPFGNVVATLSINGAELKTYLENGVSAMPAVNGRFAQVSGLCFTYDISAPAGNRITSVVRQAANGACTATPVDLTAGSTYTLATNDFMAAGGDGYPVVTPRITTQDFMDEVLADYVAANTPVSPAIQSRINCVTGGVPACPVVVP
;
A
#
# COMPACT_ATOMS: atom_id res chain seq x y z
N MET A 1 -4.02 -48.49 15.35
CA MET A 1 -3.49 -49.86 15.12
C MET A 1 -2.37 -49.74 14.07
N HIS A 2 -1.12 -50.09 14.39
CA HIS A 2 -0.48 -51.39 14.10
C HIS A 2 -0.38 -51.73 12.58
N LYS A 3 0.78 -52.10 12.02
CA LYS A 3 2.19 -52.13 12.52
C LYS A 3 3.17 -52.58 11.39
N ARG A 4 4.48 -52.45 11.64
CA ARG A 4 5.67 -53.16 11.06
C ARG A 4 6.35 -52.48 9.86
N THR A 5 7.59 -51.93 9.96
CA THR A 5 8.96 -52.48 10.25
C THR A 5 9.51 -53.34 9.10
N ALA A 6 10.73 -53.15 8.58
CA ALA A 6 12.06 -53.35 9.23
C ALA A 6 13.21 -52.89 8.26
N TRP A 7 14.52 -52.77 8.59
CA TRP A 7 15.36 -52.44 9.78
C TRP A 7 16.86 -52.34 9.30
N ILE A 8 17.73 -51.65 10.05
CA ILE A 8 19.22 -51.85 10.25
C ILE A 8 20.24 -51.25 9.22
N GLN A 9 21.19 -50.33 9.56
CA GLN A 9 22.40 -50.34 10.45
C GLN A 9 23.66 -50.98 9.77
N THR A 10 24.95 -50.60 9.93
CA THR A 10 25.68 -49.83 10.98
C THR A 10 27.14 -49.40 10.56
N ILE A 11 27.60 -48.21 11.01
CA ILE A 11 28.93 -47.84 11.61
C ILE A 11 30.31 -47.75 10.85
N LEU A 12 31.06 -46.73 11.32
CA LEU A 12 32.42 -46.16 11.12
C LEU A 12 33.67 -47.09 11.01
N THR A 13 34.83 -46.55 10.56
CA THR A 13 36.02 -46.16 11.42
C THR A 13 37.30 -45.64 10.69
N ALA A 14 37.71 -44.41 11.02
CA ALA A 14 39.06 -43.75 11.20
C ALA A 14 40.42 -44.08 10.48
N LEU A 15 41.08 -42.98 10.03
CA LEU A 15 42.51 -42.50 10.19
C LEU A 15 43.77 -43.13 9.48
N MET A 16 44.54 -42.24 8.78
CA MET A 16 46.04 -42.00 8.78
C MET A 16 47.06 -43.13 8.37
N ILE A 17 48.30 -42.93 7.79
CA ILE A 17 49.06 -41.80 7.16
C ILE A 17 50.36 -42.30 6.40
N VAL A 18 50.84 -41.59 5.35
CA VAL A 18 52.22 -41.46 4.74
C VAL A 18 52.93 -42.58 3.91
N GLY A 19 53.63 -42.17 2.81
CA GLY A 19 54.81 -42.89 2.27
C GLY A 19 55.47 -42.52 0.89
N LEU A 20 56.11 -41.33 0.72
CA LEU A 20 57.26 -40.97 -0.20
C LEU A 20 57.19 -41.31 -1.75
N VAL A 21 57.97 -40.79 -2.73
CA VAL A 21 59.36 -40.24 -2.90
C VAL A 21 59.38 -39.23 -4.08
N GLY A 22 60.11 -38.08 -4.04
CA GLY A 22 61.33 -37.87 -4.87
C GLY A 22 61.49 -36.46 -5.51
N SER A 23 62.74 -35.98 -5.69
CA SER A 23 63.15 -34.68 -6.32
C SER A 23 64.20 -34.95 -7.45
N PRO A 24 64.75 -34.00 -8.27
CA PRO A 24 65.41 -32.71 -7.88
C PRO A 24 65.32 -31.49 -8.88
N LEU A 25 66.02 -30.39 -8.54
CA LEU A 25 66.27 -29.10 -9.28
C LEU A 25 67.59 -29.17 -10.11
N PRO A 26 68.28 -28.09 -10.64
CA PRO A 26 68.03 -26.62 -10.72
C PRO A 26 68.48 -25.87 -12.04
N SER A 27 68.29 -24.53 -12.17
CA SER A 27 69.33 -23.52 -12.58
C SER A 27 68.83 -22.04 -12.66
N LEU A 28 69.77 -21.06 -12.65
CA LEU A 28 69.57 -19.58 -12.53
C LEU A 28 69.84 -18.77 -13.83
N ALA A 29 69.35 -17.50 -13.90
CA ALA A 29 70.02 -16.27 -14.45
C ALA A 29 68.98 -15.10 -14.62
N GLN A 30 69.07 -13.97 -13.89
CA GLN A 30 69.74 -12.66 -14.17
C GLN A 30 68.88 -11.55 -14.85
N GLU A 31 68.94 -10.34 -14.25
CA GLU A 31 68.48 -9.00 -14.70
C GLU A 31 69.47 -8.35 -15.75
N PRO A 32 69.44 -7.05 -16.21
CA PRO A 32 68.72 -5.85 -15.71
C PRO A 32 68.32 -4.66 -16.66
N GLY A 33 67.60 -3.67 -16.09
CA GLY A 33 67.69 -2.21 -16.40
C GLY A 33 66.78 -1.62 -17.49
N SER A 34 66.59 -0.30 -17.63
CA SER A 34 66.73 0.86 -16.70
C SER A 34 66.25 2.19 -17.34
N ASN A 35 65.76 3.14 -16.52
CA ASN A 35 65.94 4.61 -16.61
C ASN A 35 65.14 5.56 -17.58
N ASN A 36 64.61 6.61 -16.91
CA ASN A 36 64.59 8.07 -17.25
C ASN A 36 63.46 8.72 -18.09
N GLY A 37 62.91 9.85 -17.60
CA GLY A 37 62.07 10.79 -18.40
C GLY A 37 61.20 11.86 -17.68
N ASP A 38 61.69 12.58 -16.66
CA ASP A 38 61.08 13.83 -16.09
C ASP A 38 61.41 15.06 -17.02
N PRO A 39 60.91 16.33 -16.93
CA PRO A 39 60.12 17.07 -15.88
C PRO A 39 58.90 17.88 -16.44
N SER A 40 58.16 18.81 -15.77
CA SER A 40 58.42 19.68 -14.58
C SER A 40 57.16 20.32 -13.92
N ALA A 41 57.20 20.42 -12.57
CA ALA A 41 56.59 21.30 -11.52
C ALA A 41 55.83 22.63 -11.85
N PRO A 42 55.27 23.42 -10.87
CA PRO A 42 55.12 23.29 -9.38
C PRO A 42 53.63 23.45 -8.88
N THR A 43 53.21 23.39 -7.59
CA THR A 43 53.64 24.15 -6.38
C THR A 43 53.07 23.57 -5.06
N GLN A 44 53.65 23.98 -3.92
CA GLN A 44 53.47 23.49 -2.52
C GLN A 44 52.09 23.80 -1.88
N VAL A 45 51.70 23.25 -0.70
CA VAL A 45 52.08 23.74 0.65
C VAL A 45 51.79 22.73 1.80
N TYR A 46 52.85 22.46 2.59
CA TYR A 46 52.94 22.12 4.04
C TYR A 46 52.15 20.98 4.73
N LEU A 47 52.94 20.08 5.36
CA LEU A 47 52.66 19.36 6.61
C LEU A 47 53.16 20.17 7.82
N PRO A 48 52.85 19.76 9.07
CA PRO A 48 53.93 19.12 9.83
C PRO A 48 53.56 17.86 10.66
N THR A 49 54.42 16.86 10.48
CA THR A 49 55.00 15.89 11.44
C THR A 49 55.22 16.43 12.89
N VAL A 50 55.44 15.67 13.98
CA VAL A 50 55.59 14.23 14.34
C VAL A 50 55.72 14.14 15.89
N ILE A 51 55.52 12.97 16.53
CA ILE A 51 56.45 12.37 17.52
C ILE A 51 55.97 10.96 17.95
N GLN A 52 56.94 10.10 18.21
CA GLN A 52 56.80 8.67 18.52
C GLN A 52 56.46 8.43 20.00
N ASN A 53 55.95 7.23 20.32
CA ASN A 53 56.67 6.31 21.22
C ASN A 53 56.09 4.89 21.18
N ALA A 54 56.92 3.91 21.54
CA ALA A 54 56.61 2.49 21.49
C ALA A 54 56.78 1.80 22.86
N ALA A 55 56.19 0.61 22.97
CA ALA A 55 56.43 -0.43 23.98
C ALA A 55 56.00 -0.17 25.45
N SER A 56 54.98 -0.91 25.88
CA SER A 56 55.18 -2.01 26.86
C SER A 56 54.01 -2.98 26.81
N ALA A 57 54.24 -4.25 27.16
CA ALA A 57 53.25 -5.32 27.15
C ALA A 57 52.91 -5.77 28.58
N ALA A 58 51.67 -6.16 28.80
CA ALA A 58 51.26 -6.99 29.94
C ALA A 58 50.00 -7.79 29.57
N ASP A 59 50.02 -9.10 29.84
CA ASP A 59 48.90 -10.01 29.60
C ASP A 59 47.69 -9.71 30.48
N SER A 60 46.49 -9.84 29.91
CA SER A 60 45.40 -10.50 30.63
C SER A 60 44.51 -11.29 29.66
N ALA A 61 44.33 -12.57 29.95
CA ALA A 61 43.68 -13.51 29.04
C ALA A 61 42.17 -13.26 28.96
N ALA A 62 41.72 -12.62 27.88
CA ALA A 62 40.31 -12.60 27.51
C ALA A 62 39.97 -13.86 26.70
N THR A 63 39.03 -14.67 27.19
CA THR A 63 38.45 -15.79 26.43
C THR A 63 37.87 -15.29 25.11
N VAL A 64 38.50 -15.66 24.00
CA VAL A 64 37.98 -15.39 22.65
C VAL A 64 36.68 -16.18 22.47
N GLN A 65 35.54 -15.53 22.73
CA GLN A 65 34.28 -16.02 22.19
C GLN A 65 34.42 -16.05 20.67
N LYS A 66 34.19 -17.22 20.07
CA LYS A 66 34.01 -17.34 18.62
C LYS A 66 32.92 -16.36 18.22
N LYS A 67 33.30 -15.31 17.47
CA LYS A 67 32.37 -14.37 16.85
C LYS A 67 31.29 -15.19 16.14
N PRO A 68 29.99 -14.98 16.42
CA PRO A 68 28.93 -15.65 15.67
C PRO A 68 29.17 -15.45 14.18
N ALA A 69 28.89 -16.49 13.38
CA ALA A 69 28.88 -16.31 11.93
C ALA A 69 27.93 -15.15 11.62
N ALA A 70 28.40 -14.18 10.84
CA ALA A 70 27.60 -13.02 10.48
C ALA A 70 26.26 -13.47 9.85
N PRO A 71 25.19 -12.66 9.95
CA PRO A 71 24.05 -12.82 9.06
C PRO A 71 24.51 -12.83 7.59
N PRO A 72 23.70 -13.36 6.64
CA PRO A 72 24.04 -13.29 5.22
C PRO A 72 24.45 -11.85 4.87
N SER A 73 25.61 -11.71 4.24
CA SER A 73 26.32 -10.44 4.19
C SER A 73 25.48 -9.34 3.54
N SER A 74 25.25 -8.24 4.27
CA SER A 74 24.48 -7.06 3.85
C SER A 74 25.08 -6.25 2.69
N ALA A 75 26.07 -6.82 2.01
CA ALA A 75 26.86 -6.26 0.91
C ALA A 75 26.60 -6.97 -0.45
N GLY A 76 25.60 -7.87 -0.50
CA GLY A 76 25.13 -8.43 -1.77
C GLY A 76 24.31 -7.42 -2.56
N LYS A 77 24.47 -7.41 -3.88
CA LYS A 77 23.57 -6.72 -4.82
C LYS A 77 22.38 -7.60 -5.19
N PHE A 78 21.23 -6.98 -5.43
CA PHE A 78 19.96 -7.65 -5.72
C PHE A 78 19.32 -7.12 -7.00
N ILE A 79 18.70 -8.02 -7.76
CA ILE A 79 17.86 -7.67 -8.91
C ILE A 79 16.49 -8.32 -8.71
N PHE A 80 15.44 -7.51 -8.72
CA PHE A 80 14.07 -7.98 -8.91
C PHE A 80 13.68 -7.65 -10.35
N PHE A 81 13.54 -8.68 -11.18
CA PHE A 81 13.18 -8.57 -12.58
C PHE A 81 11.74 -9.03 -12.78
N GLY A 82 10.95 -8.21 -13.49
CA GLY A 82 9.64 -8.56 -14.00
C GLY A 82 9.65 -8.57 -15.52
N ALA A 83 9.16 -9.64 -16.14
CA ALA A 83 8.80 -9.64 -17.55
C ALA A 83 7.28 -9.80 -17.64
N ASP A 84 6.62 -8.78 -18.19
CA ASP A 84 5.16 -8.63 -18.17
C ASP A 84 4.49 -9.80 -18.91
N GLY A 85 3.50 -10.43 -18.28
CA GLY A 85 2.83 -11.61 -18.84
C GLY A 85 3.69 -12.86 -19.12
N MET A 86 4.96 -12.92 -18.71
CA MET A 86 5.86 -14.04 -19.03
C MET A 86 5.42 -15.34 -18.35
N ARG A 87 4.99 -16.31 -19.16
CA ARG A 87 4.54 -17.64 -18.74
C ARG A 87 5.70 -18.59 -18.40
N PRO A 88 5.60 -19.36 -17.30
CA PRO A 88 6.67 -20.27 -16.88
C PRO A 88 6.90 -21.41 -17.88
N ASP A 89 5.86 -21.94 -18.52
CA ASP A 89 5.96 -23.05 -19.46
C ASP A 89 6.64 -22.64 -20.79
N LEU A 90 6.34 -21.45 -21.30
CA LEU A 90 7.00 -20.88 -22.48
C LEU A 90 8.44 -20.47 -22.17
N MET A 91 8.70 -19.89 -20.99
CA MET A 91 10.05 -19.60 -20.51
C MET A 91 10.90 -20.89 -20.42
N GLU A 92 10.37 -21.97 -19.83
CA GLU A 92 11.07 -23.26 -19.77
C GLU A 92 11.31 -23.87 -21.16
N LYS A 93 10.33 -23.80 -22.09
CA LYS A 93 10.48 -24.20 -23.50
C LYS A 93 11.63 -23.44 -24.17
N TYR A 94 11.59 -22.10 -24.16
CA TYR A 94 12.56 -21.27 -24.88
C TYR A 94 13.95 -21.24 -24.24
N ALA A 95 14.05 -21.42 -22.92
CA ALA A 95 15.32 -21.69 -22.24
C ALA A 95 15.92 -23.05 -22.67
N GLY A 96 15.10 -24.09 -22.80
CA GLY A 96 15.51 -25.41 -23.30
C GLY A 96 15.92 -25.41 -24.78
N GLU A 97 15.28 -24.57 -25.60
CA GLU A 97 15.65 -24.31 -27.00
C GLU A 97 16.90 -23.41 -27.15
N GLY A 98 17.40 -22.83 -26.06
CA GLY A 98 18.59 -21.97 -26.04
C GLY A 98 18.35 -20.50 -26.40
N ALA A 99 17.09 -20.07 -26.56
CA ALA A 99 16.73 -18.68 -26.83
C ALA A 99 16.77 -17.79 -25.58
N MET A 100 16.68 -18.39 -24.38
CA MET A 100 16.77 -17.69 -23.08
C MET A 100 17.95 -18.23 -22.24
N PRO A 101 19.21 -17.95 -22.63
CA PRO A 101 20.40 -18.49 -21.97
C PRO A 101 20.56 -18.00 -20.52
N THR A 102 20.08 -16.81 -20.19
CA THR A 102 20.17 -16.25 -18.83
C THR A 102 19.22 -16.95 -17.89
N TYR A 103 17.98 -17.20 -18.30
CA TYR A 103 17.02 -18.01 -17.54
C TYR A 103 17.47 -19.48 -17.43
N ALA A 104 18.03 -20.07 -18.49
CA ALA A 104 18.63 -21.40 -18.44
C ALA A 104 19.76 -21.50 -17.40
N ASP A 105 20.62 -20.48 -17.32
CA ASP A 105 21.66 -20.36 -16.29
C ASP A 105 21.08 -20.22 -14.88
N LEU A 106 20.11 -19.31 -14.68
CA LEU A 106 19.46 -19.08 -13.38
C LEU A 106 18.76 -20.34 -12.86
N MET A 107 18.02 -21.06 -13.70
CA MET A 107 17.38 -22.33 -13.33
C MET A 107 18.39 -23.42 -13.00
N LYS A 108 19.53 -23.47 -13.71
CA LYS A 108 20.61 -24.44 -13.47
C LYS A 108 21.42 -24.16 -12.20
N GLN A 109 21.53 -22.90 -11.78
CA GLN A 109 22.29 -22.50 -10.59
C GLN A 109 21.44 -22.29 -9.34
N GLY A 110 20.13 -22.11 -9.48
CA GLY A 110 19.24 -21.68 -8.42
C GLY A 110 18.02 -22.58 -8.24
N VAL A 111 16.83 -21.99 -8.32
CA VAL A 111 15.54 -22.64 -8.09
C VAL A 111 14.47 -22.00 -8.96
N ARG A 112 13.50 -22.78 -9.43
CA ARG A 112 12.30 -22.30 -10.14
C ARG A 112 11.01 -22.69 -9.42
N GLY A 113 9.94 -21.96 -9.68
CA GLY A 113 8.60 -22.36 -9.27
C GLY A 113 8.13 -23.64 -9.98
N ASP A 114 7.38 -24.48 -9.28
CA ASP A 114 6.68 -25.62 -9.87
C ASP A 114 5.44 -25.10 -10.64
N ASN A 115 5.58 -24.99 -11.96
CA ASN A 115 4.75 -24.15 -12.83
C ASN A 115 4.65 -22.69 -12.31
N GLY A 116 5.80 -22.05 -12.04
CA GLY A 116 5.86 -20.63 -11.68
C GLY A 116 5.28 -20.29 -10.29
N LEU A 117 4.58 -19.16 -10.19
CA LEU A 117 3.92 -18.69 -8.97
C LEU A 117 2.44 -18.33 -9.19
N VAL A 118 1.67 -18.36 -8.09
CA VAL A 118 0.25 -17.96 -8.08
C VAL A 118 0.13 -16.45 -7.86
N GLN A 119 -0.68 -15.81 -8.69
CA GLN A 119 -0.89 -14.36 -8.71
C GLN A 119 -2.03 -13.92 -7.78
N ALA A 120 -2.14 -12.60 -7.57
CA ALA A 120 -3.36 -12.01 -7.02
C ALA A 120 -4.48 -11.99 -8.08
N PHE A 121 -5.74 -11.91 -7.63
CA PHE A 121 -6.90 -11.78 -8.50
C PHE A 121 -7.37 -10.31 -8.64
N PRO A 122 -7.76 -9.83 -9.84
CA PRO A 122 -7.45 -10.42 -11.14
C PRO A 122 -5.95 -10.32 -11.46
N PRO A 123 -5.35 -11.30 -12.16
CA PRO A 123 -3.96 -11.27 -12.60
C PRO A 123 -3.85 -10.35 -13.83
N ASN A 124 -3.90 -9.05 -13.55
CA ASN A 124 -3.80 -7.94 -14.50
C ASN A 124 -2.60 -7.07 -14.11
N THR A 125 -1.96 -6.42 -15.07
CA THR A 125 -0.75 -5.60 -14.90
C THR A 125 -0.80 -4.66 -13.68
N GLY A 126 -1.92 -3.95 -13.47
CA GLY A 126 -2.13 -3.03 -12.35
C GLY A 126 -2.11 -3.71 -10.99
N VAL A 127 -2.58 -4.94 -10.93
CA VAL A 127 -2.62 -5.76 -9.73
C VAL A 127 -1.28 -6.47 -9.53
N GLY A 128 -0.72 -7.09 -10.58
CA GLY A 128 0.48 -7.93 -10.53
C GLY A 128 1.71 -7.18 -10.04
N TRP A 129 2.09 -6.09 -10.72
CA TRP A 129 3.29 -5.32 -10.39
C TRP A 129 3.28 -4.75 -8.97
N TYR A 130 2.13 -4.27 -8.49
CA TYR A 130 1.98 -3.82 -7.11
C TYR A 130 1.95 -4.98 -6.09
N THR A 131 1.36 -6.13 -6.44
CA THR A 131 1.39 -7.34 -5.60
C THR A 131 2.83 -7.81 -5.38
N LEU A 132 3.63 -7.85 -6.45
CA LEU A 132 5.06 -8.18 -6.41
C LEU A 132 5.87 -7.17 -5.57
N ALA A 133 5.65 -5.87 -5.76
CA ALA A 133 6.41 -4.81 -5.08
C ALA A 133 6.08 -4.66 -3.59
N THR A 134 4.81 -4.82 -3.20
CA THR A 134 4.33 -4.61 -1.82
C THR A 134 4.33 -5.88 -0.97
N GLY A 135 4.26 -7.05 -1.59
CA GLY A 135 4.06 -8.30 -0.87
C GLY A 135 2.66 -8.43 -0.23
N THR A 136 1.66 -7.71 -0.74
CA THR A 136 0.27 -7.78 -0.25
C THR A 136 -0.74 -7.85 -1.42
N TYR A 137 -2.03 -8.02 -1.10
CA TYR A 137 -3.11 -8.19 -2.06
C TYR A 137 -3.90 -6.88 -2.33
N PRO A 138 -4.70 -6.80 -3.41
CA PRO A 138 -5.53 -5.62 -3.75
C PRO A 138 -6.37 -5.05 -2.61
N GLY A 139 -6.87 -5.89 -1.70
CA GLY A 139 -7.64 -5.45 -0.54
C GLY A 139 -6.89 -4.52 0.42
N GLU A 140 -5.56 -4.52 0.39
CA GLU A 140 -4.71 -3.65 1.21
C GLU A 140 -3.92 -2.63 0.36
N HIS A 141 -3.34 -3.04 -0.79
CA HIS A 141 -2.58 -2.10 -1.65
C HIS A 141 -3.45 -1.19 -2.53
N GLY A 142 -4.73 -1.51 -2.68
CA GLY A 142 -5.73 -0.60 -3.25
C GLY A 142 -5.81 -0.57 -4.78
N SER A 143 -4.98 -1.31 -5.51
CA SER A 143 -5.18 -1.53 -6.95
C SER A 143 -5.99 -2.81 -7.17
N THR A 144 -7.23 -2.65 -7.62
CA THR A 144 -8.16 -3.76 -7.84
C THR A 144 -8.28 -4.17 -9.30
N ASN A 145 -7.82 -3.34 -10.25
CA ASN A 145 -7.84 -3.61 -11.69
C ASN A 145 -6.90 -2.64 -12.46
N ASN A 146 -6.67 -2.84 -13.76
CA ASN A 146 -5.97 -1.83 -14.60
C ASN A 146 -6.74 -0.50 -14.61
N THR A 147 -8.06 -0.57 -14.82
CA THR A 147 -9.00 0.56 -14.74
C THR A 147 -10.13 0.24 -13.76
N PHE A 148 -10.40 1.16 -12.82
CA PHE A 148 -11.40 0.97 -11.76
C PHE A 148 -12.08 2.28 -11.34
N PHE A 149 -13.02 2.21 -10.39
CA PHE A 149 -13.70 3.36 -9.78
C PHE A 149 -13.54 3.37 -8.26
N ARG A 150 -13.52 4.57 -7.67
CA ARG A 150 -13.56 4.76 -6.21
C ARG A 150 -14.97 5.21 -5.79
N THR A 151 -15.71 4.32 -5.14
CA THR A 151 -17.05 4.66 -4.63
C THR A 151 -16.98 5.81 -3.64
N GLY A 152 -17.90 6.77 -3.76
CA GLY A 152 -17.86 8.04 -3.04
C GLY A 152 -17.28 9.24 -3.82
N GLU A 153 -16.60 9.04 -4.95
CA GLU A 153 -16.14 10.16 -5.80
C GLU A 153 -17.29 10.82 -6.56
N GLY A 154 -17.48 12.14 -6.39
CA GLY A 154 -18.65 12.90 -6.90
C GLY A 154 -18.72 13.16 -8.41
N ASN A 155 -18.03 12.38 -9.23
CA ASN A 155 -18.05 12.53 -10.69
C ASN A 155 -18.13 11.21 -11.47
N PHE A 156 -18.28 10.06 -10.78
CA PHE A 156 -18.37 8.71 -11.38
C PHE A 156 -17.28 8.41 -12.43
N ASN A 157 -16.11 9.07 -12.35
CA ASN A 157 -15.02 8.94 -13.31
C ASN A 157 -14.24 7.63 -13.14
N ASN A 158 -13.29 7.38 -14.04
CA ASN A 158 -12.35 6.26 -13.92
C ASN A 158 -11.05 6.65 -13.19
N ARG A 159 -10.34 5.63 -12.72
CA ARG A 159 -8.97 5.68 -12.23
C ARG A 159 -8.18 4.58 -12.93
N THR A 160 -6.90 4.82 -13.17
CA THR A 160 -5.97 3.81 -13.69
C THR A 160 -4.87 3.54 -12.66
N SER A 161 -4.48 2.28 -12.53
CA SER A 161 -3.55 1.86 -11.47
C SER A 161 -2.15 2.47 -11.57
N PHE A 162 -1.70 2.72 -12.80
CA PHE A 162 -0.32 3.11 -13.10
C PHE A 162 -0.07 4.61 -13.08
N ALA A 163 -1.12 5.42 -13.33
CA ALA A 163 -0.92 6.79 -13.77
C ALA A 163 -1.03 7.85 -12.67
N THR A 164 -1.65 7.50 -11.54
CA THR A 164 -2.22 8.46 -10.57
C THR A 164 -1.60 8.27 -9.18
N THR A 165 -1.08 9.36 -8.60
CA THR A 165 -0.57 9.38 -7.21
C THR A 165 -1.68 9.02 -6.21
N GLY A 166 -1.35 8.28 -5.15
CA GLY A 166 -2.32 7.87 -4.11
C GLY A 166 -3.21 6.69 -4.50
N ILE A 167 -2.97 6.05 -5.65
CA ILE A 167 -3.58 4.76 -5.96
C ILE A 167 -2.91 3.65 -5.15
N LEU A 168 -1.58 3.58 -5.09
CA LEU A 168 -0.94 2.62 -4.21
C LEU A 168 -1.10 3.06 -2.74
N GLN A 169 -1.74 2.22 -1.93
CA GLN A 169 -2.04 2.46 -0.51
C GLN A 169 -1.14 1.65 0.45
N ALA A 170 -0.21 0.86 -0.09
CA ALA A 170 0.74 0.04 0.67
C ALA A 170 2.19 0.45 0.39
N ASP A 171 3.03 0.34 1.41
CA ASP A 171 4.49 0.50 1.30
C ASP A 171 5.10 -0.59 0.39
N THR A 172 6.20 -0.26 -0.27
CA THR A 172 6.86 -1.13 -1.28
C THR A 172 8.25 -1.61 -0.84
N LEU A 173 8.77 -2.66 -1.48
CA LEU A 173 10.15 -3.12 -1.29
C LEU A 173 11.17 -2.01 -1.61
N GLN A 174 10.88 -1.18 -2.62
CA GLN A 174 11.70 -0.02 -2.99
C GLN A 174 11.79 0.98 -1.83
N GLN A 175 10.64 1.40 -1.30
CA GLN A 175 10.58 2.35 -0.17
C GLN A 175 11.15 1.73 1.12
N ALA A 176 10.95 0.43 1.34
CA ALA A 176 11.54 -0.29 2.46
C ALA A 176 13.07 -0.36 2.38
N ALA A 177 13.62 -0.56 1.18
CA ALA A 177 15.06 -0.55 0.94
C ALA A 177 15.67 0.84 1.15
N GLU A 178 15.10 1.90 0.58
CA GLU A 178 15.58 3.27 0.80
C GLU A 178 15.47 3.71 2.27
N ARG A 179 14.37 3.35 2.95
CA ARG A 179 14.18 3.56 4.40
C ARG A 179 15.25 2.85 5.24
N ALA A 180 15.79 1.73 4.75
CA ALA A 180 16.91 1.01 5.36
C ALA A 180 18.29 1.50 4.88
N GLY A 181 18.35 2.62 4.14
CA GLY A 181 19.59 3.22 3.63
C GLY A 181 20.20 2.53 2.41
N LYS A 182 19.43 1.70 1.69
CA LYS A 182 19.86 1.04 0.45
C LYS A 182 19.62 1.91 -0.77
N LYS A 183 20.53 1.85 -1.74
CA LYS A 183 20.38 2.54 -3.03
C LYS A 183 19.53 1.73 -3.99
N VAL A 184 18.40 2.30 -4.42
CA VAL A 184 17.45 1.66 -5.32
C VAL A 184 17.49 2.32 -6.70
N ALA A 185 17.42 1.52 -7.77
CA ALA A 185 17.09 2.01 -9.10
C ALA A 185 15.87 1.24 -9.61
N SER A 186 14.89 1.95 -10.17
CA SER A 186 13.62 1.36 -10.62
C SER A 186 13.39 1.72 -12.08
N ILE A 187 13.59 0.76 -12.99
CA ILE A 187 13.65 1.00 -14.43
C ILE A 187 12.56 0.18 -15.10
N GLU A 188 11.54 0.89 -15.58
CA GLU A 188 10.30 0.35 -16.15
C GLU A 188 9.58 -0.64 -15.23
N TRP A 189 9.78 -0.46 -13.92
CA TRP A 189 8.96 -1.09 -12.90
C TRP A 189 7.70 -0.25 -12.68
N VAL A 190 6.61 -0.72 -13.27
CA VAL A 190 5.30 -0.10 -13.34
C VAL A 190 4.85 0.51 -11.99
N GLY A 191 4.53 1.81 -12.02
CA GLY A 191 3.97 2.55 -10.88
C GLY A 191 5.00 3.12 -9.88
N SER A 192 6.30 2.91 -10.11
CA SER A 192 7.39 3.46 -9.27
C SER A 192 7.38 4.99 -9.17
N ARG A 193 6.89 5.72 -10.17
CA ARG A 193 6.81 7.20 -10.14
C ARG A 193 5.67 7.73 -9.27
N GLY A 194 4.66 6.91 -9.01
CA GLY A 194 3.44 7.28 -8.27
C GLY A 194 3.58 7.17 -6.76
N LEU A 195 4.73 6.67 -6.28
CA LEU A 195 4.98 6.34 -4.87
C LEU A 195 5.00 7.59 -3.98
N ALA A 196 4.46 7.44 -2.78
CA ALA A 196 4.39 8.45 -1.74
C ALA A 196 4.90 7.86 -0.40
N PRO A 197 6.04 8.33 0.15
CA PRO A 197 7.00 9.25 -0.48
C PRO A 197 7.61 8.64 -1.74
N SER A 198 8.02 9.49 -2.68
CA SER A 198 8.67 9.09 -3.92
C SER A 198 10.10 8.63 -3.68
N LEU A 199 10.60 7.75 -4.56
CA LEU A 199 11.95 7.21 -4.45
C LEU A 199 13.01 8.31 -4.60
N GLN A 200 14.12 8.15 -3.89
CA GLN A 200 15.26 9.05 -3.94
C GLN A 200 16.19 8.70 -5.13
N GLY A 201 16.33 7.41 -5.41
CA GLY A 201 17.13 6.91 -6.52
C GLY A 201 16.48 7.10 -7.90
N PRO A 202 17.17 6.68 -8.98
CA PRO A 202 16.70 6.83 -10.35
C PRO A 202 15.44 6.00 -10.63
N VAL A 203 14.42 6.63 -11.21
CA VAL A 203 13.19 6.02 -11.70
C VAL A 203 13.02 6.30 -13.19
N ILE A 204 12.71 5.27 -13.98
CA ILE A 204 12.06 5.38 -15.30
C ILE A 204 10.77 4.56 -15.20
N ASP A 205 9.64 5.13 -15.61
CA ASP A 205 8.32 4.51 -15.47
C ASP A 205 7.36 5.10 -16.51
N PHE A 206 7.26 4.43 -17.66
CA PHE A 206 6.39 4.75 -18.79
C PHE A 206 6.80 5.99 -19.61
N ARG A 207 5.97 6.38 -20.60
CA ARG A 207 6.20 7.52 -21.50
C ARG A 207 4.96 8.41 -21.68
N ASN A 208 5.18 9.69 -21.93
CA ASN A 208 4.14 10.63 -22.35
C ASN A 208 3.94 10.58 -23.87
N PHE A 209 2.70 10.82 -24.32
CA PHE A 209 2.31 10.89 -25.72
C PHE A 209 1.76 12.28 -26.04
N PHE A 210 2.26 12.94 -27.09
CA PHE A 210 1.97 14.34 -27.44
C PHE A 210 1.35 14.53 -28.84
N SER A 211 1.24 13.48 -29.64
CA SER A 211 0.63 13.52 -30.96
C SER A 211 -0.16 12.26 -31.29
N THR A 212 -0.94 12.33 -32.37
CA THR A 212 -1.44 11.15 -33.07
C THR A 212 -0.28 10.34 -33.65
N ARG A 213 -0.56 9.06 -33.93
CA ARG A 213 0.23 8.15 -34.76
C ARG A 213 -0.58 7.80 -36.01
N GLY A 214 0.06 7.29 -37.07
CA GLY A 214 -0.69 6.97 -38.29
C GLY A 214 0.16 6.84 -39.55
N VAL A 215 -0.46 7.16 -40.69
CA VAL A 215 0.11 6.93 -42.03
C VAL A 215 -0.18 8.07 -43.01
N LEU A 216 0.78 8.34 -43.88
CA LEU A 216 0.64 9.13 -45.10
C LEU A 216 0.81 8.17 -46.29
N THR A 217 -0.19 8.09 -47.17
CA THR A 217 -0.24 7.06 -48.22
C THR A 217 -0.84 7.56 -49.53
N PHE A 218 -0.48 6.93 -50.64
CA PHE A 218 -1.04 7.15 -51.97
C PHE A 218 -1.04 5.83 -52.77
N PRO A 219 -2.14 5.49 -53.47
CA PRO A 219 -3.46 6.14 -53.43
C PRO A 219 -4.19 5.89 -52.09
N LEU A 220 -5.45 6.31 -51.99
CA LEU A 220 -6.31 5.95 -50.86
C LEU A 220 -6.60 4.43 -50.84
N VAL A 221 -6.30 3.76 -49.73
CA VAL A 221 -6.77 2.42 -49.40
C VAL A 221 -7.97 2.55 -48.44
N ALA A 222 -9.18 2.31 -48.96
CA ALA A 222 -10.42 2.58 -48.20
C ALA A 222 -10.55 1.73 -46.92
N ALA A 223 -10.04 0.49 -46.93
CA ALA A 223 -10.05 -0.40 -45.77
C ALA A 223 -9.16 0.13 -44.63
N GLU A 224 -7.93 0.52 -44.94
CA GLU A 224 -7.00 1.11 -43.96
C GLU A 224 -7.53 2.44 -43.40
N GLN A 225 -8.21 3.25 -44.22
CA GLN A 225 -8.85 4.48 -43.73
C GLN A 225 -9.99 4.17 -42.75
N ALA A 226 -10.78 3.12 -42.99
CA ALA A 226 -11.83 2.70 -42.08
C ALA A 226 -11.26 2.16 -40.75
N GLY A 227 -10.21 1.32 -40.81
CA GLY A 227 -9.48 0.84 -39.63
C GLY A 227 -8.86 1.99 -38.83
N ALA A 228 -8.19 2.92 -39.51
CA ALA A 228 -7.61 4.11 -38.88
C ALA A 228 -8.66 4.93 -38.10
N ASN A 229 -9.85 5.12 -38.68
CA ASN A 229 -10.94 5.83 -38.01
C ASN A 229 -11.47 5.07 -36.78
N ALA A 230 -11.54 3.74 -36.82
CA ALA A 230 -11.98 2.91 -35.70
C ALA A 230 -11.01 3.00 -34.51
N PHE A 231 -9.70 3.03 -34.77
CA PHE A 231 -8.65 3.07 -33.75
C PHE A 231 -8.13 4.49 -33.42
N GLY A 232 -8.72 5.55 -34.00
CA GLY A 232 -8.34 6.94 -33.74
C GLY A 232 -6.96 7.34 -34.29
N LEU A 233 -6.52 6.69 -35.36
CA LEU A 233 -5.22 6.92 -36.01
C LEU A 233 -5.33 8.00 -37.09
N SER A 234 -4.22 8.70 -37.35
CA SER A 234 -4.14 9.67 -38.43
C SER A 234 -4.00 8.96 -39.78
N TYR A 235 -4.96 9.18 -40.69
CA TYR A 235 -4.88 8.65 -42.05
C TYR A 235 -4.85 9.82 -43.06
N GLN A 236 -3.72 9.97 -43.74
CA GLN A 236 -3.48 11.06 -44.70
C GLN A 236 -3.28 10.51 -46.10
N VAL A 237 -3.96 11.10 -47.09
CA VAL A 237 -3.74 10.79 -48.51
C VAL A 237 -2.76 11.81 -49.09
N ALA A 238 -1.63 11.34 -49.61
CA ALA A 238 -0.56 12.19 -50.10
C ALA A 238 -0.96 12.89 -51.40
N ALA A 239 -0.96 14.22 -51.40
CA ALA A 239 -1.03 15.03 -52.61
C ALA A 239 0.37 15.07 -53.25
N ILE A 240 0.63 14.16 -54.18
CA ILE A 240 1.92 14.05 -54.87
C ILE A 240 1.98 15.08 -56.01
N SER A 241 3.03 15.90 -56.04
CA SER A 241 3.29 16.93 -57.05
C SER A 241 4.76 16.94 -57.46
N PRO A 242 5.16 17.59 -58.59
CA PRO A 242 6.58 17.83 -58.88
C PRO A 242 7.27 18.59 -57.74
N ALA A 243 8.50 18.21 -57.40
CA ALA A 243 9.27 18.89 -56.36
C ALA A 243 9.60 20.33 -56.80
N GLY A 244 9.27 21.31 -55.95
CA GLY A 244 9.42 22.72 -56.28
C GLY A 244 9.92 23.55 -55.10
N GLY A 245 10.96 24.36 -55.36
CA GLY A 245 11.58 25.23 -54.36
C GLY A 245 12.57 24.54 -53.41
N TRP A 246 12.99 23.32 -53.73
CA TRP A 246 14.00 22.59 -52.96
C TRP A 246 15.41 23.11 -53.22
N SER A 247 16.28 23.01 -52.22
CA SER A 247 17.70 23.36 -52.31
C SER A 247 18.58 22.30 -51.64
N ASN A 248 19.82 22.17 -52.11
CA ASN A 248 20.80 21.17 -51.64
C ASN A 248 20.26 19.73 -51.67
N THR A 249 19.49 19.38 -52.70
CA THR A 249 18.95 18.03 -52.90
C THR A 249 20.06 17.02 -53.15
N PRO A 250 19.89 15.75 -52.74
CA PRO A 250 20.76 14.66 -53.17
C PRO A 250 20.85 14.60 -54.71
N ALA A 251 21.97 14.09 -55.22
CA ALA A 251 22.05 13.74 -56.65
C ALA A 251 21.19 12.50 -56.91
N GLY A 252 20.45 12.51 -58.01
CA GLY A 252 19.53 11.44 -58.42
C GLY A 252 19.33 11.44 -59.94
N ASP A 253 18.57 10.47 -60.47
CA ASP A 253 18.28 10.40 -61.91
C ASP A 253 17.11 11.30 -62.33
N ASP A 254 17.23 12.59 -62.02
CA ASP A 254 16.21 13.62 -62.28
C ASP A 254 15.80 13.71 -63.77
N ALA A 255 16.62 13.18 -64.68
CA ALA A 255 16.38 13.16 -66.12
C ALA A 255 15.32 12.12 -66.53
N VAL A 256 15.24 11.00 -65.81
CA VAL A 256 14.28 9.91 -66.08
C VAL A 256 13.19 9.81 -65.00
N SER A 257 13.54 10.13 -63.75
CA SER A 257 12.66 10.17 -62.57
C SER A 257 12.59 11.58 -61.93
N PRO A 258 11.95 12.60 -62.56
CA PRO A 258 11.87 13.95 -62.00
C PRO A 258 11.29 13.96 -60.56
N PRO A 259 12.04 14.47 -59.56
CA PRO A 259 11.67 14.35 -58.15
C PRO A 259 10.29 14.90 -57.82
N ARG A 260 9.64 14.28 -56.85
CA ARG A 260 8.27 14.58 -56.40
C ARG A 260 8.26 15.09 -54.97
N GLN A 261 7.16 15.68 -54.57
CA GLN A 261 6.95 16.15 -53.21
C GLN A 261 5.53 15.93 -52.73
N THR A 262 5.39 15.82 -51.41
CA THR A 262 4.11 15.87 -50.68
C THR A 262 4.35 16.44 -49.26
N VAL A 263 3.37 16.36 -48.37
CA VAL A 263 3.45 16.89 -47.00
C VAL A 263 2.95 15.85 -46.00
N LEU A 264 3.70 15.64 -44.92
CA LEU A 264 3.29 14.86 -43.74
C LEU A 264 2.87 15.82 -42.62
N THR A 265 1.75 15.56 -41.94
CA THR A 265 1.34 16.29 -40.73
C THR A 265 1.17 15.34 -39.56
N VAL A 266 2.00 15.47 -38.53
CA VAL A 266 1.83 14.74 -37.26
C VAL A 266 1.07 15.64 -36.28
N ALA A 267 -0.23 15.38 -36.12
CA ALA A 267 -1.14 16.27 -35.40
C ALA A 267 -1.03 16.12 -33.87
N THR A 268 -1.08 17.21 -33.13
CA THR A 268 -0.94 17.20 -31.66
C THR A 268 -2.17 16.64 -30.95
N THR A 269 -1.94 15.85 -29.90
CA THR A 269 -2.97 15.49 -28.91
C THR A 269 -2.91 16.38 -27.67
N PHE A 270 -1.87 17.21 -27.53
CA PHE A 270 -1.69 18.09 -26.38
C PHE A 270 -1.10 19.46 -26.79
N ALA A 271 -1.94 20.27 -27.44
CA ALA A 271 -1.59 21.59 -28.01
C ALA A 271 -0.92 22.57 -27.03
N ALA A 272 -1.10 22.40 -25.71
CA ALA A 272 -0.47 23.23 -24.69
C ALA A 272 1.05 22.98 -24.52
N GLN A 273 1.55 21.81 -24.96
CA GLN A 273 2.96 21.43 -24.84
C GLN A 273 3.59 20.92 -26.14
N ASN A 274 2.80 20.65 -27.19
CA ASN A 274 3.31 20.26 -28.50
C ASN A 274 2.43 20.88 -29.62
N PRO A 275 3.00 21.59 -30.62
CA PRO A 275 2.28 22.00 -31.81
C PRO A 275 2.21 20.85 -32.84
N ASP A 276 1.41 21.02 -33.89
CA ASP A 276 1.41 20.13 -35.05
C ASP A 276 2.78 20.11 -35.74
N ARG A 277 3.24 18.92 -36.14
CA ARG A 277 4.54 18.73 -36.80
C ARG A 277 4.36 18.44 -38.28
N ILE A 278 4.36 19.50 -39.08
CA ILE A 278 4.33 19.47 -40.55
C ILE A 278 5.74 19.25 -41.14
N TYR A 279 5.89 18.37 -42.12
CA TYR A 279 7.14 18.10 -42.86
C TYR A 279 6.92 18.17 -44.36
N ASP A 280 7.81 18.88 -45.05
CA ASP A 280 7.97 18.79 -46.50
C ASP A 280 8.61 17.43 -46.83
N VAL A 281 7.98 16.64 -47.71
CA VAL A 281 8.45 15.31 -48.11
C VAL A 281 8.95 15.37 -49.55
N TYR A 282 10.19 14.95 -49.80
CA TYR A 282 10.83 14.87 -51.11
C TYR A 282 11.03 13.40 -51.51
N ILE A 283 10.56 13.01 -52.68
CA ILE A 283 10.59 11.65 -53.20
C ILE A 283 11.46 11.65 -54.45
N TYR A 284 12.50 10.84 -54.49
CA TYR A 284 13.50 10.86 -55.56
C TYR A 284 14.05 9.46 -55.85
N ASP A 285 14.71 9.39 -57.00
CA ASP A 285 15.44 8.23 -57.49
C ASP A 285 16.93 8.49 -57.23
N SER A 286 17.53 7.74 -56.32
CA SER A 286 18.89 7.98 -55.84
C SER A 286 19.99 7.30 -56.67
N VAL A 287 19.61 6.59 -57.74
CA VAL A 287 20.53 5.78 -58.56
C VAL A 287 20.55 6.28 -60.00
N VAL A 288 21.67 6.86 -60.42
CA VAL A 288 21.84 7.36 -61.80
C VAL A 288 22.24 6.21 -62.73
N ASP A 289 21.26 5.49 -63.27
CA ASP A 289 21.46 4.37 -64.22
C ASP A 289 20.59 4.43 -65.50
N GLY A 290 19.71 5.42 -65.61
CA GLY A 290 18.78 5.60 -66.74
C GLY A 290 17.47 4.82 -66.64
N VAL A 291 17.18 4.16 -65.51
CA VAL A 291 15.94 3.42 -65.25
C VAL A 291 15.08 4.21 -64.28
N ALA A 292 13.80 4.44 -64.61
CA ALA A 292 12.90 5.17 -63.72
C ALA A 292 12.53 4.35 -62.48
N ALA A 293 13.10 4.65 -61.31
CA ALA A 293 12.79 3.97 -60.06
C ALA A 293 12.94 4.88 -58.81
N TYR A 294 11.88 5.56 -58.37
CA TYR A 294 11.89 6.21 -57.04
C TYR A 294 12.18 5.19 -55.93
N ASP A 295 13.26 5.39 -55.18
CA ASP A 295 13.71 4.50 -54.11
C ASP A 295 13.86 5.21 -52.75
N ARG A 296 13.83 6.55 -52.73
CA ARG A 296 14.07 7.36 -51.51
C ARG A 296 12.99 8.38 -51.19
N VAL A 297 12.85 8.60 -49.90
CA VAL A 297 11.98 9.63 -49.29
C VAL A 297 12.75 10.40 -48.22
N LEU A 298 12.86 11.72 -48.40
CA LEU A 298 13.56 12.63 -47.51
C LEU A 298 12.55 13.61 -46.88
N LEU A 299 12.54 13.69 -45.55
CA LEU A 299 11.66 14.58 -44.78
C LEU A 299 12.45 15.82 -44.33
N VAL A 300 11.93 17.02 -44.55
CA VAL A 300 12.46 18.27 -43.98
C VAL A 300 11.38 18.95 -43.16
N ARG A 301 11.74 19.50 -41.99
CA ARG A 301 10.82 20.26 -41.13
C ARG A 301 10.24 21.45 -41.92
N ALA A 302 8.91 21.54 -42.02
CA ALA A 302 8.27 22.66 -42.70
C ALA A 302 8.65 23.98 -42.01
N GLY A 303 9.13 24.94 -42.80
CA GLY A 303 9.75 26.18 -42.29
C GLY A 303 11.26 26.28 -42.54
N LEU A 304 11.98 25.16 -42.72
CA LEU A 304 13.39 25.14 -43.10
C LEU A 304 13.63 25.35 -44.62
N ALA A 305 12.73 26.09 -45.28
CA ALA A 305 12.80 26.48 -46.69
C ALA A 305 13.18 25.35 -47.68
N LYS A 306 12.69 24.12 -47.44
CA LYS A 306 12.96 22.93 -48.28
C LYS A 306 14.46 22.69 -48.54
N ASN A 307 15.29 22.94 -47.55
CA ASN A 307 16.72 22.67 -47.61
C ASN A 307 17.01 21.20 -47.26
N ALA A 308 17.26 20.38 -48.28
CA ALA A 308 17.50 18.94 -48.12
C ALA A 308 18.86 18.58 -47.47
N SER A 309 19.72 19.57 -47.18
CA SER A 309 20.89 19.38 -46.30
C SER A 309 20.53 19.35 -44.80
N LEU A 310 19.28 19.62 -44.44
CA LEU A 310 18.74 19.54 -43.07
C LEU A 310 17.60 18.50 -42.96
N PRO A 311 17.83 17.22 -43.32
CA PRO A 311 16.80 16.20 -43.25
C PRO A 311 16.45 15.82 -41.81
N ALA A 312 15.16 15.72 -41.52
CA ALA A 312 14.64 15.05 -40.34
C ALA A 312 14.70 13.52 -40.47
N ALA A 313 14.56 13.00 -41.70
CA ALA A 313 14.78 11.59 -42.05
C ALA A 313 15.15 11.45 -43.54
N ASN A 314 15.87 10.39 -43.90
CA ASN A 314 16.12 9.97 -45.28
C ASN A 314 15.98 8.44 -45.36
N LEU A 315 14.90 7.96 -45.98
CA LEU A 315 14.41 6.59 -45.92
C LEU A 315 14.47 5.93 -47.29
N GLY A 316 14.80 4.64 -47.31
CA GLY A 316 14.40 3.71 -48.37
C GLY A 316 13.35 2.75 -47.82
N THR A 317 12.68 1.98 -48.68
CA THR A 317 11.61 1.06 -48.26
C THR A 317 12.09 0.07 -47.20
N GLY A 318 11.31 -0.11 -46.14
CA GLY A 318 11.64 -0.91 -44.96
C GLY A 318 12.42 -0.16 -43.87
N ASN A 319 13.07 0.97 -44.16
CA ASN A 319 13.90 1.67 -43.17
C ASN A 319 13.06 2.44 -42.14
N TRP A 320 13.50 2.37 -40.88
CA TRP A 320 13.11 3.30 -39.81
C TRP A 320 14.06 4.51 -39.72
N ALA A 321 13.56 5.64 -39.24
CA ALA A 321 14.37 6.73 -38.69
C ALA A 321 13.75 7.31 -37.41
N ASP A 322 14.58 7.71 -36.46
CA ASP A 322 14.19 8.46 -35.26
C ASP A 322 14.19 9.97 -35.56
N VAL A 323 13.02 10.61 -35.50
CA VAL A 323 12.85 12.04 -35.73
C VAL A 323 12.85 12.78 -34.40
N ARG A 324 13.99 13.40 -34.11
CA ARG A 324 14.30 14.08 -32.85
C ARG A 324 13.86 15.55 -32.89
N LEU A 325 13.03 15.96 -31.93
CA LEU A 325 12.50 17.31 -31.75
C LEU A 325 13.30 18.00 -30.64
N THR A 326 14.22 18.91 -30.98
CA THR A 326 15.17 19.51 -30.01
C THR A 326 15.20 21.04 -30.10
N GLY A 327 15.56 21.71 -29.00
CA GLY A 327 15.79 23.17 -28.99
C GLY A 327 14.56 23.95 -29.46
N ALA A 328 14.72 24.82 -30.46
CA ALA A 328 13.61 25.60 -31.01
C ALA A 328 12.49 24.74 -31.65
N ASP A 329 12.80 23.53 -32.11
CA ASP A 329 11.85 22.54 -32.61
C ASP A 329 11.37 21.56 -31.50
N GLY A 330 11.79 21.72 -30.25
CA GLY A 330 11.37 20.88 -29.11
C GLY A 330 9.90 21.08 -28.69
N LEU A 331 9.56 20.65 -27.47
CA LEU A 331 8.27 20.93 -26.84
C LEU A 331 8.07 22.43 -26.58
N ILE A 332 6.83 22.84 -26.29
CA ILE A 332 6.42 24.23 -26.06
C ILE A 332 5.74 24.43 -24.69
N GLY A 333 5.32 25.65 -24.39
CA GLY A 333 4.60 25.98 -23.15
C GLY A 333 5.44 25.70 -21.91
N ALA A 334 4.88 24.99 -20.93
CA ALA A 334 5.57 24.61 -19.69
C ALA A 334 6.78 23.68 -19.90
N ARG A 335 6.95 23.08 -21.10
CA ARG A 335 8.10 22.24 -21.48
C ARG A 335 8.92 22.87 -22.62
N ALA A 336 8.86 24.20 -22.79
CA ALA A 336 9.54 24.90 -23.88
C ALA A 336 11.02 24.50 -24.05
N GLY A 337 11.37 24.03 -25.25
CA GLY A 337 12.73 23.63 -25.62
C GLY A 337 13.13 22.20 -25.24
N GLN A 338 12.33 21.47 -24.45
CA GLN A 338 12.64 20.11 -24.04
C GLN A 338 12.51 19.12 -25.21
N THR A 339 13.42 18.14 -25.26
CA THR A 339 13.44 17.16 -26.35
C THR A 339 12.27 16.18 -26.29
N ALA A 340 11.75 15.81 -27.46
CA ALA A 340 10.85 14.68 -27.67
C ALA A 340 11.20 14.02 -29.01
N GLY A 341 10.51 12.94 -29.40
CA GLY A 341 10.71 12.38 -30.73
C GLY A 341 9.68 11.33 -31.11
N PHE A 342 9.77 10.84 -32.33
CA PHE A 342 8.91 9.80 -32.90
C PHE A 342 9.65 9.07 -34.01
N TYR A 343 9.25 7.84 -34.31
CA TYR A 343 9.81 7.09 -35.43
C TYR A 343 8.95 7.25 -36.69
N VAL A 344 9.62 7.17 -37.85
CA VAL A 344 8.99 7.04 -39.17
C VAL A 344 9.50 5.79 -39.87
N LYS A 345 8.64 5.07 -40.60
CA LYS A 345 9.02 3.94 -41.47
C LYS A 345 8.44 4.13 -42.86
N LEU A 346 9.26 4.01 -43.91
CA LEU A 346 8.76 3.95 -45.28
C LEU A 346 8.32 2.50 -45.56
N LEU A 347 7.02 2.22 -45.44
CA LEU A 347 6.46 0.88 -45.61
C LEU A 347 6.49 0.44 -47.07
N ASN A 348 6.18 1.34 -48.00
CA ASN A 348 6.16 1.05 -49.43
C ASN A 348 6.50 2.29 -50.26
N LEU A 349 7.23 2.08 -51.35
CA LEU A 349 7.48 3.03 -52.43
C LEU A 349 7.68 2.22 -53.71
N ALA A 350 6.76 2.35 -54.66
CA ALA A 350 6.92 1.77 -55.99
C ALA A 350 7.82 2.68 -56.86
N GLY A 351 8.67 2.07 -57.70
CA GLY A 351 9.60 2.80 -58.55
C GLY A 351 8.94 3.73 -59.58
N ASP A 352 7.68 3.46 -59.96
CA ASP A 352 6.84 4.32 -60.81
C ASP A 352 5.96 5.31 -60.02
N LEU A 353 6.07 5.28 -58.68
CA LEU A 353 5.24 6.01 -57.72
C LEU A 353 3.73 5.67 -57.76
N SER A 354 3.37 4.50 -58.30
CA SER A 354 1.99 3.99 -58.26
C SER A 354 1.50 3.73 -56.83
N THR A 355 2.40 3.41 -55.90
CA THR A 355 2.12 3.30 -54.46
C THR A 355 3.21 3.96 -53.62
N PHE A 356 2.80 4.61 -52.53
CA PHE A 356 3.67 5.21 -51.51
C PHE A 356 2.98 5.08 -50.15
N LYS A 357 3.68 4.64 -49.10
CA LYS A 357 3.12 4.49 -47.74
C LYS A 357 4.19 4.76 -46.67
N LEU A 358 4.01 5.81 -45.89
CA LEU A 358 4.91 6.28 -44.84
C LEU A 358 4.19 6.25 -43.48
N TYR A 359 4.61 5.35 -42.60
CA TYR A 359 4.09 5.22 -41.23
C TYR A 359 4.85 6.14 -40.26
N PHE A 360 4.17 6.61 -39.21
CA PHE A 360 4.77 7.38 -38.13
C PHE A 360 4.15 7.03 -36.76
N THR A 361 5.00 6.90 -35.74
CA THR A 361 4.57 6.73 -34.34
C THR A 361 4.13 8.07 -33.74
N SER A 362 3.57 8.04 -32.53
CA SER A 362 3.33 9.27 -31.77
C SER A 362 4.64 9.94 -31.34
N VAL A 363 4.63 11.27 -31.25
CA VAL A 363 5.61 12.06 -30.52
C VAL A 363 5.53 11.68 -29.04
N THR A 364 6.64 11.16 -28.52
CA THR A 364 6.75 10.62 -27.17
C THR A 364 7.95 11.19 -26.43
N ARG A 365 7.91 11.02 -25.10
CA ARG A 365 9.02 11.35 -24.20
C ARG A 365 8.96 10.41 -22.99
N ALA A 366 10.08 9.77 -22.65
CA ALA A 366 10.18 8.93 -21.46
C ALA A 366 9.85 9.74 -20.19
N ILE A 367 9.23 9.09 -19.20
CA ILE A 367 8.99 9.66 -17.87
C ILE A 367 10.05 9.11 -16.93
N ALA A 368 10.85 10.00 -16.36
CA ALA A 368 11.93 9.63 -15.45
C ALA A 368 12.12 10.70 -14.37
N ALA A 369 12.65 10.31 -13.22
CA ALA A 369 12.95 11.19 -12.09
C ALA A 369 14.12 10.65 -11.27
N CYS A 370 14.87 11.53 -10.61
CA CYS A 370 15.79 11.17 -9.53
C CYS A 370 15.86 12.34 -8.54
N ALA A 371 15.85 12.08 -7.23
CA ALA A 371 16.19 13.13 -6.27
C ALA A 371 17.67 13.57 -6.37
N CYS A 372 18.50 12.72 -6.98
CA CYS A 372 19.92 12.96 -7.26
C CYS A 372 20.20 13.98 -8.38
N ASP A 373 19.30 14.14 -9.35
CA ASP A 373 19.45 15.06 -10.48
C ASP A 373 18.07 15.57 -10.96
N PRO A 374 17.74 16.86 -10.77
CA PRO A 374 16.47 17.42 -11.22
C PRO A 374 16.33 17.51 -12.75
N ASN A 375 17.43 17.38 -13.50
CA ASN A 375 17.43 17.37 -14.96
C ASN A 375 17.39 15.95 -15.55
N PHE A 376 17.38 14.91 -14.72
CA PHE A 376 17.57 13.51 -15.13
C PHE A 376 16.67 13.07 -16.30
N GLU A 377 15.39 13.46 -16.28
CA GLU A 377 14.44 13.22 -17.38
C GLU A 377 14.94 13.78 -18.72
N SER A 378 15.45 15.02 -18.73
CA SER A 378 15.99 15.65 -19.92
C SER A 378 17.34 15.05 -20.31
N THR A 379 18.23 14.80 -19.34
CA THR A 379 19.54 14.15 -19.60
C THR A 379 19.36 12.82 -20.36
N LEU A 380 18.48 11.93 -19.88
CA LEU A 380 18.19 10.67 -20.56
C LEU A 380 17.57 10.89 -21.95
N VAL A 381 16.54 11.73 -22.02
CA VAL A 381 15.80 11.94 -23.27
C VAL A 381 16.66 12.63 -24.32
N ASP A 382 17.58 13.52 -23.95
CA ASP A 382 18.48 14.23 -24.86
C ASP A 382 19.59 13.32 -25.40
N MET A 383 20.10 12.39 -24.56
CA MET A 383 21.20 11.48 -24.91
C MET A 383 20.78 10.30 -25.79
N PHE A 384 19.58 9.74 -25.58
CA PHE A 384 19.19 8.45 -26.15
C PHE A 384 18.08 8.57 -27.20
N PRO A 385 17.90 7.55 -28.06
CA PRO A 385 16.81 7.48 -29.04
C PRO A 385 15.43 7.66 -28.41
N THR A 386 14.43 7.93 -29.23
CA THR A 386 13.03 8.02 -28.76
C THR A 386 12.58 6.73 -28.07
N SER A 387 12.03 6.84 -26.85
CA SER A 387 11.40 5.72 -26.14
C SER A 387 10.06 5.35 -26.79
N THR A 388 10.02 4.18 -27.41
CA THR A 388 8.82 3.57 -28.02
C THR A 388 8.62 2.16 -27.49
N ALA A 389 7.46 1.56 -27.77
CA ALA A 389 7.17 0.14 -27.63
C ALA A 389 6.16 -0.27 -28.71
N ALA A 390 5.65 -1.49 -28.66
CA ALA A 390 4.69 -1.96 -29.63
C ALA A 390 3.35 -1.19 -29.51
N ASP A 391 2.63 -1.10 -30.62
CA ASP A 391 1.37 -0.38 -30.70
C ASP A 391 0.40 -1.20 -31.54
N PHE A 392 -0.55 -1.87 -30.88
CA PHE A 392 -1.48 -2.78 -31.55
C PHE A 392 -2.40 -2.06 -32.53
N ALA A 393 -2.74 -0.79 -32.26
CA ALA A 393 -3.76 -0.09 -33.01
C ALA A 393 -3.42 0.08 -34.51
N PRO A 394 -2.20 0.49 -34.92
CA PRO A 394 -1.77 0.42 -36.32
C PRO A 394 -1.85 -0.96 -36.97
N LEU A 395 -1.63 -2.04 -36.22
CA LEU A 395 -1.71 -3.41 -36.75
C LEU A 395 -3.16 -3.81 -36.97
N GLU A 396 -4.01 -3.67 -35.95
CA GLU A 396 -5.44 -4.01 -36.02
C GLU A 396 -6.20 -3.13 -37.05
N ALA A 397 -5.75 -1.87 -37.25
CA ALA A 397 -6.23 -0.99 -38.31
C ALA A 397 -5.77 -1.35 -39.74
N GLY A 398 -4.90 -2.35 -39.91
CA GLY A 398 -4.31 -2.74 -41.20
C GLY A 398 -3.30 -1.74 -41.77
N ILE A 399 -2.81 -0.79 -40.96
CA ILE A 399 -1.84 0.22 -41.41
C ILE A 399 -0.43 -0.39 -41.49
N VAL A 400 -0.05 -1.21 -40.52
CA VAL A 400 1.22 -1.95 -40.51
C VAL A 400 0.98 -3.46 -40.58
N ASP A 401 1.98 -4.20 -41.02
CA ASP A 401 2.01 -5.66 -40.93
C ASP A 401 2.57 -6.13 -39.58
N GLU A 402 2.42 -7.43 -39.31
CA GLU A 402 2.93 -8.06 -38.08
C GLU A 402 4.45 -7.88 -37.92
N ASP A 403 5.20 -7.97 -39.02
CA ASP A 403 6.65 -7.77 -39.05
C ASP A 403 7.01 -6.36 -38.58
N THR A 404 6.34 -5.32 -39.09
CA THR A 404 6.54 -3.93 -38.65
C THR A 404 6.11 -3.68 -37.20
N TYR A 405 5.02 -4.31 -36.75
CA TYR A 405 4.60 -4.24 -35.34
C TYR A 405 5.67 -4.84 -34.42
N VAL A 406 6.24 -5.99 -34.78
CA VAL A 406 7.32 -6.65 -34.02
C VAL A 406 8.60 -5.84 -34.04
N GLU A 407 9.00 -5.32 -35.21
CA GLU A 407 10.12 -4.38 -35.30
C GLU A 407 9.93 -3.18 -34.36
N GLN A 408 8.74 -2.58 -34.31
CA GLN A 408 8.42 -1.46 -33.43
C GLN A 408 8.50 -1.85 -31.94
N GLY A 409 8.02 -3.04 -31.57
CA GLY A 409 8.13 -3.55 -30.20
C GLY A 409 9.58 -3.67 -29.74
N LEU A 410 10.42 -4.31 -30.56
CA LEU A 410 11.85 -4.51 -30.27
C LEU A 410 12.65 -3.19 -30.21
N LYS A 411 12.12 -2.06 -30.72
CA LYS A 411 12.70 -0.71 -30.49
C LYS A 411 12.58 -0.25 -29.04
N TRP A 412 11.88 -0.98 -28.17
CA TRP A 412 11.97 -0.79 -26.72
C TRP A 412 13.44 -0.79 -26.24
N ALA A 413 14.26 -1.69 -26.75
CA ALA A 413 15.68 -1.79 -26.42
C ALA A 413 16.48 -0.50 -26.76
N ASP A 414 16.12 0.23 -27.83
CA ASP A 414 16.86 1.39 -28.37
C ASP A 414 17.04 2.51 -27.32
N PHE A 415 16.08 2.70 -26.41
CA PHE A 415 16.18 3.66 -25.31
C PHE A 415 16.55 2.99 -23.97
N HIS A 416 15.89 1.88 -23.62
CA HIS A 416 15.95 1.37 -22.24
C HIS A 416 17.27 0.69 -21.91
N TRP A 417 17.96 0.05 -22.86
CA TRP A 417 19.28 -0.54 -22.61
C TRP A 417 20.38 0.54 -22.42
N PRO A 418 20.50 1.57 -23.27
CA PRO A 418 21.41 2.69 -23.02
C PRO A 418 21.09 3.45 -21.71
N ALA A 419 19.80 3.67 -21.40
CA ALA A 419 19.40 4.32 -20.16
C ALA A 419 19.76 3.49 -18.92
N LEU A 420 19.50 2.17 -18.93
CA LEU A 420 19.91 1.22 -17.89
C LEU A 420 21.43 1.23 -17.69
N GLN A 421 22.20 1.21 -18.79
CA GLN A 421 23.65 1.30 -18.75
C GLN A 421 24.13 2.62 -18.15
N TYR A 422 23.57 3.76 -18.57
CA TYR A 422 23.94 5.07 -18.03
C TYR A 422 23.62 5.19 -16.53
N ILE A 423 22.45 4.71 -16.10
CA ILE A 423 22.06 4.69 -14.68
C ILE A 423 23.05 3.86 -13.87
N LEU A 424 23.32 2.62 -14.27
CA LEU A 424 24.13 1.67 -13.50
C LEU A 424 25.65 1.83 -13.69
N THR A 425 26.11 2.78 -14.51
CA THR A 425 27.55 3.10 -14.66
C THR A 425 27.90 4.53 -14.27
N THR A 426 26.97 5.47 -14.41
CA THR A 426 27.24 6.91 -14.23
C THR A 426 26.44 7.52 -13.08
N VAL A 427 25.11 7.29 -13.03
CA VAL A 427 24.24 7.98 -12.05
C VAL A 427 24.25 7.29 -10.69
N GLN A 428 24.13 5.96 -10.65
CA GLN A 428 24.10 5.15 -9.43
C GLN A 428 24.78 3.78 -9.64
N PRO A 429 26.10 3.73 -9.91
CA PRO A 429 26.84 2.47 -10.08
C PRO A 429 26.91 1.59 -8.81
N ASP A 430 26.65 2.20 -7.65
CA ASP A 430 26.56 1.54 -6.35
C ASP A 430 25.11 1.23 -5.92
N THR A 431 24.21 1.02 -6.89
CA THR A 431 22.87 0.46 -6.66
C THR A 431 22.96 -0.87 -5.90
N ASP A 432 22.24 -0.97 -4.77
CA ASP A 432 22.07 -2.18 -3.96
C ASP A 432 20.95 -3.07 -4.52
N LEU A 433 19.83 -2.45 -4.91
CA LEU A 433 18.62 -3.12 -5.42
C LEU A 433 18.19 -2.48 -6.74
N LEU A 434 18.25 -3.26 -7.81
CA LEU A 434 17.68 -2.93 -9.11
C LEU A 434 16.31 -3.57 -9.23
N LEU A 435 15.29 -2.77 -9.55
CA LEU A 435 14.02 -3.23 -10.06
C LEU A 435 13.99 -2.94 -11.55
N LEU A 436 13.74 -3.98 -12.35
CA LEU A 436 13.87 -3.91 -13.80
C LEU A 436 12.66 -4.59 -14.45
N GLY A 437 11.94 -3.85 -15.29
CA GLY A 437 10.81 -4.35 -16.06
C GLY A 437 11.12 -4.57 -17.55
N ASN A 438 10.34 -5.42 -18.20
CA ASN A 438 10.25 -5.55 -19.65
C ASN A 438 8.79 -5.86 -20.05
N PRO A 439 8.14 -5.06 -20.92
CA PRO A 439 6.74 -5.23 -21.30
C PRO A 439 6.53 -6.09 -22.56
N VAL A 440 7.57 -6.37 -23.34
CA VAL A 440 7.43 -6.84 -24.73
C VAL A 440 6.82 -8.26 -24.80
N THR A 441 6.98 -9.05 -23.73
CA THR A 441 6.36 -10.38 -23.60
C THR A 441 4.83 -10.34 -23.47
N ASP A 442 4.27 -9.29 -22.87
CA ASP A 442 2.82 -9.05 -22.81
C ASP A 442 2.32 -8.56 -24.17
N GLU A 443 2.96 -7.49 -24.69
CA GLU A 443 2.61 -6.86 -25.97
C GLU A 443 2.47 -7.88 -27.11
N PHE A 444 3.47 -8.77 -27.28
CA PHE A 444 3.43 -9.78 -28.35
C PHE A 444 2.50 -10.95 -28.03
N SER A 445 2.31 -11.30 -26.76
CA SER A 445 1.34 -12.34 -26.39
C SER A 445 -0.09 -11.90 -26.73
N HIS A 446 -0.43 -10.64 -26.51
CA HIS A 446 -1.71 -10.07 -26.91
C HIS A 446 -2.03 -10.23 -28.40
N GLN A 447 -1.04 -10.14 -29.28
CA GLN A 447 -1.27 -10.12 -30.74
C GLN A 447 -1.09 -11.48 -31.43
N PHE A 448 -0.39 -12.46 -30.81
CA PHE A 448 -0.04 -13.71 -31.51
C PHE A 448 -0.48 -15.02 -30.83
N MET A 449 -0.85 -15.02 -29.54
CA MET A 449 -1.07 -16.27 -28.77
C MET A 449 -2.17 -17.18 -29.37
N GLY A 450 -3.31 -16.60 -29.72
CA GLY A 450 -4.44 -17.31 -30.33
C GLY A 450 -4.13 -17.80 -31.75
N LEU A 451 -3.45 -16.99 -32.56
CA LEU A 451 -3.07 -17.36 -33.94
C LEU A 451 -2.15 -18.60 -34.03
N VAL A 452 -1.47 -18.95 -32.92
CA VAL A 452 -0.66 -20.19 -32.79
C VAL A 452 -1.32 -21.27 -31.92
N THR A 453 -2.56 -21.08 -31.48
CA THR A 453 -3.31 -22.06 -30.67
C THR A 453 -4.39 -22.75 -31.51
N PRO A 454 -4.34 -24.08 -31.72
CA PRO A 454 -5.23 -24.77 -32.66
C PRO A 454 -6.66 -25.06 -32.15
N ALA A 455 -6.89 -25.03 -30.83
CA ALA A 455 -8.18 -25.36 -30.23
C ALA A 455 -8.39 -24.63 -28.89
N ASP A 456 -9.66 -24.46 -28.49
CA ASP A 456 -10.02 -23.92 -27.18
C ASP A 456 -9.94 -24.97 -26.05
N MET A 457 -10.22 -24.54 -24.82
CA MET A 457 -10.20 -25.38 -23.61
C MET A 457 -11.21 -26.55 -23.60
N ASP A 458 -12.20 -26.55 -24.50
CA ASP A 458 -13.16 -27.65 -24.65
C ASP A 458 -12.73 -28.62 -25.77
N GLY A 459 -11.65 -28.28 -26.50
CA GLY A 459 -11.12 -29.03 -27.63
C GLY A 459 -11.74 -28.65 -28.98
N ASP A 460 -12.55 -27.59 -29.06
CA ASP A 460 -13.14 -27.14 -30.32
C ASP A 460 -12.11 -26.34 -31.14
N PRO A 461 -12.08 -26.48 -32.48
CA PRO A 461 -11.09 -25.82 -33.32
C PRO A 461 -11.14 -24.29 -33.19
N ASN A 462 -9.98 -23.66 -33.05
CA ASN A 462 -9.87 -22.21 -33.17
C ASN A 462 -10.02 -21.81 -34.65
N PRO A 463 -11.04 -21.04 -35.05
CA PRO A 463 -11.23 -20.65 -36.44
C PRO A 463 -10.20 -19.61 -36.93
N TYR A 464 -9.40 -19.03 -36.03
CA TYR A 464 -8.34 -18.06 -36.34
C TYR A 464 -6.93 -18.65 -36.20
N TYR A 465 -6.80 -19.97 -36.04
CA TYR A 465 -5.49 -20.63 -36.02
C TYR A 465 -4.86 -20.57 -37.42
N ASP A 466 -3.71 -19.90 -37.52
CA ASP A 466 -3.06 -19.57 -38.79
C ASP A 466 -3.91 -18.71 -39.75
N ASP A 467 -4.96 -18.04 -39.26
CA ASP A 467 -5.88 -17.23 -40.07
C ASP A 467 -6.23 -15.92 -39.32
N VAL A 468 -5.46 -14.87 -39.58
CA VAL A 468 -5.65 -13.56 -38.92
C VAL A 468 -6.84 -12.76 -39.47
N THR A 469 -7.33 -13.09 -40.68
CA THR A 469 -8.50 -12.43 -41.30
C THR A 469 -9.82 -13.10 -40.93
N GLY A 470 -9.79 -14.37 -40.52
CA GLY A 470 -10.97 -15.17 -40.21
C GLY A 470 -11.80 -15.53 -41.44
N ASP A 471 -11.18 -15.59 -42.62
CA ASP A 471 -11.86 -15.90 -43.89
C ASP A 471 -11.90 -17.39 -44.23
N GLY A 472 -11.25 -18.22 -43.42
CA GLY A 472 -11.17 -19.68 -43.54
C GLY A 472 -9.97 -20.16 -44.36
N ILE A 473 -9.04 -19.28 -44.73
CA ILE A 473 -7.85 -19.61 -45.53
C ILE A 473 -6.59 -19.39 -44.67
N PRO A 474 -5.86 -20.46 -44.29
CA PRO A 474 -4.61 -20.32 -43.56
C PRO A 474 -3.57 -19.49 -44.32
N ASP A 475 -2.98 -18.51 -43.63
CA ASP A 475 -1.95 -17.60 -44.14
C ASP A 475 -0.51 -18.17 -44.06
N GLY A 476 -0.32 -19.29 -43.36
CA GLY A 476 0.94 -20.03 -43.30
C GLY A 476 2.01 -19.43 -42.39
N ARG A 477 1.63 -18.53 -41.46
CA ARG A 477 2.56 -17.75 -40.63
C ARG A 477 2.77 -18.27 -39.20
N ILE A 478 2.17 -19.41 -38.77
CA ILE A 478 2.42 -20.03 -37.43
C ILE A 478 3.88 -19.95 -37.00
N ALA A 479 4.83 -20.45 -37.82
CA ALA A 479 6.25 -20.52 -37.45
C ALA A 479 6.90 -19.13 -37.29
N ILE A 480 6.39 -18.12 -37.99
CA ILE A 480 6.81 -16.73 -37.87
C ILE A 480 6.25 -16.14 -36.56
N ARG A 481 4.97 -16.37 -36.26
CA ARG A 481 4.29 -15.91 -35.04
C ARG A 481 4.84 -16.54 -33.77
N GLU A 482 5.13 -17.84 -33.77
CA GLU A 482 5.91 -18.50 -32.70
C GLU A 482 7.31 -17.86 -32.57
N GLY A 483 7.93 -17.48 -33.69
CA GLY A 483 9.19 -16.74 -33.74
C GLY A 483 9.12 -15.38 -33.06
N TYR A 484 8.03 -14.63 -33.25
CA TYR A 484 7.79 -13.36 -32.58
C TYR A 484 7.66 -13.54 -31.07
N ILE A 485 6.80 -14.46 -30.61
CA ILE A 485 6.65 -14.74 -29.17
C ILE A 485 8.00 -15.15 -28.58
N ARG A 486 8.77 -16.02 -29.26
CA ARG A 486 10.14 -16.38 -28.84
C ARG A 486 11.09 -15.16 -28.79
N ALA A 487 10.96 -14.20 -29.72
CA ALA A 487 11.80 -13.00 -29.76
C ALA A 487 11.57 -12.08 -28.55
N ALA A 488 10.33 -11.85 -28.14
CA ALA A 488 10.03 -11.09 -26.91
C ALA A 488 10.64 -11.74 -25.66
N TYR A 489 10.52 -13.06 -25.55
CA TYR A 489 11.11 -13.82 -24.43
C TYR A 489 12.65 -13.74 -24.46
N ALA A 490 13.28 -13.75 -25.64
CA ALA A 490 14.72 -13.56 -25.80
C ALA A 490 15.16 -12.12 -25.45
N GLU A 491 14.38 -11.10 -25.78
CA GLU A 491 14.66 -9.70 -25.42
C GLU A 491 14.56 -9.46 -23.91
N ALA A 492 13.57 -10.08 -23.25
CA ALA A 492 13.46 -10.07 -21.79
C ALA A 492 14.66 -10.78 -21.11
N ASP A 493 15.14 -11.91 -21.66
CA ASP A 493 16.36 -12.58 -21.21
C ASP A 493 17.60 -11.68 -21.37
N GLN A 494 17.74 -10.99 -22.51
CA GLN A 494 18.83 -10.05 -22.79
C GLN A 494 18.79 -8.82 -21.87
N THR A 495 17.59 -8.29 -21.58
CA THR A 495 17.39 -7.19 -20.64
C THR A 495 17.85 -7.57 -19.24
N LEU A 496 17.51 -8.79 -18.77
CA LEU A 496 17.99 -9.34 -17.51
C LEU A 496 19.51 -9.60 -17.53
N ALA A 497 20.06 -10.10 -18.64
CA ALA A 497 21.49 -10.32 -18.81
C ALA A 497 22.28 -9.00 -18.67
N LEU A 498 21.80 -7.93 -19.31
CA LEU A 498 22.37 -6.60 -19.22
C LEU A 498 22.33 -6.10 -17.76
N GLY A 499 21.18 -6.15 -17.10
CA GLY A 499 21.03 -5.80 -15.67
C GLY A 499 21.99 -6.58 -14.75
N ARG A 500 22.11 -7.91 -14.94
CA ARG A 500 23.06 -8.77 -14.20
C ARG A 500 24.51 -8.33 -14.42
N SER A 501 24.89 -8.04 -15.66
CA SER A 501 26.26 -7.65 -16.01
C SER A 501 26.67 -6.28 -15.45
N LEU A 502 25.77 -5.29 -15.53
CA LEU A 502 26.00 -3.93 -15.03
C LEU A 502 26.02 -3.85 -13.51
N MET A 503 25.15 -4.60 -12.83
CA MET A 503 25.19 -4.70 -11.36
C MET A 503 26.50 -5.33 -10.89
N GLY A 504 26.98 -6.37 -11.58
CA GLY A 504 28.23 -7.05 -11.28
C GLY A 504 28.21 -7.80 -9.94
N GLY A 505 29.34 -8.43 -9.58
CA GLY A 505 29.51 -9.09 -8.28
C GLY A 505 28.64 -10.35 -8.04
N ASN A 506 28.06 -10.93 -9.09
CA ASN A 506 27.08 -12.03 -9.03
C ASN A 506 25.86 -11.70 -8.13
N PRO A 507 24.95 -10.81 -8.58
CA PRO A 507 23.82 -10.38 -7.76
C PRO A 507 22.86 -11.53 -7.49
N THR A 508 22.13 -11.46 -6.37
CA THR A 508 20.98 -12.34 -6.15
C THR A 508 19.82 -11.85 -7.02
N VAL A 509 19.32 -12.72 -7.88
CA VAL A 509 18.26 -12.43 -8.85
C VAL A 509 16.98 -13.11 -8.40
N PHE A 510 15.88 -12.37 -8.39
CA PHE A 510 14.52 -12.88 -8.43
C PHE A 510 13.93 -12.43 -9.77
N ALA A 511 13.68 -13.38 -10.67
CA ALA A 511 13.08 -13.15 -11.97
C ALA A 511 11.64 -13.70 -11.94
N SER A 512 10.67 -12.85 -12.27
CA SER A 512 9.25 -13.09 -12.09
C SER A 512 8.45 -12.62 -13.30
N SER A 513 7.19 -13.06 -13.36
CA SER A 513 6.12 -12.30 -14.05
C SER A 513 5.08 -11.85 -13.04
N ASP A 514 4.32 -10.83 -13.41
CA ASP A 514 3.22 -10.21 -12.66
C ASP A 514 1.85 -10.82 -13.04
N HIS A 515 1.72 -11.43 -14.23
CA HIS A 515 0.67 -12.38 -14.59
C HIS A 515 1.11 -13.45 -15.60
N GLY A 516 0.20 -14.36 -15.94
CA GLY A 516 0.34 -15.28 -17.07
C GLY A 516 -0.53 -14.86 -18.26
N PHE A 517 -0.75 -15.76 -19.21
CA PHE A 517 -1.50 -15.51 -20.45
C PHE A 517 -2.39 -16.70 -20.88
N ALA A 518 -3.48 -16.39 -21.57
CA ALA A 518 -4.34 -17.34 -22.27
C ALA A 518 -4.60 -16.87 -23.71
N PRO A 519 -4.74 -17.78 -24.69
CA PRO A 519 -5.27 -17.47 -26.02
C PRO A 519 -6.75 -17.10 -25.94
N GLN A 520 -7.19 -16.22 -26.83
CA GLN A 520 -8.57 -15.81 -26.97
C GLN A 520 -8.83 -15.26 -28.38
N TRP A 521 -10.10 -15.08 -28.75
CA TRP A 521 -10.50 -14.49 -30.04
C TRP A 521 -11.94 -13.95 -30.05
N TYR A 522 -12.63 -13.91 -28.91
CA TYR A 522 -13.95 -13.32 -28.77
C TYR A 522 -13.96 -12.21 -27.73
N ALA A 523 -14.49 -11.05 -28.09
CA ALA A 523 -14.69 -9.92 -27.19
C ALA A 523 -16.13 -9.87 -26.69
N VAL A 524 -16.32 -9.56 -25.42
CA VAL A 524 -17.62 -9.42 -24.74
C VAL A 524 -17.80 -7.97 -24.30
N ASN A 525 -18.77 -7.30 -24.90
CA ASN A 525 -19.11 -5.93 -24.57
C ASN A 525 -19.99 -5.89 -23.31
N VAL A 526 -19.33 -5.85 -22.16
CA VAL A 526 -19.95 -5.75 -20.83
C VAL A 526 -20.89 -4.54 -20.75
N SER A 527 -20.55 -3.43 -21.43
CA SER A 527 -21.37 -2.23 -21.42
C SER A 527 -22.67 -2.37 -22.22
N LYS A 528 -22.65 -3.17 -23.31
CA LYS A 528 -23.84 -3.52 -24.09
C LYS A 528 -24.79 -4.41 -23.28
N VAL A 529 -24.27 -5.37 -22.51
CA VAL A 529 -25.09 -6.16 -21.57
C VAL A 529 -25.79 -5.24 -20.55
N LEU A 530 -25.07 -4.28 -19.96
CA LEU A 530 -25.66 -3.30 -19.05
C LEU A 530 -26.70 -2.39 -19.73
N ALA A 531 -26.48 -2.01 -20.99
CA ALA A 531 -27.43 -1.21 -21.76
C ALA A 531 -28.73 -1.99 -22.06
N ASP A 532 -28.62 -3.27 -22.43
CA ASP A 532 -29.78 -4.14 -22.69
C ASP A 532 -30.63 -4.40 -21.43
N LEU A 533 -30.03 -4.32 -20.24
CA LEU A 533 -30.73 -4.33 -18.95
C LEU A 533 -31.36 -2.99 -18.55
N GLY A 534 -31.17 -1.92 -19.34
CA GLY A 534 -31.63 -0.58 -18.98
C GLY A 534 -30.87 0.05 -17.80
N MET A 535 -29.58 -0.27 -17.65
CA MET A 535 -28.69 0.33 -16.65
C MET A 535 -28.02 1.62 -17.14
N GLY A 536 -28.06 1.91 -18.44
CA GLY A 536 -27.52 3.13 -19.04
C GLY A 536 -27.55 3.05 -20.57
N ALA A 537 -26.94 4.03 -21.23
CA ALA A 537 -26.48 3.84 -22.61
C ALA A 537 -25.19 3.02 -22.61
N GLU A 538 -24.88 2.39 -23.74
CA GLU A 538 -23.59 1.73 -23.98
C GLU A 538 -22.43 2.71 -23.74
N GLN A 539 -21.31 2.23 -23.18
CA GLN A 539 -20.19 3.09 -22.81
C GLN A 539 -19.40 3.51 -24.05
N SER A 540 -18.89 4.74 -24.07
CA SER A 540 -18.04 5.22 -25.16
C SER A 540 -16.62 4.67 -25.10
N SER A 541 -16.22 4.13 -23.94
CA SER A 541 -14.94 3.45 -23.68
C SER A 541 -14.97 2.86 -22.25
N ASN A 542 -13.99 2.00 -21.96
CA ASN A 542 -13.78 1.37 -20.64
C ASN A 542 -13.97 2.37 -19.47
N CYS A 543 -14.87 2.03 -18.53
CA CYS A 543 -15.13 2.81 -17.31
C CYS A 543 -15.69 4.22 -17.54
N ARG A 544 -16.23 4.52 -18.73
CA ARG A 544 -16.84 5.82 -19.09
C ARG A 544 -18.34 5.70 -19.41
N ALA A 545 -19.15 5.62 -18.35
CA ALA A 545 -20.61 5.68 -18.45
C ALA A 545 -21.15 7.08 -18.78
N ALA A 546 -22.31 7.11 -19.42
CA ALA A 546 -23.08 8.34 -19.63
C ALA A 546 -23.61 8.90 -18.29
N ALA A 547 -23.83 10.21 -18.24
CA ALA A 547 -24.43 10.86 -17.08
C ALA A 547 -25.82 10.27 -16.76
N GLY A 548 -26.07 9.97 -15.48
CA GLY A 548 -27.33 9.36 -15.03
C GLY A 548 -27.43 7.84 -15.23
N ALA A 549 -26.37 7.15 -15.66
CA ALA A 549 -26.35 5.70 -15.65
C ALA A 549 -26.51 5.12 -14.23
N LYS A 550 -27.27 4.01 -14.12
CA LYS A 550 -27.49 3.24 -12.89
C LYS A 550 -26.28 2.39 -12.52
N ALA A 551 -25.51 1.94 -13.50
CA ALA A 551 -24.28 1.21 -13.31
C ALA A 551 -23.26 1.57 -14.39
N LYS A 552 -21.99 1.27 -14.13
CA LYS A 552 -20.91 1.29 -15.12
C LYS A 552 -20.07 0.03 -15.01
N GLU A 553 -19.39 -0.31 -16.10
CA GLU A 553 -18.39 -1.37 -16.11
C GLU A 553 -16.99 -0.78 -16.31
N CYS A 554 -15.99 -1.35 -15.63
CA CYS A 554 -14.58 -1.03 -15.75
C CYS A 554 -13.82 -2.36 -15.91
N HIS A 555 -13.33 -2.63 -17.11
CA HIS A 555 -12.80 -3.94 -17.49
C HIS A 555 -11.28 -3.97 -17.66
N ALA A 556 -10.70 -5.16 -17.61
CA ALA A 556 -9.37 -5.46 -18.13
C ALA A 556 -9.24 -6.98 -18.34
N GLY A 557 -8.99 -7.37 -19.57
CA GLY A 557 -8.78 -8.72 -20.05
C GLY A 557 -9.91 -9.70 -19.76
N GLY A 558 -9.62 -10.73 -18.97
CA GLY A 558 -10.60 -11.74 -18.56
C GLY A 558 -11.61 -11.29 -17.50
N THR A 559 -11.51 -10.07 -16.95
CA THR A 559 -12.33 -9.61 -15.82
C THR A 559 -12.94 -8.22 -16.03
N ALA A 560 -14.22 -8.07 -15.68
CA ALA A 560 -14.90 -6.77 -15.59
C ALA A 560 -15.47 -6.49 -14.20
N GLN A 561 -15.26 -5.27 -13.69
CA GLN A 561 -15.83 -4.81 -12.43
C GLN A 561 -16.97 -3.83 -12.70
N ILE A 562 -18.14 -4.11 -12.12
CA ILE A 562 -19.36 -3.36 -12.32
C ILE A 562 -19.69 -2.60 -11.04
N TYR A 563 -19.90 -1.29 -11.16
CA TYR A 563 -20.19 -0.38 -10.05
C TYR A 563 -21.60 0.17 -10.21
N ILE A 564 -22.41 0.06 -9.16
CA ILE A 564 -23.76 0.62 -9.10
C ILE A 564 -23.66 2.07 -8.63
N ASN A 565 -24.38 2.98 -9.29
CA ASN A 565 -24.38 4.41 -8.98
C ASN A 565 -25.37 4.69 -7.84
N LEU A 566 -24.95 4.37 -6.61
CA LEU A 566 -25.83 4.18 -5.46
C LEU A 566 -26.08 5.48 -4.68
N ALA A 567 -27.35 5.89 -4.58
CA ALA A 567 -27.74 7.07 -3.82
C ALA A 567 -27.33 6.96 -2.34
N GLY A 568 -26.80 8.04 -1.78
CA GLY A 568 -26.28 8.11 -0.41
C GLY A 568 -24.82 7.66 -0.26
N ARG A 569 -24.37 6.64 -1.02
CA ARG A 569 -22.96 6.24 -1.10
C ARG A 569 -22.19 7.13 -2.07
N ASP A 570 -22.67 7.20 -3.31
CA ASP A 570 -22.04 7.89 -4.42
C ASP A 570 -22.73 9.26 -4.61
N PRO A 571 -21.98 10.39 -4.64
CA PRO A 571 -22.59 11.72 -4.81
C PRO A 571 -23.23 11.85 -6.19
N GLY A 572 -24.52 12.21 -6.21
CA GLY A 572 -25.32 12.19 -7.45
C GLY A 572 -25.84 10.80 -7.86
N GLY A 573 -25.73 9.80 -6.97
CA GLY A 573 -26.24 8.45 -7.20
C GLY A 573 -27.73 8.39 -7.56
N VAL A 574 -28.07 7.58 -8.56
CA VAL A 574 -29.41 7.50 -9.17
C VAL A 574 -30.17 6.22 -8.81
N VAL A 575 -29.49 5.21 -8.26
CA VAL A 575 -30.13 3.98 -7.77
C VAL A 575 -30.49 4.17 -6.28
N PRO A 576 -31.77 4.14 -5.89
CA PRO A 576 -32.17 4.21 -4.48
C PRO A 576 -31.53 3.08 -3.67
N ALA A 577 -31.19 3.35 -2.40
CA ALA A 577 -30.55 2.36 -1.53
C ALA A 577 -31.37 1.06 -1.38
N ALA A 578 -32.70 1.15 -1.36
CA ALA A 578 -33.62 0.01 -1.31
C ALA A 578 -33.57 -0.88 -2.57
N ASP A 579 -33.17 -0.34 -3.73
CA ASP A 579 -33.13 -1.05 -5.01
C ASP A 579 -31.76 -1.72 -5.27
N TYR A 580 -30.75 -1.47 -4.44
CA TYR A 580 -29.37 -1.93 -4.64
C TYR A 580 -29.28 -3.44 -4.91
N GLU A 581 -29.88 -4.27 -4.04
CA GLU A 581 -29.86 -5.72 -4.21
C GLU A 581 -30.67 -6.19 -5.41
N ALA A 582 -31.76 -5.51 -5.77
CA ALA A 582 -32.54 -5.85 -6.95
C ALA A 582 -31.73 -5.59 -8.23
N VAL A 583 -31.08 -4.43 -8.34
CA VAL A 583 -30.18 -4.08 -9.46
C VAL A 583 -28.97 -5.01 -9.51
N ARG A 584 -28.35 -5.29 -8.35
CA ARG A 584 -27.20 -6.20 -8.22
C ARG A 584 -27.53 -7.61 -8.71
N ASN A 585 -28.66 -8.17 -8.28
CA ASN A 585 -29.10 -9.50 -8.69
C ASN A 585 -29.56 -9.56 -10.16
N GLN A 586 -30.13 -8.48 -10.71
CA GLN A 586 -30.42 -8.38 -12.16
C GLN A 586 -29.13 -8.45 -13.00
N ILE A 587 -28.10 -7.70 -12.61
CA ILE A 587 -26.79 -7.73 -13.28
C ILE A 587 -26.17 -9.13 -13.18
N ILE A 588 -26.13 -9.72 -11.99
CA ILE A 588 -25.60 -11.08 -11.77
C ILE A 588 -26.33 -12.10 -12.66
N ALA A 589 -27.67 -12.09 -12.67
CA ALA A 589 -28.46 -13.00 -13.48
C ALA A 589 -28.21 -12.83 -14.99
N ALA A 590 -27.98 -11.60 -15.46
CA ALA A 590 -27.68 -11.35 -16.87
C ALA A 590 -26.35 -11.98 -17.31
N PHE A 591 -25.29 -11.87 -16.49
CA PHE A 591 -24.00 -12.49 -16.81
C PHE A 591 -23.99 -14.00 -16.57
N GLN A 592 -24.72 -14.51 -15.57
CA GLN A 592 -24.89 -15.96 -15.37
C GLN A 592 -25.65 -16.65 -16.50
N ASN A 593 -26.54 -15.92 -17.20
CA ASN A 593 -27.29 -16.42 -18.36
C ASN A 593 -26.75 -15.87 -19.69
N LEU A 594 -25.56 -15.27 -19.71
CA LEU A 594 -24.95 -14.77 -20.93
C LEU A 594 -24.53 -15.94 -21.82
N THR A 595 -25.14 -16.02 -23.00
CA THR A 595 -24.84 -17.03 -24.02
C THR A 595 -24.22 -16.38 -25.25
N ASP A 596 -23.40 -17.15 -25.96
CA ASP A 596 -22.93 -16.81 -27.29
C ASP A 596 -23.89 -17.39 -28.35
N PRO A 597 -24.62 -16.55 -29.11
CA PRO A 597 -25.53 -17.03 -30.15
C PRO A 597 -24.81 -17.65 -31.36
N ALA A 598 -23.54 -17.29 -31.59
CA ALA A 598 -22.72 -17.87 -32.64
C ALA A 598 -22.16 -19.24 -32.24
N ASN A 599 -21.94 -19.46 -30.94
CA ASN A 599 -21.45 -20.72 -30.36
C ASN A 599 -22.40 -21.30 -29.29
N PRO A 600 -23.59 -21.82 -29.66
CA PRO A 600 -24.60 -22.26 -28.70
C PRO A 600 -24.10 -23.36 -27.75
N GLY A 601 -24.26 -23.12 -26.44
CA GLY A 601 -23.87 -24.06 -25.38
C GLY A 601 -22.46 -23.82 -24.81
N LYS A 602 -21.66 -22.92 -25.38
CA LYS A 602 -20.38 -22.51 -24.80
C LYS A 602 -20.55 -21.73 -23.50
N GLN A 603 -19.61 -21.92 -22.57
CA GLN A 603 -19.54 -21.18 -21.32
C GLN A 603 -18.79 -19.84 -21.55
N VAL A 604 -19.53 -18.73 -21.66
CA VAL A 604 -18.94 -17.39 -21.80
C VAL A 604 -18.33 -16.88 -20.49
N VAL A 605 -19.05 -17.10 -19.38
CA VAL A 605 -18.68 -16.59 -18.04
C VAL A 605 -18.20 -17.74 -17.16
N ALA A 606 -16.97 -17.64 -16.64
CA ALA A 606 -16.37 -18.60 -15.72
C ALA A 606 -16.88 -18.41 -14.29
N ALA A 607 -17.03 -17.17 -13.83
CA ALA A 607 -17.53 -16.83 -12.50
C ALA A 607 -18.20 -15.45 -12.46
N VAL A 608 -19.12 -15.27 -11.52
CA VAL A 608 -19.64 -13.95 -11.12
C VAL A 608 -19.55 -13.86 -9.61
N PHE A 609 -18.85 -12.85 -9.11
CA PHE A 609 -18.67 -12.60 -7.68
C PHE A 609 -19.41 -11.32 -7.27
N LYS A 610 -20.01 -11.35 -6.09
CA LYS A 610 -20.40 -10.16 -5.33
C LYS A 610 -19.17 -9.54 -4.68
N LYS A 611 -19.20 -8.22 -4.39
CA LYS A 611 -18.12 -7.52 -3.66
C LYS A 611 -17.59 -8.31 -2.46
N GLU A 612 -18.47 -8.79 -1.61
CA GLU A 612 -18.16 -9.53 -0.38
C GLU A 612 -17.40 -10.85 -0.62
N GLU A 613 -17.60 -11.51 -1.75
CA GLU A 613 -16.92 -12.77 -2.09
C GLU A 613 -15.44 -12.56 -2.49
N LEU A 614 -15.08 -11.32 -2.85
CA LEU A 614 -13.71 -10.97 -3.26
C LEU A 614 -12.68 -11.06 -2.11
N ARG A 615 -13.13 -11.22 -0.86
CA ARG A 615 -12.23 -11.35 0.32
C ARG A 615 -11.33 -12.58 0.23
N ASN A 616 -11.73 -13.60 -0.54
CA ASN A 616 -10.90 -14.76 -0.83
C ASN A 616 -11.26 -15.38 -2.20
N VAL A 617 -10.58 -14.94 -3.26
CA VAL A 617 -10.65 -15.57 -4.59
C VAL A 617 -9.36 -16.35 -4.83
N ALA A 618 -9.43 -17.69 -4.79
CA ALA A 618 -8.26 -18.58 -4.92
C ALA A 618 -7.09 -18.23 -3.97
N GLY A 619 -7.39 -17.80 -2.74
CA GLY A 619 -6.39 -17.37 -1.75
C GLY A 619 -5.96 -15.90 -1.86
N SER A 620 -6.46 -15.15 -2.84
CA SER A 620 -6.24 -13.70 -2.98
C SER A 620 -7.30 -12.89 -2.23
N ASP A 621 -6.87 -11.95 -1.39
CA ASP A 621 -7.75 -10.94 -0.79
C ASP A 621 -7.91 -9.75 -1.73
N SER A 622 -8.87 -9.86 -2.65
CA SER A 622 -9.12 -8.91 -3.72
C SER A 622 -10.18 -7.86 -3.38
N LEU A 623 -10.59 -7.79 -2.11
CA LEU A 623 -11.65 -6.89 -1.64
C LEU A 623 -11.07 -5.63 -1.00
N HIS A 624 -10.98 -4.56 -1.79
CA HIS A 624 -10.81 -3.21 -1.27
C HIS A 624 -12.18 -2.53 -1.12
N PRO A 625 -12.61 -2.09 0.08
CA PRO A 625 -13.99 -1.67 0.33
C PRO A 625 -14.51 -0.61 -0.65
N ASN A 626 -13.67 0.39 -0.95
CA ASN A 626 -13.99 1.52 -1.83
C ASN A 626 -13.61 1.37 -3.30
N ARG A 627 -12.95 0.26 -3.71
CA ARG A 627 -12.32 0.18 -5.04
C ARG A 627 -12.66 -1.08 -5.83
N SER A 628 -13.11 -2.15 -5.16
CA SER A 628 -13.70 -3.30 -5.85
C SER A 628 -15.11 -2.95 -6.35
N GLY A 629 -15.51 -3.52 -7.49
CA GLY A 629 -16.88 -3.45 -8.01
C GLY A 629 -17.93 -4.04 -7.06
N ASP A 630 -19.20 -3.67 -7.26
CA ASP A 630 -20.35 -4.28 -6.58
C ASP A 630 -20.63 -5.70 -7.10
N VAL A 631 -20.36 -5.92 -8.39
CA VAL A 631 -20.32 -7.22 -9.06
C VAL A 631 -19.01 -7.31 -9.86
N VAL A 632 -18.36 -8.47 -9.86
CA VAL A 632 -17.18 -8.76 -10.68
C VAL A 632 -17.47 -9.99 -11.54
N VAL A 633 -17.30 -9.86 -12.85
CA VAL A 633 -17.54 -10.92 -13.83
C VAL A 633 -16.19 -11.39 -14.35
N VAL A 634 -15.96 -12.71 -14.35
CA VAL A 634 -14.77 -13.35 -14.91
C VAL A 634 -15.20 -14.21 -16.08
N PHE A 635 -14.66 -13.92 -17.26
CA PHE A 635 -14.92 -14.66 -18.49
C PHE A 635 -14.10 -15.95 -18.55
N ARG A 636 -14.45 -16.86 -19.46
CA ARG A 636 -13.68 -18.09 -19.75
C ARG A 636 -12.92 -17.88 -21.07
N PRO A 637 -11.64 -18.24 -21.22
CA PRO A 637 -11.01 -18.30 -22.55
C PRO A 637 -11.85 -19.18 -23.49
N PRO A 638 -12.11 -18.78 -24.75
CA PRO A 638 -11.46 -17.71 -25.50
C PRO A 638 -12.20 -16.34 -25.49
N TYR A 639 -12.98 -16.03 -24.44
CA TYR A 639 -13.69 -14.76 -24.26
C TYR A 639 -12.90 -13.75 -23.41
N GLN A 640 -12.95 -12.46 -23.75
CA GLN A 640 -12.34 -11.32 -23.03
C GLN A 640 -13.07 -9.99 -23.26
N THR A 641 -12.58 -8.85 -22.75
CA THR A 641 -13.33 -7.56 -22.75
C THR A 641 -12.68 -6.35 -23.41
N ASP A 642 -11.39 -6.37 -23.74
CA ASP A 642 -10.62 -5.16 -24.07
C ASP A 642 -10.76 -4.70 -25.54
N ALA A 643 -11.25 -5.56 -26.42
CA ALA A 643 -11.52 -5.20 -27.81
C ALA A 643 -12.89 -4.52 -27.96
N ALA A 644 -12.95 -3.43 -28.71
CA ALA A 644 -14.16 -2.64 -28.88
C ALA A 644 -15.15 -3.30 -29.87
N THR A 645 -16.35 -3.65 -29.40
CA THR A 645 -17.41 -4.21 -30.26
C THR A 645 -18.72 -3.41 -30.16
N PRO A 646 -18.76 -2.16 -30.67
CA PRO A 646 -19.91 -1.26 -30.48
C PRO A 646 -21.23 -1.86 -30.99
N GLY A 647 -22.26 -1.86 -30.14
CA GLY A 647 -23.58 -2.41 -30.46
C GLY A 647 -23.65 -3.95 -30.54
N GLN A 648 -22.53 -4.67 -30.39
CA GLN A 648 -22.46 -6.13 -30.42
C GLN A 648 -22.07 -6.68 -29.04
N THR A 649 -22.90 -7.55 -28.48
CA THR A 649 -22.68 -8.12 -27.14
C THR A 649 -21.48 -9.05 -27.08
N ILE A 650 -21.31 -9.88 -28.12
CA ILE A 650 -20.12 -10.71 -28.35
C ILE A 650 -19.75 -10.59 -29.83
N ALA A 651 -18.47 -10.43 -30.14
CA ALA A 651 -17.96 -10.46 -31.52
C ALA A 651 -16.51 -10.96 -31.57
N PHE A 652 -15.94 -11.06 -32.76
CA PHE A 652 -14.53 -11.34 -32.98
C PHE A 652 -13.63 -10.29 -32.30
N SER A 653 -12.50 -10.74 -31.77
CA SER A 653 -11.43 -9.92 -31.20
C SER A 653 -10.16 -10.03 -32.04
N GLN A 654 -9.60 -8.89 -32.47
CA GLN A 654 -8.27 -8.84 -33.10
C GLN A 654 -7.11 -8.88 -32.09
N PHE A 655 -7.41 -8.84 -30.79
CA PHE A 655 -6.49 -9.36 -29.78
C PHE A 655 -6.61 -10.89 -29.79
N PHE A 656 -5.48 -11.58 -29.70
CA PHE A 656 -5.38 -13.05 -29.72
C PHE A 656 -4.85 -13.66 -28.42
N GLY A 657 -4.30 -12.87 -27.50
CA GLY A 657 -3.92 -13.29 -26.15
C GLY A 657 -4.44 -12.34 -25.09
N GLN A 658 -4.62 -12.82 -23.87
CA GLN A 658 -5.13 -12.01 -22.76
C GLN A 658 -4.79 -12.59 -21.38
N HIS A 659 -4.74 -11.71 -20.38
CA HIS A 659 -4.55 -12.01 -18.95
C HIS A 659 -5.86 -11.77 -18.17
N GLY A 660 -5.83 -11.68 -16.83
CA GLY A 660 -7.01 -11.28 -16.04
C GLY A 660 -8.08 -12.33 -15.78
N TYR A 661 -7.80 -13.61 -15.97
CA TYR A 661 -8.71 -14.71 -15.64
C TYR A 661 -8.57 -15.14 -14.16
N LEU A 662 -9.04 -16.34 -13.77
CA LEU A 662 -8.78 -16.86 -12.42
C LEU A 662 -7.28 -17.20 -12.24
N PRO A 663 -6.61 -16.86 -11.13
CA PRO A 663 -5.13 -16.93 -11.04
C PRO A 663 -4.50 -18.32 -11.17
N ASP A 664 -5.27 -19.36 -10.85
CA ASP A 664 -4.87 -20.78 -10.96
C ASP A 664 -5.43 -21.47 -12.23
N LEU A 665 -5.95 -20.70 -13.20
CA LEU A 665 -6.39 -21.26 -14.48
C LEU A 665 -5.18 -21.71 -15.31
N VAL A 666 -4.99 -23.03 -15.40
CA VAL A 666 -3.89 -23.67 -16.15
C VAL A 666 -4.46 -24.81 -16.99
N ASP A 667 -4.26 -24.72 -18.30
CA ASP A 667 -4.49 -25.79 -19.27
C ASP A 667 -3.44 -25.68 -20.39
N LEU A 668 -2.28 -26.31 -20.15
CA LEU A 668 -1.14 -26.23 -21.06
C LEU A 668 -1.39 -26.93 -22.40
N ALA A 669 -2.38 -27.84 -22.49
CA ALA A 669 -2.72 -28.51 -23.75
C ALA A 669 -3.39 -27.54 -24.74
N HIS A 670 -4.16 -26.58 -24.22
CA HIS A 670 -4.83 -25.52 -24.99
C HIS A 670 -4.16 -24.15 -24.76
N ASN A 671 -2.85 -24.16 -24.44
CA ASN A 671 -1.99 -22.99 -24.35
C ASN A 671 -2.41 -21.94 -23.28
N VAL A 672 -3.13 -22.34 -22.22
CA VAL A 672 -3.59 -21.46 -21.13
C VAL A 672 -2.70 -21.61 -19.89
N ASN A 673 -2.14 -20.51 -19.36
CA ASN A 673 -1.46 -20.51 -18.06
C ASN A 673 -1.50 -19.13 -17.40
N MET A 674 -2.35 -18.96 -16.37
CA MET A 674 -2.45 -17.71 -15.58
C MET A 674 -1.35 -17.52 -14.53
N ARG A 675 -0.49 -18.51 -14.32
CA ARG A 675 0.65 -18.39 -13.42
C ARG A 675 1.76 -17.57 -14.06
N GLY A 676 2.38 -16.72 -13.26
CA GLY A 676 3.58 -15.99 -13.67
C GLY A 676 4.83 -16.82 -13.51
N THR A 677 5.86 -16.52 -14.30
CA THR A 677 7.20 -17.07 -14.13
C THR A 677 7.74 -16.82 -12.72
N PHE A 678 8.53 -17.77 -12.20
CA PHE A 678 9.37 -17.56 -11.01
C PHE A 678 10.68 -18.35 -11.11
N VAL A 679 11.81 -17.65 -11.09
CA VAL A 679 13.16 -18.21 -10.99
C VAL A 679 13.99 -17.34 -10.04
N ALA A 680 14.74 -17.94 -9.13
CA ALA A 680 15.66 -17.23 -8.25
C ALA A 680 17.03 -17.91 -8.21
N ALA A 681 18.12 -17.13 -8.21
CA ALA A 681 19.49 -17.64 -8.11
C ALA A 681 20.47 -16.59 -7.54
N GLY A 682 21.71 -17.00 -7.34
CA GLY A 682 22.78 -16.14 -6.80
C GLY A 682 23.18 -16.50 -5.36
N PRO A 683 24.12 -15.75 -4.73
CA PRO A 683 24.79 -16.18 -3.51
C PRO A 683 23.91 -16.46 -2.29
N ALA A 684 22.73 -15.82 -2.21
CA ALA A 684 21.78 -16.01 -1.12
C ALA A 684 20.83 -17.21 -1.32
N ILE A 685 20.78 -17.76 -2.54
CA ILE A 685 19.82 -18.79 -2.97
C ILE A 685 20.46 -20.16 -2.97
N ARG A 686 19.72 -21.14 -2.45
CA ARG A 686 20.08 -22.55 -2.48
C ARG A 686 19.68 -23.14 -3.84
N HIS A 687 20.65 -23.77 -4.53
CA HIS A 687 20.37 -24.64 -5.67
C HIS A 687 19.54 -25.86 -5.25
N GLN A 688 18.39 -26.08 -5.92
CA GLN A 688 17.49 -27.22 -5.69
C GLN A 688 16.50 -27.39 -6.85
N GLY A 689 15.74 -28.50 -6.85
CA GLY A 689 14.63 -28.72 -7.78
C GLY A 689 13.47 -27.75 -7.59
N ALA A 690 12.46 -27.84 -8.46
CA ALA A 690 11.32 -26.93 -8.46
C ALA A 690 10.57 -26.89 -7.11
N VAL A 691 10.02 -25.72 -6.77
CA VAL A 691 9.31 -25.48 -5.50
C VAL A 691 7.86 -25.06 -5.75
N GLY A 692 6.92 -25.81 -5.18
CA GLY A 692 5.49 -25.48 -5.24
C GLY A 692 5.04 -24.47 -4.18
N GLY A 693 3.90 -23.83 -4.40
CA GLY A 693 3.23 -22.96 -3.42
C GLY A 693 3.89 -21.59 -3.20
N VAL A 694 4.61 -21.09 -4.21
CA VAL A 694 5.09 -19.70 -4.29
C VAL A 694 3.91 -18.81 -4.71
N ARG A 695 3.70 -17.72 -3.99
CA ARG A 695 2.73 -16.66 -4.32
C ARG A 695 3.48 -15.39 -4.67
N ALA A 696 2.93 -14.54 -5.54
CA ALA A 696 3.50 -13.22 -5.85
C ALA A 696 3.80 -12.39 -4.59
N ILE A 697 2.87 -12.40 -3.62
CA ILE A 697 3.02 -11.70 -2.34
C ILE A 697 4.22 -12.16 -1.48
N ASP A 698 4.74 -13.37 -1.71
CA ASP A 698 5.84 -13.94 -0.91
C ASP A 698 7.22 -13.41 -1.36
N LEU A 699 7.32 -12.74 -2.52
CA LEU A 699 8.62 -12.32 -3.08
C LEU A 699 9.23 -11.11 -2.34
N ALA A 700 8.50 -10.00 -2.20
CA ALA A 700 8.98 -8.82 -1.47
C ALA A 700 9.46 -9.10 -0.03
N PRO A 701 8.70 -9.79 0.85
CA PRO A 701 9.19 -10.10 2.19
C PRO A 701 10.39 -11.07 2.18
N THR A 702 10.50 -11.96 1.19
CA THR A 702 11.67 -12.83 1.03
C THR A 702 12.91 -12.03 0.61
N LEU A 703 12.78 -11.10 -0.35
CA LEU A 703 13.87 -10.20 -0.74
C LEU A 703 14.33 -9.30 0.42
N ALA A 704 13.39 -8.72 1.18
CA ALA A 704 13.70 -7.92 2.36
C ALA A 704 14.49 -8.72 3.42
N PHE A 705 14.09 -9.97 3.66
CA PHE A 705 14.83 -10.90 4.53
C PHE A 705 16.26 -11.16 4.02
N LEU A 706 16.44 -11.45 2.73
CA LEU A 706 17.76 -11.72 2.15
C LEU A 706 18.67 -10.48 2.13
N MET A 707 18.10 -9.28 1.96
CA MET A 707 18.78 -8.00 2.06
C MET A 707 19.08 -7.57 3.51
N ASN A 708 18.48 -8.24 4.49
CA ASN A 708 18.50 -7.87 5.92
C ASN A 708 17.99 -6.44 6.18
N ILE A 709 16.85 -6.08 5.57
CA ILE A 709 16.15 -4.80 5.75
C ILE A 709 14.74 -5.05 6.30
N PRO A 710 14.15 -4.17 7.14
CA PRO A 710 12.73 -4.27 7.45
C PRO A 710 11.89 -4.30 6.16
N GLY A 711 10.90 -5.18 6.10
CA GLY A 711 10.07 -5.35 4.92
C GLY A 711 9.07 -4.22 4.69
N PRO A 712 8.24 -4.34 3.64
CA PRO A 712 7.15 -3.41 3.39
C PRO A 712 6.13 -3.43 4.54
N GLN A 713 5.68 -2.27 4.99
CA GLN A 713 4.87 -2.09 6.21
C GLN A 713 3.45 -2.70 6.15
N ASN A 714 3.00 -3.19 4.99
CA ASN A 714 1.71 -3.84 4.78
C ASN A 714 1.84 -5.26 4.22
N ALA A 715 3.06 -5.81 4.15
CA ALA A 715 3.34 -7.10 3.51
C ALA A 715 2.61 -8.25 4.20
N ARG A 716 1.81 -9.02 3.45
CA ARG A 716 1.11 -10.21 3.94
C ARG A 716 1.91 -11.49 3.71
N GLY A 717 2.69 -11.56 2.63
CA GLY A 717 3.43 -12.76 2.23
C GLY A 717 4.40 -13.31 3.27
N LYS A 718 4.66 -14.61 3.15
CA LYS A 718 5.56 -15.40 4.00
C LYS A 718 6.99 -15.31 3.48
N ILE A 719 7.98 -15.44 4.36
CA ILE A 719 9.39 -15.53 3.94
C ILE A 719 9.66 -16.96 3.46
N LEU A 720 10.18 -17.11 2.23
CA LEU A 720 10.43 -18.41 1.60
C LEU A 720 11.78 -19.00 2.05
N TYR A 721 11.89 -19.36 3.33
CA TYR A 721 13.12 -19.92 3.95
C TYR A 721 13.71 -21.12 3.22
N ASN A 722 12.88 -21.91 2.52
CA ASN A 722 13.29 -23.05 1.72
C ASN A 722 14.15 -22.67 0.51
N LEU A 723 14.08 -21.43 0.02
CA LEU A 723 14.96 -20.95 -1.05
C LEU A 723 16.36 -20.57 -0.56
N THR A 724 16.55 -20.46 0.75
CA THR A 724 17.75 -19.87 1.35
C THR A 724 18.80 -20.92 1.67
N THR A 725 20.07 -20.54 1.64
CA THR A 725 21.19 -21.40 2.06
C THR A 725 21.16 -21.76 3.55
N GLY A 726 20.31 -21.09 4.36
CA GLY A 726 20.08 -21.35 5.78
C GLY A 726 18.81 -22.14 6.11
N GLN A 727 18.23 -22.88 5.16
CA GLN A 727 17.02 -23.67 5.39
C GLN A 727 17.14 -24.58 6.64
N GLY A 728 16.13 -24.56 7.50
CA GLY A 728 16.06 -25.34 8.75
C GLY A 728 16.90 -24.79 9.91
N ARG A 729 17.81 -23.83 9.66
CA ARG A 729 18.52 -23.08 10.70
C ARG A 729 17.67 -21.92 11.24
N TYR A 730 16.89 -21.28 10.38
CA TYR A 730 16.04 -20.15 10.72
C TYR A 730 14.67 -20.61 11.20
N LYS A 731 14.21 -20.02 12.31
CA LYS A 731 12.94 -20.28 12.99
C LYS A 731 12.20 -18.95 13.16
N GLU A 732 11.04 -18.79 12.53
CA GLU A 732 10.24 -17.55 12.60
C GLU A 732 9.14 -17.67 13.64
N VAL A 733 9.10 -16.76 14.61
CA VAL A 733 7.93 -16.55 15.49
C VAL A 733 7.19 -15.29 15.07
N SER A 734 5.87 -15.41 14.93
CA SER A 734 4.95 -14.30 14.69
C SER A 734 4.32 -13.81 15.99
N ILE A 735 4.36 -12.52 16.27
CA ILE A 735 3.63 -11.89 17.38
C ILE A 735 2.56 -10.99 16.79
N LEU A 736 1.30 -11.23 17.14
CA LEU A 736 0.15 -10.42 16.77
C LEU A 736 -0.15 -9.46 17.92
N GLN A 737 0.03 -8.17 17.70
CA GLN A 737 -0.13 -7.12 18.70
C GLN A 737 -1.37 -6.27 18.41
N ILE A 738 -2.21 -6.11 19.44
CA ILE A 738 -3.28 -5.09 19.51
C ILE A 738 -2.86 -3.99 20.49
N SER A 739 -3.48 -2.81 20.34
CA SER A 739 -3.35 -1.66 21.26
C SER A 739 -4.74 -1.27 21.78
N ASP A 740 -4.80 -0.80 23.04
CA ASP A 740 -5.94 -0.16 23.71
C ASP A 740 -7.27 -0.85 23.39
N TYR A 741 -7.36 -2.16 23.64
CA TYR A 741 -8.49 -2.92 23.14
C TYR A 741 -9.84 -2.47 23.75
N HIS A 742 -9.81 -1.92 24.98
CA HIS A 742 -10.94 -1.27 25.66
C HIS A 742 -12.25 -2.05 25.56
N GLY A 743 -12.21 -3.38 25.65
CA GLY A 743 -13.40 -4.22 25.54
C GLY A 743 -14.26 -3.93 24.30
N GLN A 744 -13.67 -3.53 23.16
CA GLN A 744 -14.40 -3.28 21.92
C GLN A 744 -14.81 -4.62 21.26
N LEU A 745 -15.81 -5.27 21.84
CA LEU A 745 -16.30 -6.57 21.38
C LEU A 745 -16.95 -6.50 20.01
N VAL A 746 -17.64 -5.40 19.72
CA VAL A 746 -18.43 -5.19 18.51
C VAL A 746 -17.69 -4.29 17.50
N PRO A 747 -17.95 -4.41 16.18
CA PRO A 747 -17.26 -3.63 15.16
C PRO A 747 -17.43 -2.11 15.32
N LEU A 748 -16.43 -1.37 14.85
CA LEU A 748 -16.49 0.07 14.61
C LEU A 748 -16.64 0.34 13.11
N SER A 749 -16.65 1.60 12.69
CA SER A 749 -16.70 1.99 11.27
C SER A 749 -15.58 2.96 10.91
N GLU A 750 -14.96 2.79 9.74
CA GLU A 750 -13.87 3.63 9.26
C GLU A 750 -13.92 3.82 7.72
N ALA A 751 -13.47 4.98 7.23
CA ALA A 751 -13.28 5.20 5.79
C ALA A 751 -12.06 4.43 5.25
N ALA A 752 -12.23 3.73 4.11
CA ALA A 752 -11.15 2.93 3.52
C ALA A 752 -10.19 3.72 2.62
N ASP A 753 -10.55 4.95 2.24
CA ASP A 753 -9.77 5.86 1.39
C ASP A 753 -10.02 7.31 1.84
N ASN A 754 -9.17 8.26 1.44
CA ASN A 754 -9.34 9.68 1.72
C ASN A 754 -9.66 10.42 0.41
N LEU A 755 -10.95 10.54 0.10
CA LEU A 755 -11.45 11.22 -1.09
C LEU A 755 -11.60 12.72 -0.79
N SER A 756 -11.06 13.55 -1.69
CA SER A 756 -11.00 15.01 -1.54
C SER A 756 -11.52 15.74 -2.77
N GLY A 757 -12.36 16.76 -2.57
CA GLY A 757 -12.83 17.68 -3.60
C GLY A 757 -14.14 17.28 -4.29
N GLY A 758 -14.73 18.21 -5.04
CA GLY A 758 -15.82 17.94 -5.99
C GLY A 758 -17.10 17.33 -5.42
N GLY A 759 -17.42 17.55 -4.14
CA GLY A 759 -18.58 16.93 -3.49
C GLY A 759 -18.41 15.44 -3.20
N ALA A 760 -17.18 14.93 -3.12
CA ALA A 760 -16.91 13.55 -2.70
C ALA A 760 -17.41 13.27 -1.27
N ASN A 761 -17.95 12.07 -1.09
CA ASN A 761 -18.27 11.50 0.22
C ASN A 761 -17.20 10.46 0.57
N ASN A 762 -16.82 10.35 1.84
CA ASN A 762 -15.96 9.28 2.35
C ASN A 762 -16.84 8.19 3.00
N PRO A 763 -17.33 7.19 2.24
CA PRO A 763 -18.12 6.11 2.82
C PRO A 763 -17.27 5.29 3.80
N THR A 764 -17.90 4.89 4.90
CA THR A 764 -17.29 4.15 6.00
C THR A 764 -17.75 2.70 6.01
N PHE A 765 -16.92 1.80 6.53
CA PHE A 765 -17.13 0.36 6.52
C PHE A 765 -16.82 -0.26 7.88
N ALA A 766 -17.55 -1.33 8.22
CA ALA A 766 -17.34 -2.07 9.45
C ALA A 766 -15.91 -2.65 9.55
N ILE A 767 -15.25 -2.40 10.68
CA ILE A 767 -13.88 -2.80 10.98
C ILE A 767 -13.74 -3.28 12.43
N GLY A 768 -12.92 -4.30 12.65
CA GLY A 768 -12.63 -4.85 13.98
C GLY A 768 -13.83 -5.59 14.60
N GLY A 769 -13.90 -5.56 15.93
CA GLY A 769 -14.82 -6.42 16.69
C GLY A 769 -14.28 -7.84 16.83
N ALA A 770 -14.46 -8.44 18.01
CA ALA A 770 -13.80 -9.68 18.42
C ALA A 770 -14.10 -10.86 17.49
N ALA A 771 -15.36 -10.99 17.07
CA ALA A 771 -15.80 -12.09 16.22
C ALA A 771 -15.15 -12.07 14.84
N PHE A 772 -14.65 -10.92 14.37
CA PHE A 772 -13.95 -10.80 13.08
C PHE A 772 -12.43 -10.80 13.26
N LEU A 773 -11.93 -10.11 14.29
CA LEU A 773 -10.50 -10.09 14.68
C LEU A 773 -9.92 -11.49 14.85
N LYS A 774 -10.68 -12.42 15.44
CA LYS A 774 -10.26 -13.82 15.59
C LYS A 774 -9.85 -14.46 14.26
N LEU A 775 -10.61 -14.27 13.18
CA LEU A 775 -10.32 -14.88 11.87
C LEU A 775 -9.07 -14.26 11.23
N TRP A 776 -8.90 -12.94 11.39
CA TRP A 776 -7.69 -12.24 10.96
C TRP A 776 -6.44 -12.70 11.72
N PHE A 777 -6.55 -13.01 13.01
CA PHE A 777 -5.46 -13.62 13.77
C PHE A 777 -5.20 -15.06 13.32
N ASP A 778 -6.25 -15.90 13.24
CA ASP A 778 -6.12 -17.32 12.89
C ASP A 778 -5.51 -17.54 11.49
N LEU A 779 -5.76 -16.64 10.53
CA LEU A 779 -5.06 -16.59 9.25
C LEU A 779 -3.53 -16.55 9.43
N TYR A 780 -3.02 -15.59 10.20
CA TYR A 780 -1.59 -15.42 10.40
C TYR A 780 -0.97 -16.45 11.34
N ARG A 781 -1.74 -16.99 12.29
CA ARG A 781 -1.33 -18.16 13.09
C ARG A 781 -1.15 -19.39 12.20
N GLY A 782 -2.01 -19.58 11.20
CA GLY A 782 -1.92 -20.67 10.22
C GLY A 782 -0.65 -20.63 9.36
N GLU A 783 -0.11 -19.44 9.07
CA GLU A 783 1.16 -19.28 8.36
C GLU A 783 2.40 -19.42 9.26
N ALA A 784 2.27 -19.14 10.57
CA ALA A 784 3.37 -19.09 11.54
C ALA A 784 3.83 -20.49 12.01
N LYS A 785 4.51 -21.22 11.12
CA LYS A 785 4.87 -22.65 11.29
C LYS A 785 5.56 -23.05 12.60
N GLU A 786 6.43 -22.18 13.15
CA GLU A 786 7.16 -22.47 14.40
C GLU A 786 6.38 -22.04 15.65
N GLY A 787 5.27 -21.33 15.46
CA GLY A 787 4.39 -20.84 16.51
C GLY A 787 4.17 -19.32 16.46
N SER A 788 3.15 -18.89 17.19
CA SER A 788 2.72 -17.50 17.25
C SER A 788 2.30 -17.10 18.66
N LEU A 789 2.46 -15.82 18.99
CA LEU A 789 1.89 -15.18 20.18
C LEU A 789 0.84 -14.15 19.76
N THR A 790 -0.13 -13.92 20.63
CA THR A 790 -1.09 -12.80 20.49
C THR A 790 -1.12 -12.04 21.80
N VAL A 791 -0.87 -10.73 21.73
CA VAL A 791 -0.58 -9.88 22.89
C VAL A 791 -1.31 -8.55 22.79
N ALA A 792 -1.68 -8.01 23.95
CA ALA A 792 -2.10 -6.62 24.12
C ALA A 792 -1.07 -5.89 24.99
N GLY A 793 -0.97 -4.55 24.86
CA GLY A 793 -0.04 -3.72 25.65
C GLY A 793 -0.61 -3.28 27.00
N GLY A 794 -1.91 -3.41 27.21
CA GLY A 794 -2.65 -2.97 28.38
C GLY A 794 -3.99 -2.40 27.95
N ASP A 795 -4.77 -1.89 28.90
CA ASP A 795 -6.08 -1.26 28.66
C ASP A 795 -7.03 -2.09 27.77
N SER A 796 -6.89 -3.43 27.85
CA SER A 796 -7.87 -4.35 27.27
C SER A 796 -9.23 -4.21 27.94
N VAL A 797 -9.25 -3.73 29.19
CA VAL A 797 -10.42 -3.48 30.04
C VAL A 797 -10.32 -2.06 30.63
N GLY A 798 -11.39 -1.58 31.25
CA GLY A 798 -11.58 -0.18 31.65
C GLY A 798 -11.75 0.77 30.45
N ALA A 799 -12.40 1.91 30.71
CA ALA A 799 -12.95 2.83 29.70
C ALA A 799 -13.74 2.16 28.54
N THR A 800 -14.34 1.00 28.79
CA THR A 800 -14.92 0.13 27.74
C THR A 800 -16.34 0.53 27.33
N PRO A 801 -16.82 0.11 26.13
CA PRO A 801 -18.21 0.26 25.75
C PRO A 801 -19.18 -0.44 26.72
N PRO A 802 -20.47 -0.03 26.75
CA PRO A 802 -21.44 -0.57 27.71
C PRO A 802 -21.61 -2.10 27.67
N ILE A 803 -21.37 -2.75 26.53
CA ILE A 803 -21.40 -4.23 26.38
C ILE A 803 -20.36 -4.97 27.25
N SER A 804 -19.27 -4.30 27.61
CA SER A 804 -18.19 -4.85 28.44
C SER A 804 -18.31 -4.32 29.87
N ASN A 805 -18.41 -3.00 30.02
CA ASN A 805 -18.41 -2.31 31.31
C ASN A 805 -19.57 -2.76 32.23
N PHE A 806 -20.79 -2.93 31.69
CA PHE A 806 -21.96 -3.30 32.49
C PHE A 806 -21.80 -4.66 33.20
N PHE A 807 -21.00 -5.57 32.62
CA PHE A 807 -20.68 -6.87 33.19
C PHE A 807 -19.32 -6.87 33.92
N GLY A 808 -18.79 -5.68 34.24
CA GLY A 808 -17.51 -5.50 34.90
C GLY A 808 -16.32 -6.02 34.08
N ASP A 809 -16.36 -5.87 32.75
CA ASP A 809 -15.34 -6.31 31.79
C ASP A 809 -15.02 -7.82 31.77
N LYS A 810 -15.72 -8.64 32.55
CA LYS A 810 -15.59 -10.11 32.52
C LYS A 810 -15.78 -10.70 31.11
N PRO A 811 -16.75 -10.26 30.28
CA PRO A 811 -16.90 -10.78 28.93
C PRO A 811 -15.71 -10.47 28.02
N THR A 812 -14.99 -9.37 28.28
CA THR A 812 -13.77 -9.03 27.55
C THR A 812 -12.69 -10.08 27.75
N ILE A 813 -12.43 -10.49 28.99
CA ILE A 813 -11.44 -11.53 29.30
C ILE A 813 -11.87 -12.89 28.74
N GLU A 814 -13.16 -13.24 28.88
CA GLU A 814 -13.75 -14.45 28.27
C GLU A 814 -13.51 -14.49 26.75
N ILE A 815 -13.78 -13.38 26.05
CA ILE A 815 -13.66 -13.30 24.60
C ILE A 815 -12.19 -13.20 24.16
N MET A 816 -11.30 -12.58 24.93
CA MET A 816 -9.85 -12.64 24.69
C MET A 816 -9.30 -14.07 24.80
N ASN A 817 -9.83 -14.89 25.71
CA ASN A 817 -9.51 -16.31 25.75
C ASN A 817 -9.95 -17.03 24.45
N MET A 818 -11.16 -16.75 23.96
CA MET A 818 -11.69 -17.33 22.71
C MET A 818 -10.91 -16.86 21.47
N MET A 819 -10.47 -15.60 21.46
CA MET A 819 -9.56 -15.03 20.47
C MET A 819 -8.14 -15.61 20.55
N GLY A 820 -7.77 -16.31 21.63
CA GLY A 820 -6.46 -16.95 21.78
C GLY A 820 -5.32 -16.01 22.20
N PHE A 821 -5.59 -15.04 23.08
CA PHE A 821 -4.54 -14.22 23.67
C PHE A 821 -3.57 -15.05 24.52
N THR A 822 -2.30 -14.65 24.51
CA THR A 822 -1.17 -15.38 25.14
C THR A 822 -0.50 -14.62 26.28
N SER A 823 -0.66 -13.30 26.32
CA SER A 823 -0.37 -12.42 27.46
C SER A 823 -1.05 -11.06 27.24
N ASP A 824 -1.29 -10.34 28.32
CA ASP A 824 -1.68 -8.93 28.28
C ASP A 824 -0.68 -8.11 29.11
N GLY A 825 -0.47 -6.84 28.75
CA GLY A 825 0.20 -5.88 29.61
C GLY A 825 -0.73 -5.43 30.74
N LEU A 826 -0.26 -4.47 31.54
CA LEU A 826 -1.11 -3.72 32.45
C LEU A 826 -0.95 -2.24 32.13
N GLY A 827 -2.02 -1.63 31.63
CA GLY A 827 -2.16 -0.19 31.50
C GLY A 827 -2.92 0.42 32.67
N ASN A 828 -3.24 1.70 32.56
CA ASN A 828 -4.00 2.43 33.58
C ASN A 828 -5.42 1.89 33.73
N HIS A 829 -6.16 1.70 32.64
CA HIS A 829 -7.58 1.36 32.70
C HIS A 829 -7.83 -0.08 33.22
N ASN A 830 -6.80 -0.95 33.26
CA ASN A 830 -6.84 -2.19 34.04
C ASN A 830 -7.13 -1.98 35.55
N PHE A 831 -6.93 -0.78 36.09
CA PHE A 831 -7.15 -0.42 37.49
C PHE A 831 -8.35 0.52 37.72
N ASP A 832 -9.23 0.74 36.73
CA ASP A 832 -10.45 1.56 36.87
C ASP A 832 -11.35 1.08 38.02
N ALA A 833 -11.51 -0.24 38.19
CA ALA A 833 -12.24 -0.86 39.28
C ALA A 833 -11.38 -1.20 40.52
N GLY A 834 -10.13 -0.74 40.55
CA GLY A 834 -9.16 -0.99 41.63
C GLY A 834 -8.41 -2.32 41.52
N GLN A 835 -7.18 -2.35 42.06
CA GLN A 835 -6.28 -3.53 42.00
C GLN A 835 -6.89 -4.80 42.60
N THR A 836 -7.75 -4.66 43.62
CA THR A 836 -8.43 -5.80 44.24
C THR A 836 -9.35 -6.48 43.23
N TYR A 837 -10.19 -5.72 42.53
CA TYR A 837 -11.11 -6.26 41.52
C TYR A 837 -10.35 -6.92 40.37
N LEU A 838 -9.32 -6.25 39.84
CA LEU A 838 -8.44 -6.82 38.82
C LEU A 838 -7.89 -8.19 39.28
N ARG A 839 -7.36 -8.28 40.50
CA ARG A 839 -6.71 -9.49 41.01
C ARG A 839 -7.68 -10.61 41.40
N THR A 840 -8.88 -10.31 41.88
CA THR A 840 -9.82 -11.34 42.38
C THR A 840 -10.91 -11.71 41.38
N GLU A 841 -11.26 -10.82 40.44
CA GLU A 841 -12.39 -11.01 39.51
C GLU A 841 -11.96 -11.15 38.05
N LEU A 842 -10.95 -10.40 37.58
CA LEU A 842 -10.55 -10.39 36.16
C LEU A 842 -9.39 -11.34 35.85
N ILE A 843 -8.27 -11.23 36.56
CA ILE A 843 -7.10 -12.10 36.37
C ILE A 843 -7.47 -13.59 36.45
N PRO A 844 -8.32 -14.07 37.38
CA PRO A 844 -8.70 -15.48 37.46
C PRO A 844 -9.52 -16.00 36.27
N LEU A 845 -10.09 -15.13 35.44
CA LEU A 845 -10.79 -15.52 34.21
C LEU A 845 -9.83 -15.72 33.02
N ALA A 846 -8.61 -15.18 33.07
CA ALA A 846 -7.68 -15.21 31.95
C ALA A 846 -6.91 -16.53 31.85
N ASN A 847 -6.87 -17.12 30.64
CA ASN A 847 -5.99 -18.24 30.31
C ASN A 847 -4.55 -17.78 30.01
N PHE A 848 -4.27 -16.49 30.12
CA PHE A 848 -3.01 -15.83 29.84
C PHE A 848 -2.54 -14.98 31.04
N PRO A 849 -1.23 -14.79 31.26
CA PRO A 849 -0.73 -13.94 32.32
C PRO A 849 -0.86 -12.45 31.95
N PHE A 850 -1.21 -11.65 32.94
CA PHE A 850 -1.00 -10.20 32.92
C PHE A 850 0.46 -9.88 33.30
N LEU A 851 1.06 -8.90 32.61
CA LEU A 851 2.48 -8.60 32.69
C LEU A 851 2.75 -7.13 33.03
N SER A 852 3.48 -6.90 34.12
CA SER A 852 4.14 -5.63 34.42
C SER A 852 5.37 -5.83 35.29
N ALA A 853 6.52 -5.30 34.86
CA ALA A 853 7.77 -5.36 35.60
C ALA A 853 7.94 -4.19 36.58
N ASN A 854 7.25 -3.07 36.36
CA ASN A 854 7.44 -1.82 37.10
C ASN A 854 6.32 -1.46 38.08
N ILE A 855 5.15 -2.12 38.04
CA ILE A 855 4.18 -2.07 39.16
C ILE A 855 4.59 -3.09 40.22
N ILE A 856 4.93 -2.60 41.42
CA ILE A 856 5.45 -3.41 42.54
C ILE A 856 4.79 -3.07 43.87
N ASP A 857 4.80 -4.02 44.79
CA ASP A 857 4.61 -3.78 46.21
C ASP A 857 5.90 -3.14 46.79
N PRO A 858 5.85 -1.92 47.33
CA PRO A 858 7.02 -1.25 47.90
C PRO A 858 7.58 -1.98 49.14
N ALA A 859 6.80 -2.83 49.82
CA ALA A 859 7.28 -3.60 50.97
C ALA A 859 8.15 -4.81 50.56
N THR A 860 8.00 -5.32 49.34
CA THR A 860 8.75 -6.51 48.85
C THR A 860 9.69 -6.20 47.68
N GLY A 861 9.47 -5.08 46.98
CA GLY A 861 10.15 -4.75 45.73
C GLY A 861 9.71 -5.62 44.55
N GLN A 862 8.66 -6.45 44.69
CA GLN A 862 8.17 -7.40 43.68
C GLN A 862 6.72 -7.08 43.27
N PRO A 863 6.27 -7.50 42.07
CA PRO A 863 4.85 -7.59 41.78
C PRO A 863 4.11 -8.49 42.78
N PRO A 864 2.80 -8.26 43.01
CA PRO A 864 1.93 -9.23 43.67
C PRO A 864 1.85 -10.55 42.89
N ALA A 865 1.34 -11.60 43.54
CA ALA A 865 1.40 -12.96 43.01
C ALA A 865 0.55 -13.20 41.74
N GLU A 866 -0.45 -12.36 41.49
CA GLU A 866 -1.44 -12.52 40.43
C GLU A 866 -0.97 -12.02 39.05
N TRP A 867 0.02 -11.11 38.98
CA TRP A 867 0.65 -10.69 37.72
C TRP A 867 2.19 -10.88 37.75
N GLN A 868 2.83 -10.90 36.57
CA GLN A 868 4.23 -11.32 36.43
C GLN A 868 5.08 -10.22 35.79
N ARG A 869 6.37 -10.13 36.14
CA ARG A 869 7.31 -9.24 35.42
C ARG A 869 7.50 -9.64 33.96
N SER A 870 7.51 -10.95 33.72
CA SER A 870 7.69 -11.52 32.38
C SER A 870 7.13 -12.95 32.29
N LYS A 871 6.82 -13.36 31.05
CA LYS A 871 6.51 -14.75 30.69
C LYS A 871 7.57 -15.28 29.73
N VAL A 872 8.03 -16.52 29.94
CA VAL A 872 8.90 -17.21 28.99
C VAL A 872 8.10 -18.26 28.21
N PHE A 873 8.11 -18.13 26.90
CA PHE A 873 7.55 -19.07 25.95
C PHE A 873 8.68 -19.93 25.36
N ASN A 874 8.40 -21.23 25.17
CA ASN A 874 9.35 -22.17 24.59
C ASN A 874 8.94 -22.46 23.15
N PHE A 875 9.88 -22.29 22.22
CA PHE A 875 9.72 -22.59 20.80
C PHE A 875 10.71 -23.69 20.40
N GLU A 876 10.60 -24.23 19.19
CA GLU A 876 11.56 -25.22 18.72
C GLU A 876 12.97 -24.59 18.58
N GLY A 877 13.90 -25.00 19.45
CA GLY A 877 15.29 -24.55 19.45
C GLY A 877 15.59 -23.28 20.26
N PHE A 878 14.60 -22.49 20.68
CA PHE A 878 14.84 -21.24 21.43
C PHE A 878 13.78 -20.91 22.48
N LYS A 879 14.05 -19.87 23.28
CA LYS A 879 13.13 -19.32 24.28
C LYS A 879 12.95 -17.83 24.03
N LEU A 880 11.70 -17.39 24.08
CA LEU A 880 11.32 -15.99 23.97
C LEU A 880 10.76 -15.51 25.31
N GLY A 881 11.35 -14.45 25.86
CA GLY A 881 10.82 -13.74 27.01
C GLY A 881 9.95 -12.56 26.56
N VAL A 882 8.76 -12.45 27.13
CA VAL A 882 7.87 -11.29 27.02
C VAL A 882 7.93 -10.57 28.35
N VAL A 883 8.49 -9.36 28.39
CA VAL A 883 8.59 -8.52 29.60
C VAL A 883 7.46 -7.49 29.57
N GLY A 884 6.69 -7.40 30.66
CA GLY A 884 5.61 -6.42 30.80
C GLY A 884 6.10 -5.08 31.32
N PHE A 885 5.40 -3.99 31.00
CA PHE A 885 5.56 -2.69 31.66
C PHE A 885 4.29 -1.85 31.57
N SER A 886 4.24 -0.79 32.39
CA SER A 886 3.09 0.12 32.55
C SER A 886 3.57 1.57 32.52
N ASN A 887 2.73 2.49 32.04
CA ASN A 887 3.02 3.93 32.00
C ASN A 887 3.38 4.50 33.37
N GLU A 888 4.38 5.40 33.39
CA GLU A 888 4.87 6.03 34.62
C GLU A 888 3.87 7.06 35.21
N ASP A 889 2.88 7.52 34.43
CA ASP A 889 1.86 8.49 34.86
C ASP A 889 0.52 7.85 35.29
N LEU A 890 0.43 6.51 35.29
CA LEU A 890 -0.78 5.71 35.56
C LEU A 890 -1.58 6.16 36.79
N THR A 891 -0.91 6.52 37.90
CA THR A 891 -1.56 6.97 39.15
C THR A 891 -2.31 8.30 39.02
N THR A 892 -2.13 9.03 37.93
CA THR A 892 -2.85 10.28 37.64
C THR A 892 -4.07 10.07 36.72
N LEU A 893 -4.20 8.87 36.13
CA LEU A 893 -5.19 8.52 35.11
C LEU A 893 -6.32 7.61 35.64
N ILE A 894 -6.17 7.07 36.84
CA ILE A 894 -7.15 6.23 37.54
C ILE A 894 -7.67 6.94 38.79
N PHE A 895 -8.75 6.43 39.39
CA PHE A 895 -9.25 6.96 40.66
C PHE A 895 -8.17 6.85 41.76
N PRO A 896 -7.80 7.94 42.46
CA PRO A 896 -6.74 7.91 43.47
C PRO A 896 -6.98 6.89 44.58
N GLY A 897 -5.95 6.07 44.85
CA GLY A 897 -6.03 4.93 45.78
C GLY A 897 -6.36 3.58 45.12
N ASN A 898 -6.84 3.55 43.87
CA ASN A 898 -7.14 2.28 43.18
C ASN A 898 -5.93 1.36 42.99
N LEU A 899 -4.71 1.90 42.99
CA LEU A 899 -3.47 1.12 42.91
C LEU A 899 -2.98 0.63 44.29
N ASP A 900 -3.46 1.22 45.39
CA ASP A 900 -2.90 0.98 46.72
C ASP A 900 -2.96 -0.51 47.12
N PRO A 901 -1.89 -1.09 47.69
CA PRO A 901 -0.67 -0.43 48.17
C PRO A 901 0.48 -0.40 47.14
N PHE A 902 0.23 -0.72 45.87
CA PHE A 902 1.27 -0.85 44.85
C PHE A 902 1.74 0.52 44.33
N VAL A 903 2.97 0.56 43.82
CA VAL A 903 3.57 1.76 43.24
C VAL A 903 4.12 1.47 41.85
N VAL A 904 4.08 2.50 40.99
CA VAL A 904 4.73 2.47 39.68
C VAL A 904 6.17 2.96 39.83
N THR A 905 7.10 2.20 39.29
CA THR A 905 8.53 2.55 39.19
C THR A 905 8.93 2.80 37.74
N SER A 906 10.16 3.24 37.49
CA SER A 906 10.55 3.55 36.11
C SER A 906 10.52 2.30 35.21
N ALA A 907 9.79 2.41 34.10
CA ALA A 907 9.58 1.32 33.16
C ALA A 907 10.90 0.84 32.55
N THR A 908 11.72 1.77 32.04
CA THR A 908 13.03 1.46 31.43
C THR A 908 13.95 0.73 32.42
N ALA A 909 14.01 1.16 33.68
CA ALA A 909 14.85 0.53 34.70
C ALA A 909 14.40 -0.89 35.04
N ALA A 910 13.09 -1.10 35.21
CA ALA A 910 12.51 -2.41 35.50
C ALA A 910 12.66 -3.40 34.33
N VAL A 911 12.41 -2.93 33.10
CA VAL A 911 12.59 -3.71 31.87
C VAL A 911 14.03 -4.16 31.70
N ASN A 912 15.01 -3.28 31.93
CA ASN A 912 16.43 -3.62 31.84
C ASN A 912 16.85 -4.64 32.91
N ALA A 913 16.38 -4.49 34.16
CA ALA A 913 16.66 -5.43 35.24
C ALA A 913 16.06 -6.83 34.96
N GLU A 914 14.81 -6.90 34.50
CA GLU A 914 14.15 -8.15 34.17
C GLU A 914 14.76 -8.82 32.92
N THR A 915 15.11 -8.04 31.91
CA THR A 915 15.82 -8.52 30.71
C THR A 915 17.17 -9.13 31.07
N ALA A 916 17.95 -8.48 31.94
CA ALA A 916 19.20 -9.05 32.47
C ALA A 916 18.94 -10.37 33.23
N ARG A 917 17.88 -10.44 34.05
CA ARG A 917 17.48 -11.67 34.77
C ARG A 917 17.06 -12.81 33.83
N LEU A 918 16.44 -12.49 32.69
CA LEU A 918 16.07 -13.46 31.65
C LEU A 918 17.29 -13.95 30.86
N ARG A 919 18.17 -13.03 30.44
CA ARG A 919 19.45 -13.33 29.77
C ARG A 919 20.32 -14.25 30.63
N GLY A 920 20.40 -13.99 31.94
CA GLY A 920 21.07 -14.87 32.92
C GLY A 920 20.47 -16.29 33.06
N LYS A 921 19.24 -16.51 32.59
CA LYS A 921 18.58 -17.83 32.48
C LYS A 921 18.63 -18.42 31.05
N ASN A 922 19.54 -17.92 30.20
CA ASN A 922 19.68 -18.27 28.78
C ASN A 922 18.37 -18.08 27.96
N VAL A 923 17.61 -17.02 28.25
CA VAL A 923 16.56 -16.52 27.36
C VAL A 923 17.18 -15.44 26.48
N LYS A 924 17.34 -15.73 25.18
CA LYS A 924 18.12 -14.90 24.24
C LYS A 924 17.29 -14.14 23.21
N VAL A 925 15.98 -14.36 23.18
CA VAL A 925 15.03 -13.52 22.46
C VAL A 925 14.17 -12.85 23.51
N VAL A 926 14.11 -11.52 23.52
CA VAL A 926 13.31 -10.77 24.50
C VAL A 926 12.53 -9.69 23.78
N ILE A 927 11.21 -9.73 23.90
CA ILE A 927 10.35 -8.60 23.56
C ILE A 927 9.82 -7.95 24.83
N VAL A 928 9.51 -6.67 24.72
CA VAL A 928 8.90 -5.87 25.77
C VAL A 928 7.54 -5.44 25.25
N VAL A 929 6.50 -5.59 26.07
CA VAL A 929 5.12 -5.23 25.73
C VAL A 929 4.52 -4.51 26.92
N GLY A 930 3.79 -3.42 26.68
CA GLY A 930 3.30 -2.62 27.78
C GLY A 930 2.74 -1.28 27.35
N HIS A 931 2.29 -0.56 28.36
CA HIS A 931 1.32 0.50 28.15
C HIS A 931 1.97 1.89 28.17
N GLU A 932 2.69 2.23 27.11
CA GLU A 932 3.28 3.56 26.89
C GLU A 932 3.37 3.81 25.38
N GLY A 933 3.21 5.07 24.96
CA GLY A 933 2.96 5.41 23.56
C GLY A 933 3.83 6.52 22.97
N ALA A 934 3.70 6.72 21.65
CA ALA A 934 4.30 7.82 20.90
C ALA A 934 3.33 8.99 20.79
N THR A 935 3.78 10.18 21.20
CA THR A 935 2.92 11.37 21.31
C THR A 935 2.96 12.28 20.07
N ALA A 936 3.90 12.07 19.14
CA ALA A 936 4.05 12.86 17.92
C ALA A 936 4.96 12.17 16.88
N GLY A 937 5.00 12.71 15.66
CA GLY A 937 5.90 12.29 14.58
C GLY A 937 5.15 11.63 13.42
N THR A 938 5.78 10.64 12.78
CA THR A 938 5.17 9.81 11.73
C THR A 938 5.34 8.33 12.05
N LEU A 939 4.66 7.46 11.28
CA LEU A 939 4.76 5.99 11.40
C LEU A 939 6.21 5.48 11.49
N THR A 940 7.12 6.08 10.71
CA THR A 940 8.54 5.68 10.60
C THR A 940 9.50 6.60 11.36
N ASN A 941 9.09 7.82 11.71
CA ASN A 941 9.86 8.76 12.52
C ASN A 941 9.04 9.28 13.73
N PRO A 942 8.74 8.41 14.70
CA PRO A 942 7.95 8.74 15.89
C PRO A 942 8.81 9.41 16.97
N THR A 943 8.14 10.11 17.88
CA THR A 943 8.70 10.68 19.11
C THR A 943 7.72 10.53 20.28
N GLY A 944 8.23 10.39 21.50
CA GLY A 944 7.41 10.28 22.71
C GLY A 944 8.05 9.39 23.79
N PRO A 945 7.31 9.12 24.88
CA PRO A 945 7.79 8.29 25.99
C PRO A 945 8.15 6.85 25.56
N LEU A 946 7.29 6.16 24.77
CA LEU A 946 7.58 4.84 24.19
C LEU A 946 8.92 4.79 23.43
N ILE A 947 9.19 5.85 22.67
CA ILE A 947 10.40 5.97 21.86
C ILE A 947 11.63 6.19 22.75
N SER A 948 11.47 6.96 23.83
CA SER A 948 12.50 7.16 24.84
C SER A 948 12.83 5.85 25.58
N LEU A 949 11.83 5.03 25.91
CA LEU A 949 12.04 3.68 26.44
C LEU A 949 12.75 2.79 25.41
N ALA A 950 12.25 2.74 24.18
CA ALA A 950 12.82 1.91 23.12
C ALA A 950 14.28 2.24 22.78
N ASP A 951 14.69 3.51 22.88
CA ASP A 951 16.09 3.93 22.68
C ASP A 951 17.01 3.58 23.87
N ASN A 952 16.47 3.43 25.10
CA ASN A 952 17.25 3.22 26.34
C ASN A 952 17.20 1.79 26.91
N VAL A 953 16.41 0.86 26.34
CA VAL A 953 16.42 -0.55 26.74
C VAL A 953 17.65 -1.32 26.24
N GLN A 954 18.05 -2.34 26.99
CA GLN A 954 19.26 -3.14 26.76
C GLN A 954 18.95 -4.63 26.63
N GLY A 955 19.44 -5.26 25.56
CA GLY A 955 19.23 -6.69 25.33
C GLY A 955 17.79 -7.06 24.96
N VAL A 956 17.04 -6.10 24.43
CA VAL A 956 15.67 -6.24 23.93
C VAL A 956 15.70 -6.29 22.40
N ASP A 957 14.85 -7.14 21.82
CA ASP A 957 14.75 -7.35 20.37
C ASP A 957 13.63 -6.50 19.75
N ALA A 958 12.51 -6.33 20.45
CA ALA A 958 11.40 -5.45 20.06
C ALA A 958 10.67 -4.87 21.28
N VAL A 959 10.09 -3.68 21.12
CA VAL A 959 9.24 -2.97 22.10
C VAL A 959 7.89 -2.71 21.47
N LEU A 960 6.82 -3.19 22.10
CA LEU A 960 5.44 -3.08 21.64
C LEU A 960 4.71 -2.15 22.61
N GLY A 961 4.36 -0.96 22.15
CA GLY A 961 3.71 0.09 22.92
C GLY A 961 2.20 0.18 22.69
N ASP A 962 1.58 1.12 23.39
CA ASP A 962 0.14 1.26 23.53
C ASP A 962 -0.26 2.69 23.95
N HIS A 963 -1.44 2.90 24.55
CA HIS A 963 -1.86 4.09 25.31
C HIS A 963 -2.26 5.32 24.50
N THR A 964 -1.57 5.64 23.40
CA THR A 964 -1.73 6.94 22.71
C THR A 964 -2.59 6.94 21.45
N ASP A 965 -3.19 5.81 21.07
CA ASP A 965 -3.88 5.64 19.77
C ASP A 965 -3.02 6.09 18.58
N PHE A 966 -1.69 5.94 18.69
CA PHE A 966 -0.72 6.34 17.67
C PHE A 966 -0.25 5.10 16.89
N GLN A 967 0.12 5.28 15.62
CA GLN A 967 0.64 4.17 14.83
C GLN A 967 2.14 4.32 14.61
N VAL A 968 2.90 3.31 15.06
CA VAL A 968 4.38 3.28 14.99
C VAL A 968 4.83 1.98 14.35
N LEU A 969 5.81 2.07 13.45
CA LEU A 969 6.55 0.92 12.92
C LEU A 969 7.93 1.39 12.45
N ALA A 970 8.92 1.31 13.34
CA ALA A 970 10.28 1.78 13.10
C ALA A 970 11.34 0.88 13.74
N VAL A 971 12.53 0.79 13.13
CA VAL A 971 13.72 0.23 13.79
C VAL A 971 14.56 1.38 14.33
N ARG A 972 14.84 1.36 15.62
CA ARG A 972 15.60 2.38 16.34
C ARG A 972 17.11 2.25 16.10
N PRO A 973 17.91 3.32 16.32
CA PRO A 973 19.37 3.28 16.10
C PRO A 973 20.13 2.22 16.91
N ASN A 974 19.57 1.77 18.04
CA ASN A 974 20.12 0.67 18.86
C ASN A 974 19.73 -0.74 18.35
N GLY A 975 18.97 -0.84 17.25
CA GLY A 975 18.52 -2.09 16.64
C GLY A 975 17.22 -2.67 17.21
N VAL A 976 16.54 -1.97 18.13
CA VAL A 976 15.21 -2.34 18.64
C VAL A 976 14.14 -2.04 17.59
N LEU A 977 13.26 -3.00 17.30
CA LEU A 977 12.03 -2.75 16.53
C LEU A 977 10.95 -2.20 17.47
N VAL A 978 10.38 -1.04 17.18
CA VAL A 978 9.28 -0.45 17.97
C VAL A 978 7.98 -0.45 17.16
N THR A 979 6.87 -0.83 17.80
CA THR A 979 5.53 -0.81 17.21
C THR A 979 4.48 -0.25 18.18
N GLU A 980 3.44 0.38 17.63
CA GLU A 980 2.21 0.81 18.32
C GLU A 980 1.07 0.80 17.29
N ASN A 981 -0.16 0.53 17.71
CA ASN A 981 -1.32 0.47 16.82
C ASN A 981 -2.41 1.45 17.25
N ARG A 982 -3.31 1.75 16.31
CA ARG A 982 -4.59 2.38 16.62
C ARG A 982 -5.42 1.48 17.55
N SER A 983 -6.13 2.10 18.47
CA SER A 983 -6.87 1.48 19.57
C SER A 983 -8.04 0.60 19.10
N ARG A 984 -8.67 -0.12 20.05
CA ARG A 984 -9.98 -0.80 19.89
C ARG A 984 -10.03 -1.89 18.82
N GLY A 985 -8.87 -2.37 18.37
CA GLY A 985 -8.76 -3.42 17.35
C GLY A 985 -9.15 -2.99 15.94
N ILE A 986 -9.19 -1.68 15.63
CA ILE A 986 -9.31 -1.22 14.23
C ILE A 986 -8.01 -1.42 13.45
N ARG A 987 -6.89 -1.70 14.13
CA ARG A 987 -5.61 -2.15 13.57
C ARG A 987 -5.02 -3.25 14.44
N PHE A 988 -4.13 -4.03 13.84
CA PHE A 988 -3.16 -4.84 14.58
C PHE A 988 -1.87 -4.93 13.78
N THR A 989 -0.76 -5.23 14.47
CA THR A 989 0.55 -5.45 13.86
C THR A 989 0.95 -6.92 14.00
N ARG A 990 1.48 -7.50 12.92
CA ARG A 990 2.23 -8.76 12.93
C ARG A 990 3.72 -8.44 12.96
N ILE A 991 4.37 -8.74 14.07
CA ILE A 991 5.82 -8.70 14.23
C ILE A 991 6.37 -10.08 13.90
N ARG A 992 7.43 -10.16 13.08
CA ARG A 992 8.13 -11.40 12.74
C ARG A 992 9.57 -11.34 13.25
N LEU A 993 9.93 -12.25 14.15
CA LEU A 993 11.29 -12.42 14.64
C LEU A 993 11.87 -13.73 14.11
N VAL A 994 12.94 -13.63 13.34
CA VAL A 994 13.64 -14.79 12.78
C VAL A 994 14.84 -15.08 13.64
N VAL A 995 14.83 -16.26 14.24
CA VAL A 995 15.83 -16.74 15.19
C VAL A 995 16.70 -17.77 14.51
N ASP A 996 18.02 -17.63 14.64
CA ASP A 996 18.95 -18.68 14.27
C ASP A 996 19.00 -19.72 15.40
N ALA A 997 18.46 -20.91 15.16
CA ALA A 997 18.36 -21.98 16.15
C ALA A 997 19.71 -22.42 16.74
N SER A 998 20.82 -22.20 16.03
CA SER A 998 22.16 -22.55 16.50
C SER A 998 22.73 -21.56 17.53
N THR A 999 22.37 -20.28 17.42
CA THR A 999 22.81 -19.21 18.34
C THR A 999 21.74 -18.84 19.37
N GLN A 1000 20.47 -19.16 19.07
CA GLN A 1000 19.25 -18.75 19.78
C GLN A 1000 19.02 -17.23 19.78
N SER A 1001 19.61 -16.50 18.84
CA SER A 1001 19.51 -15.04 18.71
C SER A 1001 18.67 -14.64 17.51
N VAL A 1002 17.97 -13.51 17.61
CA VAL A 1002 17.29 -12.88 16.48
C VAL A 1002 18.35 -12.44 15.45
N VAL A 1003 18.19 -12.89 14.21
CA VAL A 1003 19.05 -12.51 13.06
C VAL A 1003 18.33 -11.59 12.08
N TYR A 1004 17.00 -11.55 12.11
CA TYR A 1004 16.18 -10.63 11.32
C TYR A 1004 14.89 -10.31 12.08
N LYS A 1005 14.41 -9.07 11.95
CA LYS A 1005 13.17 -8.59 12.56
C LYS A 1005 12.44 -7.65 11.59
N THR A 1006 11.13 -7.81 11.48
CA THR A 1006 10.26 -6.93 10.71
C THR A 1006 8.88 -6.87 11.34
N ALA A 1007 8.08 -5.89 10.96
CA ALA A 1007 6.66 -5.82 11.28
C ALA A 1007 5.85 -5.38 10.06
N ASP A 1008 4.56 -5.71 10.07
CA ASP A 1008 3.56 -5.29 9.10
C ASP A 1008 2.22 -5.07 9.81
N TRP A 1009 1.46 -4.04 9.43
CA TRP A 1009 0.17 -3.70 10.04
C TRP A 1009 -1.00 -3.90 9.07
N HIS A 1010 -2.15 -4.28 9.62
CA HIS A 1010 -3.32 -4.73 8.84
C HIS A 1010 -4.61 -4.05 9.28
N ARG A 1011 -5.56 -3.95 8.34
CA ARG A 1011 -6.93 -3.46 8.58
C ARG A 1011 -7.90 -4.64 8.63
N PRO A 1012 -8.40 -5.04 9.82
CA PRO A 1012 -9.33 -6.15 9.97
C PRO A 1012 -10.74 -5.76 9.52
N TRP A 1013 -10.92 -5.54 8.21
CA TRP A 1013 -12.21 -5.23 7.62
C TRP A 1013 -13.17 -6.42 7.75
N ASN A 1014 -14.44 -6.12 8.00
CA ASN A 1014 -15.46 -7.16 8.27
C ASN A 1014 -16.18 -7.60 7.00
N ILE A 1015 -16.19 -6.75 5.97
CA ILE A 1015 -16.82 -7.08 4.69
C ILE A 1015 -16.14 -8.31 4.05
N GLY A 1016 -16.96 -9.31 3.70
CA GLY A 1016 -16.53 -10.60 3.18
C GLY A 1016 -15.98 -11.58 4.22
N VAL A 1017 -16.03 -11.27 5.51
CA VAL A 1017 -15.57 -12.14 6.60
C VAL A 1017 -16.77 -12.68 7.37
N THR A 1018 -16.88 -14.00 7.50
CA THR A 1018 -17.86 -14.63 8.40
C THR A 1018 -17.35 -14.48 9.84
N PRO A 1019 -18.15 -13.93 10.78
CA PRO A 1019 -17.75 -13.83 12.18
C PRO A 1019 -17.62 -15.21 12.83
N ASP A 1020 -16.75 -15.34 13.83
CA ASP A 1020 -16.63 -16.54 14.65
C ASP A 1020 -17.97 -16.79 15.37
N PRO A 1021 -18.62 -17.96 15.15
CA PRO A 1021 -19.98 -18.18 15.62
C PRO A 1021 -20.07 -18.31 17.14
N ALA A 1022 -18.99 -18.69 17.83
CA ALA A 1022 -19.00 -18.81 19.29
C ALA A 1022 -18.84 -17.43 19.94
N ILE A 1023 -17.93 -16.58 19.43
CA ILE A 1023 -17.79 -15.21 19.91
C ILE A 1023 -19.06 -14.40 19.59
N GLN A 1024 -19.61 -14.53 18.37
CA GLN A 1024 -20.84 -13.83 18.00
C GLN A 1024 -22.01 -14.24 18.90
N ALA A 1025 -22.20 -15.53 19.16
CA ALA A 1025 -23.27 -15.98 20.06
C ALA A 1025 -23.12 -15.43 21.50
N ARG A 1026 -21.89 -15.22 21.99
CA ARG A 1026 -21.65 -14.57 23.30
C ARG A 1026 -21.97 -13.07 23.24
N ILE A 1027 -21.62 -12.37 22.17
CA ILE A 1027 -21.99 -10.96 21.94
C ILE A 1027 -23.51 -10.80 21.89
N ASP A 1028 -24.21 -11.70 21.19
CA ASP A 1028 -25.67 -11.66 21.04
C ASP A 1028 -26.39 -11.89 22.40
N ASP A 1029 -25.89 -12.81 23.23
CA ASP A 1029 -26.37 -13.04 24.60
C ASP A 1029 -26.19 -11.81 25.51
N LEU A 1030 -25.03 -11.15 25.44
CA LEU A 1030 -24.78 -9.91 26.20
C LEU A 1030 -25.74 -8.80 25.75
N ASN A 1031 -25.89 -8.59 24.43
CA ASN A 1031 -26.80 -7.58 23.89
C ASN A 1031 -28.26 -7.85 24.29
N ALA A 1032 -28.70 -9.11 24.28
CA ALA A 1032 -30.05 -9.49 24.69
C ALA A 1032 -30.35 -9.16 26.18
N GLN A 1033 -29.34 -9.24 27.04
CA GLN A 1033 -29.46 -8.85 28.46
C GLN A 1033 -29.47 -7.32 28.67
N LEU A 1034 -28.80 -6.57 27.79
CA LEU A 1034 -28.69 -5.10 27.87
C LEU A 1034 -29.84 -4.33 27.22
N ALA A 1035 -30.43 -4.89 26.16
CA ALA A 1035 -31.47 -4.24 25.35
C ALA A 1035 -32.62 -3.62 26.18
N PRO A 1036 -33.14 -4.27 27.24
CA PRO A 1036 -34.23 -3.71 28.06
C PRO A 1036 -33.88 -2.41 28.80
N ILE A 1037 -32.59 -2.13 29.02
CA ILE A 1037 -32.10 -0.96 29.75
C ILE A 1037 -31.56 0.08 28.76
N PHE A 1038 -30.71 -0.33 27.83
CA PHE A 1038 -29.95 0.61 27.00
C PHE A 1038 -30.72 1.14 25.79
N ASN A 1039 -31.68 0.38 25.24
CA ASN A 1039 -32.50 0.82 24.11
C ASN A 1039 -33.56 1.87 24.50
N THR A 1040 -33.69 2.21 25.78
CA THR A 1040 -34.62 3.25 26.24
C THR A 1040 -34.16 4.61 25.72
N VAL A 1041 -34.89 5.17 24.75
CA VAL A 1041 -34.76 6.56 24.32
C VAL A 1041 -35.23 7.46 25.46
N ILE A 1042 -34.31 8.24 26.01
CA ILE A 1042 -34.56 9.16 27.13
C ILE A 1042 -34.89 10.58 26.66
N GLY A 1043 -34.53 10.92 25.42
CA GLY A 1043 -34.80 12.22 24.83
C GLY A 1043 -34.31 12.32 23.39
N ASN A 1044 -34.33 13.54 22.86
CA ASN A 1044 -33.93 13.86 21.51
C ASN A 1044 -33.07 15.13 21.48
N SER A 1045 -32.34 15.35 20.40
CA SER A 1045 -31.70 16.63 20.07
C SER A 1045 -32.14 17.16 18.71
N THR A 1046 -32.09 18.47 18.52
CA THR A 1046 -32.26 19.14 17.21
C THR A 1046 -31.00 19.10 16.35
N VAL A 1047 -29.84 18.79 16.94
CA VAL A 1047 -28.51 18.75 16.29
C VAL A 1047 -27.81 17.43 16.59
N TYR A 1048 -26.79 17.08 15.80
CA TYR A 1048 -25.89 15.98 16.13
C TYR A 1048 -24.96 16.42 17.26
N ILE A 1049 -24.73 15.55 18.26
CA ILE A 1049 -23.88 15.82 19.42
C ILE A 1049 -22.71 14.81 19.40
N PRO A 1050 -21.62 15.11 18.67
CA PRO A 1050 -20.44 14.27 18.63
C PRO A 1050 -19.58 14.42 19.89
N ARG A 1051 -18.70 13.43 20.09
CA ARG A 1051 -17.54 13.50 20.98
C ARG A 1051 -16.54 14.55 20.52
N ALA A 1052 -16.39 14.68 19.20
CA ALA A 1052 -15.45 15.59 18.56
C ALA A 1052 -15.67 17.03 19.05
N ASP A 1053 -14.57 17.74 19.27
CA ASP A 1053 -14.63 19.16 19.63
C ASP A 1053 -14.78 20.06 18.40
N ALA A 1054 -15.07 21.34 18.65
CA ALA A 1054 -15.23 22.36 17.62
C ALA A 1054 -13.98 22.58 16.74
N CYS A 1055 -12.83 21.97 17.04
CA CYS A 1055 -11.61 22.03 16.25
C CYS A 1055 -11.38 20.75 15.44
N GLY A 1056 -12.39 19.88 15.32
CA GLY A 1056 -12.36 18.65 14.53
C GLY A 1056 -11.54 17.52 15.18
N ASN A 1057 -11.10 17.67 16.43
CA ASN A 1057 -10.38 16.60 17.12
C ASN A 1057 -11.37 15.53 17.59
N GLY A 1058 -11.32 14.34 16.97
CA GLY A 1058 -12.24 13.23 17.26
C GLY A 1058 -12.17 12.67 18.70
N ALA A 1059 -11.15 13.01 19.49
CA ALA A 1059 -11.08 12.66 20.91
C ALA A 1059 -11.75 13.70 21.83
N GLY A 1060 -12.09 14.90 21.32
CA GLY A 1060 -12.78 15.97 22.06
C GLY A 1060 -11.91 16.73 23.06
N ARG A 1061 -10.59 16.79 22.84
CA ARG A 1061 -9.57 17.14 23.86
C ARG A 1061 -8.77 18.42 23.59
N THR A 1062 -9.19 19.26 22.66
CA THR A 1062 -8.46 20.47 22.25
C THR A 1062 -9.30 21.76 22.24
N CYS A 1063 -10.62 21.64 22.13
CA CYS A 1063 -11.56 22.76 22.07
C CYS A 1063 -12.88 22.47 22.80
N GLU A 1064 -13.76 23.48 22.87
CA GLU A 1064 -15.15 23.34 23.33
C GLU A 1064 -15.90 22.28 22.52
N SER A 1065 -16.70 21.43 23.18
CA SER A 1065 -17.50 20.39 22.51
C SER A 1065 -18.97 20.46 22.91
N LEU A 1066 -19.86 20.03 22.01
CA LEU A 1066 -21.32 20.03 22.27
C LEU A 1066 -21.67 19.09 23.43
N VAL A 1067 -21.06 17.91 23.48
CA VAL A 1067 -21.22 16.95 24.59
C VAL A 1067 -20.67 17.51 25.91
N GLY A 1068 -19.54 18.23 25.88
CA GLY A 1068 -18.95 18.88 27.04
C GLY A 1068 -19.84 19.99 27.61
N ASN A 1069 -20.37 20.85 26.75
CA ASN A 1069 -21.32 21.89 27.12
C ASN A 1069 -22.57 21.32 27.77
N LEU A 1070 -23.19 20.30 27.15
CA LEU A 1070 -24.42 19.71 27.65
C LEU A 1070 -24.23 18.97 28.98
N THR A 1071 -23.12 18.23 29.11
CA THR A 1071 -22.76 17.52 30.35
C THR A 1071 -22.51 18.47 31.51
N THR A 1072 -21.76 19.55 31.29
CA THR A 1072 -21.49 20.54 32.34
C THR A 1072 -22.71 21.40 32.66
N ASP A 1073 -23.58 21.68 31.69
CA ASP A 1073 -24.88 22.32 31.94
C ASP A 1073 -25.78 21.44 32.82
N ALA A 1074 -25.84 20.12 32.56
CA ALA A 1074 -26.59 19.17 33.38
C ALA A 1074 -26.12 19.20 34.84
N MET A 1075 -24.81 19.07 35.07
CA MET A 1075 -24.20 19.14 36.41
C MET A 1075 -24.50 20.47 37.13
N ARG A 1076 -24.34 21.60 36.43
CA ARG A 1076 -24.56 22.94 37.00
C ARG A 1076 -26.02 23.16 37.38
N VAL A 1077 -26.95 22.74 36.52
CA VAL A 1077 -28.39 22.96 36.69
C VAL A 1077 -28.98 22.04 37.76
N ALA A 1078 -28.59 20.75 37.78
CA ALA A 1078 -29.10 19.79 38.76
C ALA A 1078 -28.84 20.22 40.21
N TYR A 1079 -27.65 20.75 40.50
CA TYR A 1079 -27.24 21.15 41.86
C TYR A 1079 -27.17 22.67 42.08
N ASN A 1080 -27.65 23.47 41.12
CA ASN A 1080 -27.73 24.93 41.19
C ASN A 1080 -26.40 25.60 41.64
N THR A 1081 -25.28 25.19 41.03
CA THR A 1081 -23.95 25.77 41.30
C THR A 1081 -23.67 26.98 40.41
N ASP A 1082 -22.74 27.86 40.82
CA ASP A 1082 -22.27 28.97 39.98
C ASP A 1082 -21.68 28.46 38.67
N PHE A 1083 -20.83 27.43 38.79
CA PHE A 1083 -20.02 26.88 37.70
C PHE A 1083 -20.08 25.35 37.69
N ALA A 1084 -19.79 24.76 36.53
CA ALA A 1084 -19.40 23.35 36.45
C ALA A 1084 -18.18 23.17 35.53
N ILE A 1085 -17.33 22.19 35.87
CA ILE A 1085 -16.12 21.84 35.10
C ILE A 1085 -15.97 20.31 35.07
N THR A 1086 -15.78 19.74 33.89
CA THR A 1086 -15.39 18.33 33.70
C THR A 1086 -14.23 18.22 32.70
N ASN A 1087 -13.38 17.21 32.87
CA ASN A 1087 -12.28 16.88 31.98
C ASN A 1087 -12.81 16.15 30.72
N SER A 1088 -12.34 16.53 29.55
CA SER A 1088 -12.65 15.88 28.26
C SER A 1088 -12.22 14.41 28.22
N GLY A 1089 -11.25 14.00 29.03
CA GLY A 1089 -10.80 12.61 29.17
C GLY A 1089 -11.91 11.65 29.60
N GLY A 1090 -12.87 12.15 30.39
CA GLY A 1090 -14.07 11.45 30.84
C GLY A 1090 -15.16 11.27 29.78
N LEU A 1091 -15.09 11.99 28.64
CA LEU A 1091 -16.10 11.95 27.58
C LEU A 1091 -15.63 11.02 26.44
N ARG A 1092 -16.30 9.86 26.28
CA ARG A 1092 -15.75 8.71 25.52
C ARG A 1092 -16.44 8.37 24.20
N ALA A 1093 -17.65 8.86 23.96
CA ALA A 1093 -18.46 8.61 22.77
C ALA A 1093 -19.27 9.85 22.33
N ASP A 1094 -19.96 9.71 21.20
CA ASP A 1094 -21.00 10.64 20.76
C ASP A 1094 -22.24 10.44 21.64
N LEU A 1095 -23.07 11.46 21.83
CA LEU A 1095 -24.26 11.38 22.70
C LEU A 1095 -25.55 11.08 21.92
N THR A 1096 -25.64 11.57 20.69
CA THR A 1096 -26.77 11.27 19.79
C THR A 1096 -26.54 9.97 19.06
N CYS A 1097 -27.60 9.18 18.92
CA CYS A 1097 -27.61 7.98 18.10
C CYS A 1097 -27.09 8.23 16.67
N PRO A 1098 -26.39 7.27 16.04
CA PRO A 1098 -26.06 7.33 14.63
C PRO A 1098 -27.29 7.00 13.78
N THR A 1099 -27.37 7.55 12.56
CA THR A 1099 -28.56 7.45 11.69
C THR A 1099 -28.83 6.04 11.15
N THR A 1100 -27.82 5.16 11.20
CA THR A 1100 -27.91 3.76 10.78
C THR A 1100 -28.13 2.86 11.99
N ASP A 1101 -29.24 2.13 12.00
CA ASP A 1101 -29.53 1.09 13.01
C ASP A 1101 -28.43 0.03 13.04
N ASN A 1102 -27.80 -0.11 14.22
CA ASN A 1102 -26.87 -1.18 14.53
C ASN A 1102 -27.33 -1.83 15.84
N PRO A 1103 -27.68 -3.14 15.86
CA PRO A 1103 -28.14 -3.85 17.05
C PRO A 1103 -27.22 -3.80 18.29
N SER A 1104 -25.98 -3.29 18.15
CA SER A 1104 -24.98 -3.17 19.21
C SER A 1104 -24.67 -1.74 19.67
N ASP A 1105 -25.32 -0.71 19.13
CA ASP A 1105 -25.18 0.69 19.60
C ASP A 1105 -26.33 1.15 20.53
N PHE A 1106 -27.32 0.28 20.73
CA PHE A 1106 -28.51 0.51 21.57
C PHE A 1106 -29.34 1.73 21.13
N CYS A 1107 -29.38 2.01 19.83
CA CYS A 1107 -30.16 3.07 19.22
C CYS A 1107 -31.23 2.54 18.25
N PRO A 1108 -32.40 3.19 18.16
CA PRO A 1108 -33.39 2.86 17.15
C PRO A 1108 -33.06 3.50 15.79
N PRO A 1109 -33.51 2.93 14.65
CA PRO A 1109 -33.52 3.62 13.37
C PRO A 1109 -34.35 4.90 13.45
N TYR A 1110 -33.84 6.00 12.87
CA TYR A 1110 -34.53 7.29 12.85
C TYR A 1110 -34.13 8.14 11.65
N THR A 1111 -34.90 9.21 11.38
CA THR A 1111 -34.58 10.22 10.36
C THR A 1111 -34.22 11.54 11.03
N PRO A 1112 -32.98 12.05 10.88
CA PRO A 1112 -32.60 13.35 11.44
C PRO A 1112 -33.21 14.53 10.68
N PRO A 1113 -33.49 15.68 11.34
CA PRO A 1113 -33.72 15.83 12.77
C PRO A 1113 -35.17 15.41 13.14
N PRO A 1114 -35.45 15.00 14.40
CA PRO A 1114 -34.55 15.00 15.55
C PRO A 1114 -33.58 13.81 15.61
N PHE A 1115 -32.57 13.93 16.48
CA PHE A 1115 -31.58 12.91 16.79
C PHE A 1115 -31.89 12.26 18.15
N PRO A 1116 -32.26 10.96 18.23
CA PRO A 1116 -32.50 10.29 19.50
C PRO A 1116 -31.27 10.23 20.40
N ILE A 1117 -31.51 10.21 21.71
CA ILE A 1117 -30.51 9.93 22.75
C ILE A 1117 -31.06 8.77 23.59
N SER A 1118 -30.34 7.65 23.64
CA SER A 1118 -30.70 6.48 24.46
C SER A 1118 -29.88 6.41 25.74
N ARG A 1119 -30.34 5.65 26.73
CA ARG A 1119 -29.60 5.42 27.97
C ARG A 1119 -28.24 4.77 27.70
N GLY A 1120 -28.15 3.90 26.67
CA GLY A 1120 -26.90 3.31 26.19
C GLY A 1120 -25.88 4.34 25.71
N GLN A 1121 -26.32 5.37 24.96
CA GLN A 1121 -25.44 6.44 24.50
C GLN A 1121 -24.89 7.28 25.66
N VAL A 1122 -25.71 7.61 26.66
CA VAL A 1122 -25.24 8.34 27.86
C VAL A 1122 -24.13 7.56 28.60
N LEU A 1123 -24.30 6.24 28.76
CA LEU A 1123 -23.28 5.38 29.38
C LEU A 1123 -22.04 5.19 28.50
N ALA A 1124 -22.18 5.24 27.17
CA ALA A 1124 -21.05 5.25 26.25
C ALA A 1124 -20.25 6.56 26.33
N VAL A 1125 -20.89 7.70 26.60
CA VAL A 1125 -20.21 8.98 26.87
C VAL A 1125 -19.48 8.93 28.22
N LEU A 1126 -20.13 8.41 29.27
CA LEU A 1126 -19.67 8.45 30.67
C LEU A 1126 -19.52 7.03 31.28
N PRO A 1127 -18.56 6.20 30.82
CA PRO A 1127 -18.48 4.79 31.24
C PRO A 1127 -17.88 4.57 32.63
N PHE A 1128 -17.31 5.59 33.28
CA PHE A 1128 -16.52 5.41 34.50
C PHE A 1128 -17.34 5.26 35.80
N GLY A 1129 -18.66 5.48 35.76
CA GLY A 1129 -19.48 5.48 36.97
C GLY A 1129 -19.18 6.63 37.94
N ASN A 1130 -18.48 7.68 37.46
CA ASN A 1130 -18.18 8.90 38.22
C ASN A 1130 -19.46 9.51 38.81
N VAL A 1131 -19.37 10.06 40.02
CA VAL A 1131 -20.45 10.85 40.63
C VAL A 1131 -20.17 12.35 40.49
N VAL A 1132 -21.23 13.17 40.50
CA VAL A 1132 -21.04 14.62 40.57
C VAL A 1132 -20.59 15.01 41.98
N ALA A 1133 -19.50 15.78 42.06
CA ALA A 1133 -18.95 16.32 43.29
C ALA A 1133 -19.20 17.83 43.34
N THR A 1134 -19.92 18.32 44.34
CA THR A 1134 -20.13 19.76 44.54
C THR A 1134 -19.29 20.29 45.70
N LEU A 1135 -18.76 21.51 45.56
CA LEU A 1135 -17.95 22.15 46.60
C LEU A 1135 -18.03 23.68 46.55
N SER A 1136 -17.60 24.30 47.66
CA SER A 1136 -17.23 25.71 47.68
C SER A 1136 -15.77 25.87 47.27
N ILE A 1137 -15.52 26.72 46.28
CA ILE A 1137 -14.19 26.99 45.70
C ILE A 1137 -13.91 28.49 45.71
N ASN A 1138 -12.70 28.91 46.07
CA ASN A 1138 -12.33 30.32 45.96
C ASN A 1138 -11.79 30.67 44.56
N GLY A 1139 -11.72 31.95 44.21
CA GLY A 1139 -11.30 32.41 42.88
C GLY A 1139 -9.91 31.94 42.44
N ALA A 1140 -8.95 31.81 43.38
CA ALA A 1140 -7.60 31.36 43.08
C ALA A 1140 -7.54 29.83 42.85
N GLU A 1141 -8.34 29.06 43.59
CA GLU A 1141 -8.53 27.63 43.34
C GLU A 1141 -9.21 27.39 41.99
N LEU A 1142 -10.26 28.16 41.67
CA LEU A 1142 -10.94 28.10 40.37
C LEU A 1142 -9.99 28.42 39.22
N LYS A 1143 -9.14 29.45 39.36
CA LYS A 1143 -8.06 29.72 38.40
C LYS A 1143 -7.15 28.50 38.24
N THR A 1144 -6.74 27.88 39.33
CA THR A 1144 -5.83 26.71 39.30
C THR A 1144 -6.45 25.52 38.56
N TYR A 1145 -7.76 25.29 38.71
CA TYR A 1145 -8.50 24.29 37.92
C TYR A 1145 -8.45 24.60 36.42
N LEU A 1146 -8.77 25.84 36.02
CA LEU A 1146 -8.76 26.24 34.60
C LEU A 1146 -7.33 26.21 34.00
N GLU A 1147 -6.32 26.63 34.77
CA GLU A 1147 -4.91 26.55 34.41
C GLU A 1147 -4.44 25.10 34.18
N ASN A 1148 -4.85 24.14 35.04
CA ASN A 1148 -4.55 22.73 34.79
C ASN A 1148 -5.24 22.26 33.50
N GLY A 1149 -6.51 22.62 33.30
CA GLY A 1149 -7.28 22.23 32.12
C GLY A 1149 -6.60 22.56 30.80
N VAL A 1150 -5.93 23.72 30.69
CA VAL A 1150 -5.19 24.10 29.47
C VAL A 1150 -3.67 23.90 29.57
N SER A 1151 -3.15 23.26 30.62
CA SER A 1151 -1.71 23.10 30.85
C SER A 1151 -0.98 22.30 29.77
N ALA A 1152 -1.63 21.29 29.19
CA ALA A 1152 -1.07 20.42 28.15
C ALA A 1152 -1.16 21.00 26.73
N MET A 1153 -1.96 22.05 26.51
CA MET A 1153 -2.19 22.61 25.17
C MET A 1153 -0.88 23.06 24.49
N PRO A 1154 -0.70 22.78 23.18
CA PRO A 1154 -1.67 22.26 22.21
C PRO A 1154 -1.79 20.72 22.14
N ALA A 1155 -1.14 19.96 23.04
CA ALA A 1155 -1.21 18.49 22.98
C ALA A 1155 -2.61 17.97 23.35
N VAL A 1156 -3.03 16.90 22.67
CA VAL A 1156 -4.32 16.22 22.88
C VAL A 1156 -4.28 15.47 24.20
N ASN A 1157 -4.92 16.00 25.26
CA ASN A 1157 -4.84 15.41 26.61
C ASN A 1157 -6.20 15.36 27.31
N GLY A 1158 -6.39 14.35 28.18
CA GLY A 1158 -7.64 14.14 28.90
C GLY A 1158 -8.06 15.33 29.77
N ARG A 1159 -7.08 16.03 30.37
CA ARG A 1159 -7.34 17.14 31.30
C ARG A 1159 -8.11 18.32 30.72
N PHE A 1160 -8.27 18.45 29.40
CA PHE A 1160 -8.91 19.62 28.79
C PHE A 1160 -10.28 19.92 29.40
N ALA A 1161 -10.46 21.11 29.97
CA ALA A 1161 -11.64 21.46 30.77
C ALA A 1161 -12.81 21.91 29.88
N GLN A 1162 -13.89 21.11 29.85
CA GLN A 1162 -15.20 21.57 29.42
C GLN A 1162 -15.88 22.29 30.59
N VAL A 1163 -16.64 23.36 30.31
CA VAL A 1163 -17.10 24.30 31.35
C VAL A 1163 -18.53 24.80 31.14
N SER A 1164 -19.17 25.20 32.24
CA SER A 1164 -20.52 25.77 32.27
C SER A 1164 -20.64 26.88 33.32
N GLY A 1165 -21.40 27.94 33.02
CA GLY A 1165 -21.66 29.07 33.93
C GLY A 1165 -20.57 30.16 33.91
N LEU A 1166 -19.40 29.85 33.35
CA LEU A 1166 -18.33 30.79 33.00
C LEU A 1166 -17.88 30.60 31.56
N CYS A 1167 -17.19 31.60 31.04
CA CYS A 1167 -16.38 31.50 29.84
C CYS A 1167 -14.97 32.02 30.15
N PHE A 1168 -13.94 31.40 29.58
CA PHE A 1168 -12.55 31.80 29.80
C PHE A 1168 -11.76 31.98 28.50
N THR A 1169 -10.75 32.84 28.59
CA THR A 1169 -9.75 33.08 27.56
C THR A 1169 -8.39 32.69 28.11
N TYR A 1170 -7.59 31.99 27.30
CA TYR A 1170 -6.24 31.58 27.68
C TYR A 1170 -5.22 31.85 26.56
N ASP A 1171 -4.03 32.31 26.94
CA ASP A 1171 -2.89 32.45 26.05
C ASP A 1171 -2.06 31.16 26.07
N ILE A 1172 -2.06 30.42 24.96
CA ILE A 1172 -1.33 29.15 24.83
C ILE A 1172 0.19 29.35 24.77
N SER A 1173 0.65 30.56 24.42
CA SER A 1173 2.08 30.92 24.38
C SER A 1173 2.65 31.26 25.76
N ALA A 1174 1.79 31.49 26.76
CA ALA A 1174 2.21 31.67 28.14
C ALA A 1174 2.61 30.33 28.80
N PRO A 1175 3.52 30.36 29.80
CA PRO A 1175 3.89 29.18 30.58
C PRO A 1175 2.67 28.52 31.25
N ALA A 1176 2.63 27.20 31.28
CA ALA A 1176 1.59 26.46 32.00
C ALA A 1176 1.47 26.92 33.46
N GLY A 1177 0.24 27.10 33.96
CA GLY A 1177 -0.02 27.73 35.26
C GLY A 1177 -0.17 29.26 35.20
N ASN A 1178 0.09 29.90 34.06
CA ASN A 1178 -0.11 31.33 33.82
C ASN A 1178 -0.79 31.63 32.47
N ARG A 1179 -1.59 30.69 31.95
CA ARG A 1179 -2.26 30.78 30.65
C ARG A 1179 -3.59 31.52 30.72
N ILE A 1180 -4.32 31.49 31.84
CA ILE A 1180 -5.65 32.10 31.94
C ILE A 1180 -5.53 33.63 31.99
N THR A 1181 -6.02 34.30 30.94
CA THR A 1181 -5.95 35.76 30.77
C THR A 1181 -7.26 36.48 31.11
N SER A 1182 -8.40 35.81 30.96
CA SER A 1182 -9.71 36.36 31.32
C SER A 1182 -10.69 35.26 31.71
N VAL A 1183 -11.56 35.52 32.68
CA VAL A 1183 -12.72 34.68 33.02
C VAL A 1183 -13.92 35.59 33.28
N VAL A 1184 -15.03 35.33 32.61
CA VAL A 1184 -16.29 36.07 32.74
C VAL A 1184 -17.42 35.09 33.05
N ARG A 1185 -18.47 35.56 33.73
CA ARG A 1185 -19.68 34.73 33.89
C ARG A 1185 -20.35 34.52 32.53
N GLN A 1186 -20.95 33.36 32.36
CA GLN A 1186 -21.83 33.08 31.23
C GLN A 1186 -23.22 33.63 31.54
N ALA A 1187 -23.80 34.40 30.63
CA ALA A 1187 -25.18 34.86 30.76
C ALA A 1187 -26.19 33.73 30.52
N ALA A 1188 -27.42 33.89 31.03
CA ALA A 1188 -28.48 32.86 30.90
C ALA A 1188 -28.88 32.53 29.45
N ASN A 1189 -28.58 33.41 28.48
CA ASN A 1189 -28.73 33.18 27.05
C ASN A 1189 -27.48 32.54 26.39
N GLY A 1190 -26.52 32.09 27.18
CA GLY A 1190 -25.25 31.48 26.74
C GLY A 1190 -24.11 32.47 26.47
N ALA A 1191 -24.35 33.79 26.45
CA ALA A 1191 -23.37 34.77 26.01
C ALA A 1191 -22.20 34.98 26.99
N CYS A 1192 -20.98 35.02 26.46
CA CYS A 1192 -19.72 35.17 27.18
C CYS A 1192 -19.27 36.64 27.35
N THR A 1193 -20.18 37.51 27.80
CA THR A 1193 -19.94 38.98 27.90
C THR A 1193 -20.40 39.59 29.22
N ALA A 1194 -20.64 38.79 30.25
CA ALA A 1194 -21.12 39.27 31.55
C ALA A 1194 -19.96 39.70 32.49
N THR A 1195 -20.29 39.93 33.76
CA THR A 1195 -19.38 40.35 34.81
C THR A 1195 -18.12 39.46 34.90
N PRO A 1196 -16.91 40.04 35.06
CA PRO A 1196 -15.70 39.27 35.35
C PRO A 1196 -15.87 38.37 36.58
N VAL A 1197 -15.27 37.19 36.54
CA VAL A 1197 -15.09 36.32 37.70
C VAL A 1197 -13.83 36.76 38.41
N ASP A 1198 -13.92 37.01 39.72
CA ASP A 1198 -12.77 37.38 40.53
C ASP A 1198 -11.96 36.12 40.86
N LEU A 1199 -10.76 36.05 40.29
CA LEU A 1199 -9.83 34.93 40.45
C LEU A 1199 -8.90 35.06 41.66
N THR A 1200 -9.21 35.95 42.61
CA THR A 1200 -8.50 36.04 43.88
C THR A 1200 -9.13 35.15 44.96
N ALA A 1201 -8.35 34.83 46.00
CA ALA A 1201 -8.85 34.05 47.14
C ALA A 1201 -9.90 34.79 48.00
N GLY A 1202 -10.18 36.07 47.72
CA GLY A 1202 -11.19 36.86 48.43
C GLY A 1202 -12.63 36.58 47.99
N SER A 1203 -12.82 36.06 46.78
CA SER A 1203 -14.13 35.67 46.24
C SER A 1203 -14.34 34.16 46.32
N THR A 1204 -15.58 33.75 46.58
CA THR A 1204 -15.98 32.36 46.77
C THR A 1204 -17.19 32.03 45.90
N TYR A 1205 -17.18 30.85 45.31
CA TYR A 1205 -18.17 30.34 44.37
C TYR A 1205 -18.55 28.90 44.72
N THR A 1206 -19.62 28.39 44.10
CA THR A 1206 -19.98 26.97 44.11
C THR A 1206 -19.63 26.31 42.78
N LEU A 1207 -18.96 25.16 42.84
CA LEU A 1207 -18.54 24.38 41.67
C LEU A 1207 -19.17 22.99 41.71
N ALA A 1208 -19.68 22.53 40.58
CA ALA A 1208 -19.92 21.12 40.31
C ALA A 1208 -18.78 20.57 39.44
N THR A 1209 -18.20 19.44 39.82
CA THR A 1209 -17.19 18.72 39.04
C THR A 1209 -17.45 17.22 39.15
N ASN A 1210 -16.57 16.37 38.61
CA ASN A 1210 -16.64 14.93 38.86
C ASN A 1210 -15.71 14.54 40.02
N ASP A 1211 -16.03 13.44 40.69
CA ASP A 1211 -15.26 12.88 41.80
C ASP A 1211 -13.82 12.52 41.45
N PHE A 1212 -13.56 11.99 40.24
CA PHE A 1212 -12.21 11.74 39.72
C PHE A 1212 -11.33 13.02 39.75
N MET A 1213 -11.82 14.12 39.19
CA MET A 1213 -11.16 15.43 39.23
C MET A 1213 -11.05 15.98 40.66
N ALA A 1214 -12.09 15.78 41.48
CA ALA A 1214 -12.07 16.22 42.88
C ALA A 1214 -11.04 15.46 43.74
N ALA A 1215 -10.74 14.20 43.38
CA ALA A 1215 -9.68 13.40 43.97
C ALA A 1215 -8.27 13.74 43.42
N GLY A 1216 -8.19 14.49 42.32
CA GLY A 1216 -6.94 14.94 41.70
C GLY A 1216 -6.50 14.17 40.45
N GLY A 1217 -7.39 13.37 39.87
CA GLY A 1217 -7.19 12.78 38.55
C GLY A 1217 -6.95 13.84 37.47
N ASP A 1218 -6.29 13.48 36.37
CA ASP A 1218 -5.80 14.39 35.31
C ASP A 1218 -4.89 15.54 35.83
N GLY A 1219 -4.33 15.38 37.05
CA GLY A 1219 -3.46 16.37 37.70
C GLY A 1219 -4.20 17.57 38.29
N TYR A 1220 -5.52 17.49 38.47
CA TYR A 1220 -6.30 18.54 39.10
C TYR A 1220 -5.98 18.69 40.61
N PRO A 1221 -6.22 19.85 41.23
CA PRO A 1221 -6.01 20.02 42.67
C PRO A 1221 -6.95 19.12 43.50
N VAL A 1222 -6.40 18.39 44.47
CA VAL A 1222 -7.20 17.53 45.37
C VAL A 1222 -8.11 18.39 46.27
N VAL A 1223 -9.42 18.15 46.19
CA VAL A 1223 -10.44 18.86 46.98
C VAL A 1223 -11.40 17.94 47.73
N THR A 1224 -11.25 16.61 47.62
CA THR A 1224 -12.07 15.58 48.27
C THR A 1224 -12.44 15.86 49.73
N PRO A 1225 -11.58 16.40 50.61
CA PRO A 1225 -11.95 16.72 51.99
C PRO A 1225 -13.04 17.80 52.16
N ARG A 1226 -13.47 18.46 51.07
CA ARG A 1226 -14.46 19.55 51.04
C ARG A 1226 -15.65 19.29 50.10
N ILE A 1227 -15.71 18.15 49.41
CA ILE A 1227 -16.82 17.88 48.48
C ILE A 1227 -18.04 17.29 49.18
N THR A 1228 -19.20 17.52 48.59
CA THR A 1228 -20.40 16.69 48.76
C THR A 1228 -20.59 15.87 47.49
N THR A 1229 -20.45 14.55 47.59
CA THR A 1229 -20.82 13.62 46.51
C THR A 1229 -22.33 13.63 46.32
N GLN A 1230 -22.77 13.67 45.06
CA GLN A 1230 -24.16 13.66 44.65
C GLN A 1230 -24.47 12.37 43.86
N ASP A 1231 -25.43 12.42 42.95
CA ASP A 1231 -25.86 11.30 42.11
C ASP A 1231 -24.83 10.99 41.01
N PHE A 1232 -25.04 9.85 40.32
CA PHE A 1232 -24.18 9.42 39.22
C PHE A 1232 -24.20 10.42 38.06
N MET A 1233 -23.03 10.74 37.51
CA MET A 1233 -22.86 11.80 36.51
C MET A 1233 -23.61 11.50 35.21
N ASP A 1234 -23.73 10.21 34.86
CA ASP A 1234 -24.51 9.73 33.72
C ASP A 1234 -26.02 9.75 33.98
N GLU A 1235 -26.48 9.54 35.22
CA GLU A 1235 -27.89 9.76 35.60
C GLU A 1235 -28.25 11.25 35.52
N VAL A 1236 -27.39 12.13 36.03
CA VAL A 1236 -27.57 13.60 35.95
C VAL A 1236 -27.67 14.09 34.50
N LEU A 1237 -26.84 13.55 33.60
CA LEU A 1237 -26.95 13.86 32.16
C LEU A 1237 -28.23 13.28 31.54
N ALA A 1238 -28.61 12.05 31.90
CA ALA A 1238 -29.82 11.41 31.39
C ALA A 1238 -31.10 12.16 31.80
N ASP A 1239 -31.21 12.53 33.07
CA ASP A 1239 -32.34 13.28 33.61
C ASP A 1239 -32.41 14.70 33.02
N TYR A 1240 -31.27 15.36 32.82
CA TYR A 1240 -31.23 16.66 32.13
C TYR A 1240 -31.73 16.55 30.69
N VAL A 1241 -31.33 15.52 29.94
CA VAL A 1241 -31.82 15.26 28.58
C VAL A 1241 -33.33 14.99 28.58
N ALA A 1242 -33.82 14.16 29.52
CA ALA A 1242 -35.24 13.85 29.65
C ALA A 1242 -36.09 15.07 30.03
N ALA A 1243 -35.58 15.96 30.88
CA ALA A 1243 -36.27 17.19 31.29
C ALA A 1243 -36.27 18.29 30.22
N ASN A 1244 -35.29 18.30 29.30
CA ASN A 1244 -35.07 19.39 28.33
C ASN A 1244 -35.21 18.94 26.86
N THR A 1245 -35.81 17.77 26.59
CA THR A 1245 -35.98 17.24 25.23
C THR A 1245 -37.01 18.05 24.40
N PRO A 1246 -36.73 18.40 23.12
CA PRO A 1246 -35.48 18.17 22.41
C PRO A 1246 -34.38 19.17 22.79
N VAL A 1247 -33.20 18.68 23.18
CA VAL A 1247 -32.05 19.54 23.53
C VAL A 1247 -31.43 20.15 22.28
N SER A 1248 -30.96 21.40 22.37
CA SER A 1248 -30.39 22.13 21.22
C SER A 1248 -29.06 22.80 21.60
N PRO A 1249 -28.02 22.04 22.02
CA PRO A 1249 -26.74 22.61 22.38
C PRO A 1249 -26.07 23.30 21.20
N ALA A 1250 -25.21 24.28 21.49
CA ALA A 1250 -24.38 24.98 20.52
C ALA A 1250 -22.99 25.23 21.09
N ILE A 1251 -22.01 25.45 20.22
CA ILE A 1251 -20.72 26.04 20.61
C ILE A 1251 -20.95 27.52 20.89
N GLN A 1252 -20.62 27.96 22.10
CA GLN A 1252 -20.95 29.27 22.66
C GLN A 1252 -19.73 30.15 22.90
N SER A 1253 -18.53 29.68 22.50
CA SER A 1253 -17.25 30.33 22.81
C SER A 1253 -17.00 30.44 24.33
N ARG A 1254 -17.37 29.38 25.07
CA ARG A 1254 -17.05 29.21 26.49
C ARG A 1254 -15.54 29.10 26.73
N ILE A 1255 -14.80 28.58 25.74
CA ILE A 1255 -13.36 28.32 25.84
C ILE A 1255 -12.65 28.97 24.65
N ASN A 1256 -11.87 30.01 24.89
CA ASN A 1256 -11.20 30.79 23.84
C ASN A 1256 -9.68 30.70 23.97
N CYS A 1257 -9.02 30.13 22.97
CA CYS A 1257 -7.57 30.20 22.86
C CYS A 1257 -7.15 31.49 22.15
N VAL A 1258 -6.15 32.17 22.69
CA VAL A 1258 -5.38 33.23 22.01
C VAL A 1258 -3.90 32.88 21.99
N THR A 1259 -3.13 33.51 21.10
CA THR A 1259 -1.67 33.34 21.05
C THR A 1259 -1.00 34.63 20.60
N GLY A 1260 0.15 34.96 21.21
CA GLY A 1260 1.07 35.99 20.73
C GLY A 1260 2.09 35.50 19.70
N GLY A 1261 2.08 34.21 19.33
CA GLY A 1261 3.08 33.63 18.44
C GLY A 1261 2.94 32.10 18.27
N VAL A 1262 4.00 31.37 18.61
CA VAL A 1262 4.06 29.89 18.56
C VAL A 1262 4.13 29.36 19.99
N PRO A 1263 3.37 28.32 20.39
CA PRO A 1263 2.44 27.53 19.58
C PRO A 1263 1.19 28.31 19.12
N ALA A 1264 0.63 27.88 17.99
CA ALA A 1264 -0.65 28.39 17.51
C ALA A 1264 -1.81 27.70 18.26
N CYS A 1265 -2.93 28.40 18.38
CA CYS A 1265 -4.18 27.81 18.83
C CYS A 1265 -4.71 26.79 17.81
N PRO A 1266 -5.42 25.73 18.25
CA PRO A 1266 -6.22 24.91 17.35
C PRO A 1266 -7.24 25.78 16.60
N VAL A 1267 -7.53 25.41 15.36
CA VAL A 1267 -8.46 26.15 14.49
C VAL A 1267 -9.83 25.53 14.60
N VAL A 1268 -10.84 26.34 14.94
CA VAL A 1268 -12.25 25.92 14.93
C VAL A 1268 -12.65 25.58 13.49
N VAL A 1269 -13.21 24.38 13.31
CA VAL A 1269 -13.72 23.87 12.03
C VAL A 1269 -15.24 24.13 11.99
N PRO A 1270 -15.78 24.72 10.90
CA PRO A 1270 -17.23 25.00 10.77
C PRO A 1270 -18.14 23.77 10.79
#